data_AF-A0A6B2CV78-F1
#
_entry.id   AF-A0A6B2CV78-F1
#
_cell.length_a   1.000
_cell.length_b   1.000
_cell.length_c   1.000
_cell.angle_alpha   90.00
_cell.angle_beta   90.00
_cell.angle_gamma   90.00
#
_symmetry.space_group_name_H-M   'P 1'
#
loop_
_entity.id
_entity.type
_entity.pdbx_description
1 polymer ?
#
loop_
_entity_poly.entity_id
_entity_poly.type
_entity_poly.pdbx_seq_one_letter_code
_entity_poly.pdbx_strand_id
1 'polypeptide(L)'
;MAAKEPEFAHLLAEVAEHVLSSFGRLMASPDAARHVYNALFYYFEGYETRDGELLFKMIEHTVREAVKKAEEAGIPEAEYRIKQFVLEVIDVLARAGERYRRDALRGVLTVEKALRATAFAGLSAAALYSVYSGLYSEAVVSSVASAVALAEVGRFKEAVEYVQKAAKALYEAAKEVFEHVKITVQRLVELFVEAVTRVLAWIDEHKAYLFLMAAVAAGVVALSVALNMWGMIELEKLSYAASLTPFIPAGVKEYPREEAFKVLREAPDPYEKFREKIAKAAIAKNEKLAEPWESLKMLIMPKPSEEGRLMVGKAYSELDEGKKKALFYATLALEEAFGVYRSALRKYAEGLREAVQRVEVGEEPFKNVVYAADLGQIKQLAEEEGKAFEEALRVLRERLNEYAVKHGLRDPLDVNEGVARRLAETKHPELSKFKDVSFGVKALAALIAYREYALGRRGAFGTAVRYWLEEGGSAWLLYYAPKTAYDRAKKAGVEKPAAVEELVAEALRRLFLKPRADRYRDFVELLGGGKLALELEKAKSSYVFKLFRLEEGNKLVELEGVKLRIEKVGEGIIYSLEFDDIERWQKFFGQELEAAMKAAEEVGRRLPVEDRFPYMGGWVNSDVAITRNRKGERVLQMSTSHLWQLAETRALFDWSDIVAFRVNLTLEGPKPQFQARTSLEKLDEAIRRSAEGGWLHMLGVEAGSWDDLKRWVAGHWGIVVDAAARRLSEGVRGELEALRNKLNDDKVAREVVAPALLLIQAERLGVNEATLRYFGAVISGAIGGDGYVSAAMKEVKLASGKRAVALLWGAALAAYGIETKVRDGRGFDVAASGGDAARLAGLYFLYGAPLLEGDDRLKSHKLVEAVRLGAEGLSVSWEGLRRRTEDGLVAADLTISEGGVAVKYNVYLRDAIVLQFQSTDWSRVELAARLLRLAGVSAEVKKVGDGGIWHVYAYTDKLATGDEKLRDALANIVRETIARGWVNAGKAEFWLEKLEKGRVLMEGWPKYEVRLVRSGALVVKFSSPNPDSIAREAQRLKEMGLEEGRHFTVKMPKGGKGYVYILKDGLAYAAWLSVYGKDEDQRKLAADFVKRILRRAEEAGEDVRKKAEEIVKEGKAWGSLKLKDFKKEVEVDGKTYVVKVIGWSAEPEKSQNGKPLLRIRITAEVGRVEGEHIVDRVVREYTITYSRRRADNAAEGRAYARGDAPEVREADAERYSALIKALTGKEPKVHHLKDGRIKIGCGREHLDGFMRYTELVDAIMKWLEETSRR
;
A
#
# COMPACT_ATOMS: atom_id res chain seq x y z
N MET A 1 23.64 13.61 -61.31
CA MET A 1 23.14 14.42 -62.43
C MET A 1 21.75 14.91 -62.03
N ALA A 2 21.61 16.14 -61.51
CA ALA A 2 21.56 17.41 -62.25
C ALA A 2 20.31 17.45 -63.14
N ALA A 3 19.23 18.14 -62.79
CA ALA A 3 19.01 19.60 -62.71
C ALA A 3 18.07 20.03 -63.85
N LYS A 4 16.89 20.59 -63.49
CA LYS A 4 16.18 21.74 -64.13
C LYS A 4 14.68 21.75 -63.75
N GLU A 5 14.34 22.56 -62.75
CA GLU A 5 13.07 23.31 -62.69
C GLU A 5 13.15 24.48 -63.70
N PRO A 6 12.05 24.98 -64.30
CA PRO A 6 11.50 26.25 -63.79
C PRO A 6 9.99 26.55 -64.05
N GLU A 7 9.16 25.64 -64.55
CA GLU A 7 7.74 25.99 -64.88
C GLU A 7 6.75 25.80 -63.72
N PHE A 8 7.12 25.05 -62.69
CA PHE A 8 6.22 24.70 -61.57
C PHE A 8 6.13 25.81 -60.50
N ALA A 9 7.19 26.59 -60.32
CA ALA A 9 7.23 27.68 -59.33
C ALA A 9 6.40 28.91 -59.77
N HIS A 10 6.30 29.17 -61.08
CA HIS A 10 5.50 30.30 -61.59
C HIS A 10 3.99 30.03 -61.56
N LEU A 11 3.57 28.78 -61.84
CA LEU A 11 2.19 28.32 -61.72
C LEU A 11 1.71 28.31 -60.26
N LEU A 12 2.60 28.01 -59.31
CA LEU A 12 2.30 28.08 -57.88
C LEU A 12 2.20 29.53 -57.36
N ALA A 13 2.93 30.49 -57.95
CA ALA A 13 2.83 31.90 -57.59
C ALA A 13 1.53 32.57 -58.09
N GLU A 14 1.11 32.29 -59.33
CA GLU A 14 -0.16 32.81 -59.88
C GLU A 14 -1.39 32.23 -59.17
N VAL A 15 -1.35 30.95 -58.79
CA VAL A 15 -2.44 30.31 -58.03
C VAL A 15 -2.46 30.81 -56.58
N ALA A 16 -1.30 31.04 -55.96
CA ALA A 16 -1.23 31.62 -54.61
C ALA A 16 -1.77 33.06 -54.56
N GLU A 17 -1.56 33.88 -55.59
CA GLU A 17 -2.04 35.26 -55.66
C GLU A 17 -3.57 35.33 -55.88
N HIS A 18 -4.13 34.41 -56.68
CA HIS A 18 -5.58 34.30 -56.85
C HIS A 18 -6.30 33.73 -55.61
N VAL A 19 -5.66 32.81 -54.90
CA VAL A 19 -6.15 32.25 -53.62
C VAL A 19 -6.08 33.31 -52.51
N LEU A 20 -4.99 34.08 -52.42
CA LEU A 20 -4.84 35.14 -51.40
C LEU A 20 -5.79 36.33 -51.62
N SER A 21 -6.06 36.74 -52.86
CA SER A 21 -7.04 37.82 -53.12
C SER A 21 -8.49 37.41 -52.82
N SER A 22 -8.79 36.11 -52.90
CA SER A 22 -10.10 35.53 -52.55
C SER A 22 -10.25 35.34 -51.03
N PHE A 23 -9.15 35.08 -50.33
CA PHE A 23 -9.10 35.02 -48.85
C PHE A 23 -9.35 36.39 -48.20
N GLY A 24 -8.96 37.49 -48.86
CA GLY A 24 -9.12 38.86 -48.33
C GLY A 24 -10.56 39.37 -48.25
N ARG A 25 -11.53 38.76 -48.95
CA ARG A 25 -12.93 39.24 -48.97
C ARG A 25 -13.90 38.42 -48.10
N LEU A 26 -13.44 37.35 -47.46
CA LEU A 26 -14.29 36.44 -46.67
C LEU A 26 -14.05 36.49 -45.14
N MET A 27 -13.17 37.36 -44.65
CA MET A 27 -12.66 37.31 -43.27
C MET A 27 -13.06 38.53 -42.44
N ALA A 28 -14.25 38.48 -41.81
CA ALA A 28 -14.60 39.39 -40.71
C ALA A 28 -14.39 38.76 -39.31
N SER A 29 -13.86 37.53 -39.20
CA SER A 29 -13.44 36.98 -37.91
C SER A 29 -12.26 35.99 -38.06
N PRO A 30 -11.09 36.29 -37.46
CA PRO A 30 -9.91 35.42 -37.47
C PRO A 30 -10.11 34.05 -36.78
N ASP A 31 -11.08 33.92 -35.88
CA ASP A 31 -11.30 32.69 -35.11
C ASP A 31 -12.07 31.62 -35.89
N ALA A 32 -12.95 32.02 -36.82
CA ALA A 32 -13.74 31.08 -37.62
C ALA A 32 -12.87 30.33 -38.66
N ALA A 33 -11.96 31.04 -39.33
CA ALA A 33 -11.03 30.43 -40.29
C ALA A 33 -10.02 29.50 -39.62
N ARG A 34 -9.57 29.84 -38.40
CA ARG A 34 -8.64 29.01 -37.63
C ARG A 34 -9.31 27.72 -37.13
N HIS A 35 -10.60 27.76 -36.80
CA HIS A 35 -11.35 26.57 -36.38
C HIS A 35 -11.71 25.64 -37.54
N VAL A 36 -12.07 26.16 -38.71
CA VAL A 36 -12.36 25.35 -39.91
C VAL A 36 -11.07 24.76 -40.50
N TYR A 37 -9.99 25.56 -40.56
CA TYR A 37 -8.67 25.10 -40.98
C TYR A 37 -8.14 24.00 -40.05
N ASN A 38 -8.18 24.19 -38.73
CA ASN A 38 -7.72 23.18 -37.79
C ASN A 38 -8.60 21.92 -37.76
N ALA A 39 -9.91 22.05 -38.01
CA ALA A 39 -10.80 20.89 -38.09
C ALA A 39 -10.53 20.05 -39.35
N LEU A 40 -10.34 20.68 -40.51
CA LEU A 40 -10.03 19.96 -41.76
C LEU A 40 -8.58 19.44 -41.78
N PHE A 41 -7.63 20.19 -41.25
CA PHE A 41 -6.22 19.80 -41.14
C PHE A 41 -6.02 18.59 -40.21
N TYR A 42 -6.77 18.49 -39.10
CA TYR A 42 -6.69 17.33 -38.20
C TYR A 42 -7.31 16.04 -38.76
N TYR A 43 -8.29 16.14 -39.68
CA TYR A 43 -8.99 14.95 -40.19
C TYR A 43 -8.34 14.34 -41.45
N PHE A 44 -7.52 15.10 -42.19
CA PHE A 44 -6.91 14.68 -43.46
C PHE A 44 -5.39 14.50 -43.42
N GLU A 45 -4.81 14.21 -42.26
CA GLU A 45 -3.35 14.01 -42.11
C GLU A 45 -2.83 12.67 -42.70
N GLY A 46 -3.47 12.15 -43.75
CA GLY A 46 -3.11 10.88 -44.40
C GLY A 46 -3.23 10.81 -45.92
N TYR A 47 -3.68 11.86 -46.61
CA TYR A 47 -3.78 11.84 -48.08
C TYR A 47 -3.44 13.22 -48.69
N GLU A 48 -2.22 13.37 -49.19
CA GLU A 48 -1.88 14.41 -50.17
C GLU A 48 -2.37 13.96 -51.57
N THR A 49 -3.67 14.04 -51.87
CA THR A 49 -4.18 13.80 -53.23
C THR A 49 -5.24 14.80 -53.68
N ARG A 50 -5.25 15.03 -55.01
CA ARG A 50 -6.05 16.01 -55.79
C ARG A 50 -7.58 15.88 -55.63
N ASP A 51 -8.07 14.77 -55.08
CA ASP A 51 -9.49 14.47 -54.93
C ASP A 51 -10.12 15.09 -53.67
N GLY A 52 -9.33 15.35 -52.62
CA GLY A 52 -9.81 16.01 -51.40
C GLY A 52 -10.20 17.47 -51.63
N GLU A 53 -9.47 18.17 -52.50
CA GLU A 53 -9.80 19.54 -52.93
C GLU A 53 -11.05 19.59 -53.82
N LEU A 54 -11.28 18.53 -54.61
CA LEU A 54 -12.43 18.42 -55.51
C LEU A 54 -13.73 18.16 -54.72
N LEU A 55 -13.65 17.34 -53.67
CA LEU A 55 -14.74 17.07 -52.74
C LEU A 55 -15.10 18.31 -51.91
N PHE A 56 -14.10 19.07 -51.46
CA PHE A 56 -14.30 20.32 -50.73
C PHE A 56 -14.98 21.38 -51.60
N LYS A 57 -14.56 21.55 -52.86
CA LYS A 57 -15.21 22.44 -53.83
C LYS A 57 -16.66 22.04 -54.12
N MET A 58 -16.96 20.75 -54.20
CA MET A 58 -18.32 20.27 -54.44
C MET A 58 -19.25 20.60 -53.26
N ILE A 59 -18.80 20.34 -52.03
CA ILE A 59 -19.57 20.62 -50.80
C ILE A 59 -19.75 22.13 -50.61
N GLU A 60 -18.71 22.93 -50.85
CA GLU A 60 -18.78 24.39 -50.78
C GLU A 60 -19.79 24.97 -51.78
N HIS A 61 -19.81 24.45 -53.02
CA HIS A 61 -20.75 24.88 -54.06
C HIS A 61 -22.20 24.53 -53.72
N THR A 62 -22.46 23.31 -53.21
CA THR A 62 -23.79 22.86 -52.80
C THR A 62 -24.32 23.64 -51.59
N VAL A 63 -23.46 23.96 -50.62
CA VAL A 63 -23.84 24.77 -49.45
C VAL A 63 -24.14 26.22 -49.86
N ARG A 64 -23.37 26.81 -50.79
CA ARG A 64 -23.66 28.14 -51.34
C ARG A 64 -24.98 28.21 -52.10
N GLU A 65 -25.29 27.21 -52.93
CA GLU A 65 -26.57 27.12 -53.62
C GLU A 65 -27.76 26.98 -52.65
N ALA A 66 -27.60 26.15 -51.61
CA ALA A 66 -28.63 25.93 -50.61
C ALA A 66 -28.91 27.18 -49.75
N VAL A 67 -27.85 27.91 -49.35
CA VAL A 67 -27.99 29.18 -48.62
C VAL A 67 -28.64 30.26 -49.50
N LYS A 68 -28.20 30.40 -50.76
CA LYS A 68 -28.78 31.35 -51.71
C LYS A 68 -30.27 31.10 -51.96
N LYS A 69 -30.67 29.85 -52.19
CA LYS A 69 -32.09 29.46 -52.38
C LYS A 69 -32.93 29.65 -51.11
N ALA A 70 -32.35 29.48 -49.93
CA ALA A 70 -33.05 29.68 -48.66
C ALA A 70 -33.21 31.17 -48.29
N GLU A 71 -32.25 32.03 -48.69
CA GLU A 71 -32.36 33.48 -48.61
C GLU A 71 -33.38 34.05 -49.62
N GLU A 72 -33.39 33.55 -50.86
CA GLU A 72 -34.40 33.89 -51.88
C GLU A 72 -35.83 33.46 -51.47
N ALA A 73 -35.96 32.44 -50.62
CA ALA A 73 -37.22 31.97 -50.04
C ALA A 73 -37.64 32.69 -48.74
N GLY A 74 -36.87 33.70 -48.29
CA GLY A 74 -37.22 34.54 -47.14
C GLY A 74 -37.12 33.84 -45.77
N ILE A 75 -36.28 32.79 -45.64
CA ILE A 75 -36.12 32.03 -44.39
C ILE A 75 -35.05 32.71 -43.50
N PRO A 76 -35.40 33.28 -42.33
CA PRO A 76 -34.42 33.83 -41.41
C PRO A 76 -33.51 32.72 -40.84
N GLU A 77 -32.22 33.01 -40.66
CA GLU A 77 -31.21 32.08 -40.08
C GLU A 77 -30.86 30.84 -40.92
N ALA A 78 -31.20 30.83 -42.21
CA ALA A 78 -30.91 29.71 -43.11
C ALA A 78 -29.42 29.31 -43.12
N GLU A 79 -28.52 30.29 -43.11
CA GLU A 79 -27.08 30.06 -43.07
C GLU A 79 -26.63 29.35 -41.76
N TYR A 80 -27.25 29.69 -40.62
CA TYR A 80 -26.92 29.07 -39.33
C TYR A 80 -27.44 27.62 -39.25
N ARG A 81 -28.65 27.36 -39.75
CA ARG A 81 -29.26 26.02 -39.73
C ARG A 81 -28.59 25.06 -40.72
N ILE A 82 -28.22 25.54 -41.89
CA ILE A 82 -27.45 24.75 -42.87
C ILE A 82 -26.04 24.45 -42.33
N LYS A 83 -25.40 25.41 -41.63
CA LYS A 83 -24.12 25.17 -40.94
C LYS A 83 -24.23 24.13 -39.81
N GLN A 84 -25.32 24.15 -39.02
CA GLN A 84 -25.55 23.13 -37.99
C GLN A 84 -25.77 21.73 -38.60
N PHE A 85 -26.57 21.63 -39.66
CA PHE A 85 -26.80 20.38 -40.37
C PHE A 85 -25.52 19.81 -40.99
N VAL A 86 -24.68 20.65 -41.59
CA VAL A 86 -23.38 20.24 -42.14
C VAL A 86 -22.41 19.81 -41.03
N LEU A 87 -22.40 20.49 -39.88
CA LEU A 87 -21.59 20.09 -38.72
C LEU A 87 -22.06 18.76 -38.13
N GLU A 88 -23.36 18.48 -38.08
CA GLU A 88 -23.91 17.18 -37.67
C GLU A 88 -23.54 16.06 -38.66
N VAL A 89 -23.62 16.30 -39.96
CA VAL A 89 -23.22 15.32 -40.98
C VAL A 89 -21.71 15.03 -40.90
N ILE A 90 -20.88 16.06 -40.67
CA ILE A 90 -19.44 15.90 -40.47
C ILE A 90 -19.15 15.13 -39.17
N ASP A 91 -19.89 15.39 -38.08
CA ASP A 91 -19.75 14.66 -36.82
C ASP A 91 -20.18 13.19 -36.94
N VAL A 92 -21.23 12.90 -37.71
CA VAL A 92 -21.66 11.52 -38.05
C VAL A 92 -20.62 10.81 -38.91
N LEU A 93 -20.07 11.47 -39.93
CA LEU A 93 -18.99 10.92 -40.77
C LEU A 93 -17.69 10.71 -39.97
N ALA A 94 -17.38 11.60 -39.01
CA ALA A 94 -16.25 11.47 -38.11
C ALA A 94 -16.40 10.28 -37.16
N ARG A 95 -17.59 10.07 -36.58
CA ARG A 95 -17.89 8.88 -35.75
C ARG A 95 -17.80 7.59 -36.55
N ALA A 96 -18.16 7.61 -37.83
CA ALA A 96 -18.06 6.46 -38.74
C ALA A 96 -16.60 6.17 -39.16
N GLY A 97 -15.83 7.21 -39.48
CA GLY A 97 -14.41 7.10 -39.88
C GLY A 97 -13.48 6.63 -38.75
N GLU A 98 -13.71 7.07 -37.51
CA GLU A 98 -12.91 6.64 -36.36
C GLU A 98 -13.17 5.18 -35.96
N ARG A 99 -14.42 4.69 -36.14
CA ARG A 99 -14.75 3.25 -36.03
C ARG A 99 -14.03 2.44 -37.11
N TYR A 100 -14.08 2.89 -38.36
CA TYR A 100 -13.43 2.22 -39.49
C TYR A 100 -11.91 2.10 -39.31
N ARG A 101 -11.23 3.16 -38.85
CA ARG A 101 -9.78 3.16 -38.59
C ARG A 101 -9.40 2.23 -37.42
N ARG A 102 -10.20 2.17 -36.35
CA ARG A 102 -9.96 1.25 -35.22
C ARG A 102 -10.14 -0.21 -35.62
N ASP A 103 -11.20 -0.52 -36.36
CA ASP A 103 -11.49 -1.88 -36.78
C ASP A 103 -10.51 -2.38 -37.85
N ALA A 104 -10.05 -1.50 -38.75
CA ALA A 104 -8.97 -1.79 -39.70
C ALA A 104 -7.62 -2.04 -38.99
N LEU A 105 -7.24 -1.20 -38.02
CA LEU A 105 -6.01 -1.42 -37.23
C LEU A 105 -6.09 -2.69 -36.37
N ARG A 106 -7.27 -3.03 -35.85
CA ARG A 106 -7.51 -4.28 -35.11
C ARG A 106 -7.45 -5.50 -36.02
N GLY A 107 -7.95 -5.40 -37.25
CA GLY A 107 -7.81 -6.42 -38.30
C GLY A 107 -6.34 -6.64 -38.69
N VAL A 108 -5.60 -5.56 -38.98
CA VAL A 108 -4.17 -5.61 -39.35
C VAL A 108 -3.32 -6.19 -38.22
N LEU A 109 -3.54 -5.80 -36.95
CA LEU A 109 -2.85 -6.38 -35.79
C LEU A 109 -3.17 -7.86 -35.56
N THR A 110 -4.37 -8.30 -35.93
CA THR A 110 -4.80 -9.70 -35.82
C THR A 110 -4.17 -10.54 -36.93
N VAL A 111 -4.08 -10.01 -38.15
CA VAL A 111 -3.38 -10.61 -39.29
C VAL A 111 -1.86 -10.66 -39.05
N GLU A 112 -1.25 -9.61 -38.51
CA GLU A 112 0.19 -9.60 -38.15
C GLU A 112 0.52 -10.64 -37.06
N LYS A 113 -0.37 -10.78 -36.06
CA LYS A 113 -0.23 -11.82 -35.02
C LYS A 113 -0.38 -13.23 -35.57
N ALA A 114 -1.33 -13.44 -36.49
CA ALA A 114 -1.53 -14.73 -37.16
C ALA A 114 -0.36 -15.09 -38.09
N LEU A 115 0.18 -14.11 -38.82
CA LEU A 115 1.37 -14.26 -39.68
C LEU A 115 2.65 -14.51 -38.88
N ARG A 116 2.83 -13.87 -37.71
CA ARG A 116 3.95 -14.19 -36.80
C ARG A 116 3.81 -15.58 -36.19
N ALA A 117 2.60 -15.99 -35.80
CA ALA A 117 2.36 -17.33 -35.26
C ALA A 117 2.63 -18.43 -36.31
N THR A 118 2.27 -18.21 -37.58
CA THR A 118 2.55 -19.13 -38.70
C THR A 118 4.01 -19.11 -39.14
N ALA A 119 4.69 -17.95 -39.14
CA ALA A 119 6.13 -17.85 -39.42
C ALA A 119 7.00 -18.55 -38.35
N PHE A 120 6.55 -18.59 -37.09
CA PHE A 120 7.23 -19.35 -36.02
C PHE A 120 6.90 -20.85 -36.02
N ALA A 121 5.75 -21.27 -36.56
CA ALA A 121 5.39 -22.68 -36.74
C ALA A 121 6.11 -23.34 -37.93
N GLY A 122 6.57 -22.54 -38.91
CA GLY A 122 7.24 -23.02 -40.13
C GLY A 122 8.68 -23.55 -39.98
N LEU A 123 9.25 -23.59 -38.78
CA LEU A 123 10.65 -24.02 -38.57
C LEU A 123 10.83 -25.44 -38.01
N SER A 124 9.77 -26.24 -37.83
CA SER A 124 9.91 -27.56 -37.18
C SER A 124 8.96 -28.68 -37.60
N ALA A 125 8.53 -28.78 -38.87
CA ALA A 125 7.77 -29.97 -39.32
C ALA A 125 7.89 -30.25 -40.84
N ALA A 126 8.97 -30.92 -41.25
CA ALA A 126 9.18 -31.33 -42.64
C ALA A 126 8.41 -32.61 -43.05
N ALA A 127 7.48 -33.13 -42.23
CA ALA A 127 6.91 -34.47 -42.41
C ALA A 127 5.41 -34.53 -42.76
N LEU A 128 4.74 -33.40 -43.02
CA LEU A 128 3.30 -33.39 -43.34
C LEU A 128 2.96 -32.64 -44.64
N TYR A 129 3.90 -32.51 -45.58
CA TYR A 129 3.72 -31.64 -46.76
C TYR A 129 2.77 -32.20 -47.84
N SER A 130 2.38 -33.48 -47.79
CA SER A 130 1.65 -34.14 -48.92
C SER A 130 0.13 -34.14 -48.80
N VAL A 131 -0.45 -33.78 -47.65
CA VAL A 131 -1.92 -33.72 -47.47
C VAL A 131 -2.47 -32.28 -47.63
N TYR A 132 -1.59 -31.28 -47.62
CA TYR A 132 -1.95 -29.85 -47.69
C TYR A 132 -1.88 -29.23 -49.10
N SER A 133 -1.44 -29.96 -50.14
CA SER A 133 -1.16 -29.38 -51.47
C SER A 133 -2.42 -28.98 -52.27
N GLY A 134 -3.60 -29.53 -51.97
CA GLY A 134 -4.84 -29.20 -52.69
C GLY A 134 -5.41 -27.81 -52.35
N LEU A 135 -5.39 -27.45 -51.06
CA LEU A 135 -5.91 -26.18 -50.54
C LEU A 135 -4.95 -24.99 -50.73
N TYR A 136 -3.66 -25.26 -50.95
CA TYR A 136 -2.61 -24.30 -51.30
C TYR A 136 -2.11 -24.50 -52.74
N SER A 137 -2.97 -24.98 -53.64
CA SER A 137 -2.58 -25.14 -55.04
C SER A 137 -2.12 -23.79 -55.62
N GLU A 138 -1.10 -23.84 -56.47
CA GLU A 138 -0.55 -22.65 -57.15
C GLU A 138 -1.64 -21.87 -57.90
N ALA A 139 -2.72 -22.56 -58.32
CA ALA A 139 -3.92 -21.97 -58.90
C ALA A 139 -4.71 -21.07 -57.94
N VAL A 140 -4.91 -21.48 -56.67
CA VAL A 140 -5.64 -20.68 -55.66
C VAL A 140 -4.79 -19.49 -55.21
N VAL A 141 -3.49 -19.73 -54.97
CA VAL A 141 -2.57 -18.68 -54.47
C VAL A 141 -2.26 -17.65 -55.56
N SER A 142 -2.03 -18.05 -56.81
CA SER A 142 -1.78 -17.11 -57.92
C SER A 142 -3.02 -16.32 -58.34
N SER A 143 -4.21 -16.90 -58.23
CA SER A 143 -5.47 -16.19 -58.51
C SER A 143 -5.79 -15.15 -57.44
N VAL A 144 -5.51 -15.45 -56.16
CA VAL A 144 -5.66 -14.48 -55.06
C VAL A 144 -4.60 -13.37 -55.14
N ALA A 145 -3.34 -13.71 -55.44
CA ALA A 145 -2.28 -12.71 -55.61
C ALA A 145 -2.54 -11.78 -56.80
N SER A 146 -3.02 -12.31 -57.93
CA SER A 146 -3.39 -11.52 -59.12
C SER A 146 -4.63 -10.65 -58.88
N ALA A 147 -5.61 -11.13 -58.10
CA ALA A 147 -6.77 -10.34 -57.70
C ALA A 147 -6.39 -9.16 -56.80
N VAL A 148 -5.44 -9.35 -55.88
CA VAL A 148 -4.91 -8.29 -55.01
C VAL A 148 -4.12 -7.26 -55.81
N ALA A 149 -3.22 -7.72 -56.70
CA ALA A 149 -2.44 -6.82 -57.55
C ALA A 149 -3.34 -6.01 -58.50
N LEU A 150 -4.37 -6.61 -59.10
CA LEU A 150 -5.33 -5.90 -59.97
C LEU A 150 -6.25 -4.94 -59.19
N ALA A 151 -6.55 -5.24 -57.92
CA ALA A 151 -7.29 -4.36 -57.04
C ALA A 151 -6.46 -3.13 -56.59
N GLU A 152 -5.16 -3.29 -56.38
CA GLU A 152 -4.24 -2.19 -55.99
C GLU A 152 -4.08 -1.12 -57.10
N VAL A 153 -4.21 -1.51 -58.37
CA VAL A 153 -4.17 -0.58 -59.53
C VAL A 153 -5.56 -0.20 -60.06
N GLY A 154 -6.63 -0.46 -59.30
CA GLY A 154 -7.99 0.02 -59.60
C GLY A 154 -8.74 -0.76 -60.70
N ARG A 155 -8.25 -1.93 -61.11
CA ARG A 155 -8.86 -2.81 -62.14
C ARG A 155 -9.82 -3.83 -61.52
N PHE A 156 -10.82 -3.33 -60.80
CA PHE A 156 -11.71 -4.14 -59.96
C PHE A 156 -12.56 -5.17 -60.71
N LYS A 157 -12.95 -4.89 -61.95
CA LYS A 157 -13.74 -5.83 -62.76
C LYS A 157 -12.98 -7.12 -63.06
N GLU A 158 -11.67 -7.02 -63.31
CA GLU A 158 -10.80 -8.16 -63.61
C GLU A 158 -10.36 -8.88 -62.32
N ALA A 159 -10.17 -8.14 -61.22
CA ALA A 159 -9.92 -8.73 -59.90
C ALA A 159 -11.06 -9.67 -59.46
N VAL A 160 -12.32 -9.32 -59.78
CA VAL A 160 -13.50 -10.15 -59.48
C VAL A 160 -13.48 -11.48 -60.26
N GLU A 161 -13.05 -11.49 -61.52
CA GLU A 161 -12.95 -12.72 -62.32
C GLU A 161 -11.91 -13.71 -61.76
N TYR A 162 -10.81 -13.20 -61.21
CA TYR A 162 -9.79 -14.04 -60.56
C TYR A 162 -10.24 -14.56 -59.19
N VAL A 163 -11.04 -13.78 -58.44
CA VAL A 163 -11.65 -14.25 -57.19
C VAL A 163 -12.70 -15.34 -57.46
N GLN A 164 -13.49 -15.23 -58.53
CA GLN A 164 -14.43 -16.29 -58.92
C GLN A 164 -13.71 -17.60 -59.31
N LYS A 165 -12.54 -17.51 -59.96
CA LYS A 165 -11.69 -18.68 -60.25
C LYS A 165 -11.11 -19.30 -58.98
N ALA A 166 -10.64 -18.48 -58.03
CA ALA A 166 -10.12 -18.95 -56.75
C ALA A 166 -11.20 -19.65 -55.90
N ALA A 167 -12.41 -19.07 -55.85
CA ALA A 167 -13.55 -19.65 -55.13
C ALA A 167 -14.01 -20.98 -55.74
N LYS A 168 -14.01 -21.11 -57.06
CA LYS A 168 -14.38 -22.35 -57.77
C LYS A 168 -13.33 -23.47 -57.57
N ALA A 169 -12.05 -23.12 -57.51
CA ALA A 169 -10.98 -24.07 -57.22
C ALA A 169 -10.99 -24.54 -55.75
N LEU A 170 -11.29 -23.64 -54.80
CA LEU A 170 -11.50 -23.98 -53.39
C LEU A 170 -12.72 -24.90 -53.18
N TYR A 171 -13.80 -24.67 -53.93
CA TYR A 171 -15.00 -25.51 -53.91
C TYR A 171 -14.73 -26.96 -54.36
N GLU A 172 -14.01 -27.16 -55.47
CA GLU A 172 -13.68 -28.51 -55.96
C GLU A 172 -12.65 -29.22 -55.06
N ALA A 173 -11.65 -28.51 -54.53
CA ALA A 173 -10.67 -29.08 -53.60
C ALA A 173 -11.29 -29.51 -52.26
N ALA A 174 -12.26 -28.74 -51.75
CA ALA A 174 -12.99 -29.11 -50.54
C ALA A 174 -13.87 -30.34 -50.77
N LYS A 175 -14.56 -30.42 -51.92
CA LYS A 175 -15.43 -31.53 -52.29
C LYS A 175 -14.70 -32.88 -52.34
N GLU A 176 -13.48 -32.91 -52.87
CA GLU A 176 -12.65 -34.12 -52.97
C GLU A 176 -12.18 -34.64 -51.58
N VAL A 177 -11.86 -33.73 -50.66
CA VAL A 177 -11.45 -34.04 -49.28
C VAL A 177 -12.63 -34.53 -48.43
N PHE A 178 -13.83 -34.01 -48.64
CA PHE A 178 -15.03 -34.41 -47.90
C PHE A 178 -15.63 -35.75 -48.36
N GLU A 179 -15.42 -36.18 -49.61
CA GLU A 179 -15.82 -37.53 -50.06
C GLU A 179 -15.07 -38.67 -49.36
N HIS A 180 -13.87 -38.41 -48.83
CA HIS A 180 -13.04 -39.41 -48.15
C HIS A 180 -13.44 -39.66 -46.68
N VAL A 181 -14.24 -38.79 -46.06
CA VAL A 181 -14.64 -38.88 -44.64
C VAL A 181 -16.13 -39.25 -44.55
N LYS A 182 -16.45 -40.49 -44.88
CA LYS A 182 -17.83 -41.02 -44.89
C LYS A 182 -18.33 -41.26 -43.45
N ILE A 183 -19.42 -40.55 -43.09
CA ILE A 183 -20.56 -40.93 -42.20
C ILE A 183 -20.95 -39.94 -41.06
N THR A 184 -20.25 -38.85 -40.76
CA THR A 184 -20.68 -37.97 -39.62
C THR A 184 -20.71 -36.46 -39.87
N VAL A 185 -20.57 -35.98 -41.10
CA VAL A 185 -20.42 -34.52 -41.39
C VAL A 185 -21.38 -34.04 -42.50
N GLN A 186 -22.53 -34.68 -42.66
CA GLN A 186 -23.46 -34.39 -43.77
C GLN A 186 -24.12 -33.00 -43.67
N ARG A 187 -24.41 -32.52 -42.44
CA ARG A 187 -25.04 -31.22 -42.16
C ARG A 187 -24.11 -30.01 -42.40
N LEU A 188 -22.81 -30.22 -42.26
CA LEU A 188 -21.78 -29.18 -42.37
C LEU A 188 -21.41 -28.89 -43.83
N VAL A 189 -21.43 -29.93 -44.68
CA VAL A 189 -21.24 -29.78 -46.13
C VAL A 189 -22.42 -29.03 -46.76
N GLU A 190 -23.66 -29.30 -46.34
CA GLU A 190 -24.83 -28.55 -46.79
C GLU A 190 -24.76 -27.05 -46.45
N LEU A 191 -24.39 -26.72 -45.21
CA LEU A 191 -24.24 -25.33 -44.77
C LEU A 191 -23.10 -24.58 -45.47
N PHE A 192 -22.00 -25.27 -45.78
CA PHE A 192 -20.88 -24.72 -46.52
C PHE A 192 -21.25 -24.44 -47.98
N VAL A 193 -21.92 -25.39 -48.65
CA VAL A 193 -22.41 -25.22 -50.03
C VAL A 193 -23.46 -24.11 -50.10
N GLU A 194 -24.37 -24.02 -49.12
CA GLU A 194 -25.37 -22.97 -49.04
C GLU A 194 -24.75 -21.57 -48.84
N ALA A 195 -23.72 -21.45 -48.00
CA ALA A 195 -22.98 -20.21 -47.79
C ALA A 195 -22.23 -19.75 -49.05
N VAL A 196 -21.55 -20.67 -49.74
CA VAL A 196 -20.82 -20.35 -50.99
C VAL A 196 -21.77 -19.96 -52.12
N THR A 197 -22.94 -20.61 -52.21
CA THR A 197 -23.95 -20.33 -53.25
C THR A 197 -24.65 -18.98 -53.00
N ARG A 198 -24.94 -18.64 -51.73
CA ARG A 198 -25.49 -17.32 -51.36
C ARG A 198 -24.49 -16.19 -51.58
N VAL A 199 -23.20 -16.46 -51.34
CA VAL A 199 -22.14 -15.51 -51.66
C VAL A 199 -22.08 -15.29 -53.16
N LEU A 200 -22.04 -16.34 -54.00
CA LEU A 200 -22.02 -16.26 -55.48
C LEU A 200 -23.22 -15.49 -56.06
N ALA A 201 -24.43 -15.73 -55.55
CA ALA A 201 -25.64 -15.00 -55.97
C ALA A 201 -25.59 -13.51 -55.59
N TRP A 202 -24.99 -13.18 -54.44
CA TRP A 202 -24.83 -11.81 -53.96
C TRP A 202 -23.75 -11.03 -54.72
N ILE A 203 -22.74 -11.70 -55.30
CA ILE A 203 -21.71 -11.10 -56.18
C ILE A 203 -22.34 -10.57 -57.47
N ASP A 204 -23.28 -11.32 -58.06
CA ASP A 204 -23.91 -10.97 -59.34
C ASP A 204 -24.87 -9.77 -59.23
N GLU A 205 -25.41 -9.50 -58.04
CA GLU A 205 -26.50 -8.54 -57.84
C GLU A 205 -26.05 -7.10 -57.49
N HIS A 206 -24.89 -6.88 -56.84
CA HIS A 206 -24.57 -5.59 -56.18
C HIS A 206 -23.21 -4.93 -56.52
N LYS A 207 -22.76 -5.01 -57.78
CA LYS A 207 -21.49 -4.43 -58.32
C LYS A 207 -20.72 -3.43 -57.40
N ALA A 208 -19.61 -3.94 -56.86
CA ALA A 208 -18.30 -3.32 -56.59
C ALA A 208 -18.16 -2.06 -55.69
N TYR A 209 -18.05 -2.26 -54.37
CA TYR A 209 -17.05 -1.59 -53.49
C TYR A 209 -16.99 -2.23 -52.09
N LEU A 210 -18.09 -2.79 -51.58
CA LEU A 210 -18.16 -3.48 -50.27
C LEU A 210 -17.57 -4.92 -50.25
N PHE A 211 -16.97 -5.34 -51.37
CA PHE A 211 -16.72 -6.74 -51.67
C PHE A 211 -15.42 -7.31 -51.04
N LEU A 212 -14.39 -6.48 -50.82
CA LEU A 212 -13.14 -6.92 -50.19
C LEU A 212 -13.31 -7.19 -48.68
N MET A 213 -14.22 -6.48 -48.00
CA MET A 213 -14.47 -6.68 -46.56
C MET A 213 -15.29 -7.93 -46.26
N ALA A 214 -16.25 -8.27 -47.13
CA ALA A 214 -17.05 -9.49 -46.99
C ALA A 214 -16.24 -10.76 -47.32
N ALA A 215 -15.36 -10.72 -48.33
CA ALA A 215 -14.50 -11.85 -48.69
C ALA A 215 -13.47 -12.20 -47.59
N VAL A 216 -12.91 -11.19 -46.92
CA VAL A 216 -12.01 -11.39 -45.77
C VAL A 216 -12.78 -11.92 -44.55
N ALA A 217 -13.99 -11.42 -44.29
CA ALA A 217 -14.82 -11.92 -43.20
C ALA A 217 -15.28 -13.38 -43.41
N ALA A 218 -15.67 -13.75 -44.64
CA ALA A 218 -16.04 -15.12 -44.97
C ALA A 218 -14.85 -16.09 -44.92
N GLY A 219 -13.65 -15.66 -45.36
CA GLY A 219 -12.42 -16.43 -45.24
C GLY A 219 -11.99 -16.67 -43.80
N VAL A 220 -12.17 -15.68 -42.92
CA VAL A 220 -11.89 -15.79 -41.47
C VAL A 220 -12.90 -16.69 -40.77
N VAL A 221 -14.17 -16.63 -41.13
CA VAL A 221 -15.21 -17.50 -40.57
C VAL A 221 -15.02 -18.95 -41.02
N ALA A 222 -14.70 -19.20 -42.30
CA ALA A 222 -14.40 -20.53 -42.81
C ALA A 222 -13.13 -21.14 -42.16
N LEU A 223 -12.08 -20.34 -41.97
CA LEU A 223 -10.86 -20.76 -41.27
C LEU A 223 -11.11 -21.05 -39.79
N SER A 224 -11.95 -20.25 -39.13
CA SER A 224 -12.37 -20.45 -37.74
C SER A 224 -13.19 -21.73 -37.54
N VAL A 225 -14.10 -22.03 -38.48
CA VAL A 225 -14.88 -23.27 -38.46
C VAL A 225 -13.99 -24.50 -38.73
N ALA A 226 -13.03 -24.40 -39.66
CA ALA A 226 -12.07 -25.46 -39.94
C ALA A 226 -11.15 -25.76 -38.73
N LEU A 227 -10.68 -24.74 -38.03
CA LEU A 227 -9.85 -24.87 -36.82
C LEU A 227 -10.65 -25.44 -35.63
N ASN A 228 -11.92 -25.05 -35.47
CA ASN A 228 -12.79 -25.56 -34.42
C ASN A 228 -13.21 -27.03 -34.65
N MET A 229 -13.37 -27.47 -35.91
CA MET A 229 -13.63 -28.87 -36.22
C MET A 229 -12.40 -29.77 -36.04
N TRP A 230 -11.19 -29.25 -36.29
CA TRP A 230 -9.94 -29.97 -36.07
C TRP A 230 -9.67 -30.23 -34.58
N GLY A 231 -9.96 -29.24 -33.72
CA GLY A 231 -9.84 -29.41 -32.26
C GLY A 231 -10.75 -30.50 -31.68
N MET A 232 -11.89 -30.79 -32.32
CA MET A 232 -12.80 -31.86 -31.88
C MET A 232 -12.36 -33.27 -32.31
N ILE A 233 -11.67 -33.41 -33.45
CA ILE A 233 -11.18 -34.71 -33.94
C ILE A 233 -9.93 -35.19 -33.17
N GLU A 234 -9.11 -34.28 -32.65
CA GLU A 234 -7.94 -34.61 -31.82
C GLU A 234 -8.34 -35.04 -30.38
N LEU A 235 -9.43 -34.47 -29.83
CA LEU A 235 -9.89 -34.78 -28.47
C LEU A 235 -10.47 -36.20 -28.33
N GLU A 236 -11.08 -36.74 -29.39
CA GLU A 236 -11.69 -38.08 -29.36
C GLU A 236 -10.66 -39.22 -29.49
N LYS A 237 -9.48 -38.93 -30.08
CA LYS A 237 -8.37 -39.91 -30.19
C LYS A 237 -7.44 -39.93 -28.97
N LEU A 238 -7.38 -38.82 -28.21
CA LEU A 238 -6.56 -38.73 -26.98
C LEU A 238 -7.22 -39.38 -25.76
N SER A 239 -8.56 -39.46 -25.72
CA SER A 239 -9.29 -40.08 -24.61
C SER A 239 -9.12 -41.61 -24.53
N TYR A 240 -8.86 -42.28 -25.66
CA TYR A 240 -8.67 -43.73 -25.71
C TYR A 240 -7.25 -44.17 -25.30
N ALA A 241 -6.24 -43.32 -25.48
CA ALA A 241 -4.83 -43.63 -25.14
C ALA A 241 -4.47 -43.39 -23.66
N ALA A 242 -5.31 -42.67 -22.93
CA ALA A 242 -5.08 -42.30 -21.52
C ALA A 242 -5.45 -43.41 -20.50
N SER A 243 -5.85 -44.60 -20.94
CA SER A 243 -6.41 -45.65 -20.08
C SER A 243 -5.42 -46.70 -19.54
N LEU A 244 -4.11 -46.59 -19.78
CA LEU A 244 -3.11 -47.58 -19.30
C LEU A 244 -1.91 -46.96 -18.55
N THR A 245 -2.07 -46.83 -17.23
CA THR A 245 -1.04 -46.87 -16.13
C THR A 245 0.13 -45.85 -16.11
N PRO A 246 0.71 -45.58 -14.90
CA PRO A 246 1.32 -44.29 -14.57
C PRO A 246 2.86 -44.26 -14.66
N PHE A 247 3.38 -43.03 -14.79
CA PHE A 247 4.77 -42.57 -14.87
C PHE A 247 5.34 -42.28 -16.28
N ILE A 248 5.45 -40.98 -16.54
CA ILE A 248 6.24 -40.26 -17.56
C ILE A 248 6.26 -40.92 -18.95
N PRO A 249 5.33 -40.57 -19.85
CA PRO A 249 5.56 -40.69 -21.28
C PRO A 249 6.14 -39.39 -21.85
N ALA A 250 7.15 -39.57 -22.70
CA ALA A 250 7.65 -38.55 -23.60
C ALA A 250 6.53 -38.01 -24.50
N GLY A 251 6.52 -36.69 -24.74
CA GLY A 251 5.74 -36.10 -25.84
C GLY A 251 4.41 -35.43 -25.49
N VAL A 252 4.25 -34.83 -24.30
CA VAL A 252 3.15 -33.89 -24.04
C VAL A 252 3.68 -32.46 -24.05
N LYS A 253 3.25 -31.66 -25.03
CA LYS A 253 3.43 -30.21 -25.10
C LYS A 253 2.41 -29.56 -24.15
N GLU A 254 2.91 -28.74 -23.23
CA GLU A 254 2.18 -27.96 -22.21
C GLU A 254 1.79 -28.72 -20.93
N TYR A 255 2.65 -28.61 -19.91
CA TYR A 255 2.20 -28.71 -18.51
C TYR A 255 1.51 -27.38 -18.13
N PRO A 256 0.34 -27.39 -17.48
CA PRO A 256 -0.24 -26.20 -16.86
C PRO A 256 0.78 -25.57 -15.89
N ARG A 257 0.98 -24.24 -15.97
CA ARG A 257 1.87 -23.46 -15.08
C ARG A 257 1.71 -23.89 -13.61
N GLU A 258 0.47 -24.11 -13.18
CA GLU A 258 0.07 -24.50 -11.82
C GLU A 258 0.51 -25.92 -11.40
N GLU A 259 0.53 -26.88 -12.31
CA GLU A 259 0.96 -28.26 -12.01
C GLU A 259 2.48 -28.35 -11.79
N ALA A 260 3.25 -27.61 -12.59
CA ALA A 260 4.70 -27.50 -12.39
C ALA A 260 5.06 -26.83 -11.05
N PHE A 261 4.30 -25.80 -10.64
CA PHE A 261 4.44 -25.18 -9.31
C PHE A 261 4.13 -26.17 -8.18
N LYS A 262 3.10 -27.01 -8.33
CA LYS A 262 2.75 -28.03 -7.33
C LYS A 262 3.86 -29.05 -7.14
N VAL A 263 4.43 -29.56 -8.24
CA VAL A 263 5.54 -30.53 -8.22
C VAL A 263 6.79 -29.98 -7.53
N LEU A 264 7.09 -28.69 -7.70
CA LEU A 264 8.23 -28.04 -7.02
C LEU A 264 7.92 -27.74 -5.55
N ARG A 265 6.69 -27.38 -5.20
CA ARG A 265 6.25 -27.08 -3.82
C ARG A 265 6.35 -28.27 -2.88
N GLU A 266 6.03 -29.47 -3.37
CA GLU A 266 6.07 -30.71 -2.60
C GLU A 266 7.51 -31.22 -2.38
N ALA A 267 8.52 -30.54 -2.94
CA ALA A 267 9.91 -30.93 -2.80
C ALA A 267 10.54 -30.40 -1.50
N PRO A 268 11.37 -31.20 -0.80
CA PRO A 268 12.11 -30.73 0.38
C PRO A 268 13.03 -29.53 0.11
N ASP A 269 13.70 -29.55 -1.06
CA ASP A 269 14.45 -28.42 -1.64
C ASP A 269 13.98 -28.18 -3.10
N PRO A 270 13.09 -27.20 -3.33
CA PRO A 270 12.58 -26.87 -4.65
C PRO A 270 13.66 -26.37 -5.63
N TYR A 271 14.69 -25.68 -5.13
CA TYR A 271 15.76 -25.12 -5.96
C TYR A 271 16.65 -26.24 -6.53
N GLU A 272 17.08 -27.18 -5.68
CA GLU A 272 17.88 -28.32 -6.12
C GLU A 272 17.08 -29.25 -7.05
N LYS A 273 15.79 -29.49 -6.74
CA LYS A 273 14.93 -30.29 -7.63
C LYS A 273 14.80 -29.65 -9.02
N PHE A 274 14.61 -28.33 -9.08
CA PHE A 274 14.54 -27.60 -10.34
C PHE A 274 15.85 -27.71 -11.12
N ARG A 275 16.98 -27.43 -10.47
CA ARG A 275 18.31 -27.46 -11.11
C ARG A 275 18.67 -28.85 -11.62
N GLU A 276 18.61 -29.85 -10.75
CA GLU A 276 19.14 -31.19 -11.01
C GLU A 276 18.23 -32.05 -11.89
N LYS A 277 16.91 -31.93 -11.74
CA LYS A 277 15.96 -32.81 -12.44
C LYS A 277 15.25 -32.16 -13.61
N ILE A 278 14.99 -30.86 -13.57
CA ILE A 278 14.20 -30.16 -14.60
C ILE A 278 15.12 -29.44 -15.58
N ALA A 279 15.95 -28.52 -15.09
CA ALA A 279 16.81 -27.70 -15.93
C ALA A 279 17.91 -28.53 -16.62
N LYS A 280 18.58 -29.47 -15.91
CA LYS A 280 19.59 -30.35 -16.52
C LYS A 280 18.99 -31.25 -17.59
N ALA A 281 17.81 -31.82 -17.34
CA ALA A 281 17.13 -32.66 -18.30
C ALA A 281 16.72 -31.88 -19.56
N ALA A 282 16.18 -30.68 -19.41
CA ALA A 282 15.84 -29.82 -20.54
C ALA A 282 17.06 -29.39 -21.35
N ILE A 283 18.19 -29.07 -20.70
CA ILE A 283 19.44 -28.75 -21.39
C ILE A 283 19.97 -29.97 -22.15
N ALA A 284 20.00 -31.14 -21.52
CA ALA A 284 20.48 -32.38 -22.14
C ALA A 284 19.63 -32.79 -23.35
N LYS A 285 18.31 -32.54 -23.31
CA LYS A 285 17.38 -32.82 -24.40
C LYS A 285 17.21 -31.69 -25.41
N ASN A 286 17.87 -30.55 -25.18
CA ASN A 286 17.67 -29.31 -25.94
C ASN A 286 16.20 -28.85 -26.01
N GLU A 287 15.42 -29.11 -24.96
CA GLU A 287 14.01 -28.75 -24.85
C GLU A 287 13.85 -27.35 -24.24
N LYS A 288 12.83 -26.62 -24.69
CA LYS A 288 12.44 -25.32 -24.12
C LYS A 288 11.37 -25.55 -23.06
N LEU A 289 11.57 -25.00 -21.86
CA LEU A 289 10.59 -25.06 -20.78
C LEU A 289 9.46 -24.02 -21.01
N ALA A 290 8.33 -24.21 -20.34
CA ALA A 290 7.28 -23.18 -20.29
C ALA A 290 7.71 -22.03 -19.36
N GLU A 291 7.29 -20.80 -19.66
CA GLU A 291 7.51 -19.67 -18.76
C GLU A 291 6.69 -19.82 -17.46
N PRO A 292 7.23 -19.49 -16.27
CA PRO A 292 8.50 -18.79 -15.99
C PRO A 292 9.77 -19.66 -15.89
N TRP A 293 9.66 -20.97 -16.13
CA TRP A 293 10.74 -21.94 -15.91
C TRP A 293 11.89 -21.80 -16.90
N GLU A 294 11.60 -21.45 -18.16
CA GLU A 294 12.66 -21.17 -19.15
C GLU A 294 13.47 -19.93 -18.74
N SER A 295 12.81 -18.87 -18.26
CA SER A 295 13.48 -17.70 -17.69
C SER A 295 14.36 -18.05 -16.50
N LEU A 296 13.87 -18.87 -15.56
CA LEU A 296 14.66 -19.34 -14.41
C LEU A 296 15.83 -20.23 -14.84
N LYS A 297 15.63 -21.15 -15.80
CA LYS A 297 16.69 -21.99 -16.36
C LYS A 297 17.78 -21.13 -16.99
N MET A 298 17.42 -20.14 -17.79
CA MET A 298 18.39 -19.23 -18.43
C MET A 298 19.19 -18.41 -17.40
N LEU A 299 18.59 -18.03 -16.27
CA LEU A 299 19.26 -17.22 -15.25
C LEU A 299 20.09 -18.05 -14.26
N ILE A 300 19.63 -19.24 -13.88
CA ILE A 300 20.27 -20.09 -12.88
C ILE A 300 21.32 -21.00 -13.52
N MET A 301 21.01 -21.57 -14.68
CA MET A 301 21.84 -22.56 -15.38
C MET A 301 21.80 -22.33 -16.91
N PRO A 302 22.35 -21.20 -17.40
CA PRO A 302 22.40 -20.91 -18.83
C PRO A 302 23.23 -21.94 -19.59
N LYS A 303 22.90 -22.15 -20.87
CA LYS A 303 23.81 -22.79 -21.82
C LYS A 303 25.01 -21.87 -22.10
N PRO A 304 26.18 -22.38 -22.52
CA PRO A 304 27.34 -21.54 -22.87
C PRO A 304 27.02 -20.42 -23.90
N SER A 305 26.10 -20.69 -24.84
CA SER A 305 25.64 -19.70 -25.83
C SER A 305 24.69 -18.63 -25.26
N GLU A 306 24.00 -18.93 -24.16
CA GLU A 306 23.11 -18.02 -23.43
C GLU A 306 23.93 -17.17 -22.45
N GLU A 307 24.90 -17.78 -21.77
CA GLU A 307 25.83 -17.14 -20.85
C GLU A 307 26.59 -16.00 -21.53
N GLY A 308 27.08 -16.22 -22.75
CA GLY A 308 27.72 -15.16 -23.56
C GLY A 308 26.82 -13.94 -23.83
N ARG A 309 25.49 -14.12 -23.94
CA ARG A 309 24.53 -13.01 -24.10
C ARG A 309 24.20 -12.31 -22.78
N LEU A 310 24.23 -13.04 -21.67
CA LEU A 310 23.98 -12.51 -20.32
C LEU A 310 25.18 -11.70 -19.81
N MET A 311 26.40 -12.14 -20.13
CA MET A 311 27.66 -11.52 -19.72
C MET A 311 27.93 -10.15 -20.38
N VAL A 312 27.22 -9.79 -21.45
CA VAL A 312 27.29 -8.45 -22.07
C VAL A 312 26.69 -7.37 -21.14
N GLY A 313 25.84 -7.75 -20.19
CA GLY A 313 25.35 -6.86 -19.13
C GLY A 313 26.07 -7.10 -17.81
N LYS A 314 26.69 -6.05 -17.22
CA LYS A 314 27.38 -6.09 -15.90
C LYS A 314 26.59 -6.73 -14.75
N ALA A 315 25.26 -6.84 -14.86
CA ALA A 315 24.38 -7.38 -13.83
C ALA A 315 24.47 -8.90 -13.63
N TYR A 316 24.84 -9.69 -14.66
CA TYR A 316 24.89 -11.15 -14.53
C TYR A 316 26.15 -11.62 -13.78
N SER A 317 27.29 -10.94 -13.97
CA SER A 317 28.55 -11.22 -13.28
C SER A 317 28.48 -11.04 -11.76
N GLU A 318 27.48 -10.31 -11.26
CA GLU A 318 27.24 -10.07 -9.83
C GLU A 318 26.24 -11.06 -9.21
N LEU A 319 25.69 -12.00 -9.99
CA LEU A 319 24.67 -12.96 -9.59
C LEU A 319 25.30 -14.27 -9.08
N ASP A 320 25.81 -14.25 -7.86
CA ASP A 320 26.35 -15.42 -7.18
C ASP A 320 25.28 -16.51 -6.92
N GLU A 321 25.71 -17.69 -6.47
CA GLU A 321 24.82 -18.84 -6.23
C GLU A 321 23.75 -18.54 -5.16
N GLY A 322 24.08 -17.73 -4.15
CA GLY A 322 23.13 -17.28 -3.12
C GLY A 322 22.04 -16.38 -3.71
N LYS A 323 22.41 -15.44 -4.59
CA LYS A 323 21.48 -14.58 -5.32
C LYS A 323 20.66 -15.34 -6.36
N LYS A 324 21.22 -16.35 -7.03
CA LYS A 324 20.46 -17.26 -7.92
C LYS A 324 19.40 -18.01 -7.14
N LYS A 325 19.75 -18.54 -5.96
CA LYS A 325 18.83 -19.23 -5.06
C LYS A 325 17.75 -18.28 -4.52
N ALA A 326 18.11 -17.05 -4.14
CA ALA A 326 17.15 -16.03 -3.72
C ALA A 326 16.21 -15.59 -4.86
N LEU A 327 16.72 -15.36 -6.06
CA LEU A 327 15.92 -15.03 -7.23
C LEU A 327 14.89 -16.14 -7.52
N PHE A 328 15.30 -17.41 -7.46
CA PHE A 328 14.40 -18.55 -7.63
C PHE A 328 13.26 -18.55 -6.61
N TYR A 329 13.57 -18.42 -5.32
CA TYR A 329 12.54 -18.44 -4.26
C TYR A 329 11.65 -17.20 -4.29
N ALA A 330 12.19 -16.02 -4.64
CA ALA A 330 11.39 -14.82 -4.82
C ALA A 330 10.43 -14.95 -6.02
N THR A 331 10.89 -15.54 -7.14
CA THR A 331 10.03 -15.85 -8.28
C THR A 331 8.95 -16.86 -7.90
N LEU A 332 9.31 -17.96 -7.20
CA LEU A 332 8.37 -18.97 -6.75
C LEU A 332 7.27 -18.38 -5.83
N ALA A 333 7.67 -17.55 -4.86
CA ALA A 333 6.74 -16.89 -3.94
C ALA A 333 5.83 -15.87 -4.66
N LEU A 334 6.40 -15.06 -5.57
CA LEU A 334 5.64 -14.09 -6.37
C LEU A 334 4.60 -14.79 -7.25
N GLU A 335 4.99 -15.88 -7.91
CA GLU A 335 4.14 -16.67 -8.79
C GLU A 335 2.99 -17.36 -8.05
N GLU A 336 3.25 -17.88 -6.85
CA GLU A 336 2.22 -18.47 -5.98
C GLU A 336 1.18 -17.43 -5.56
N ALA A 337 1.64 -16.28 -5.04
CA ALA A 337 0.76 -15.19 -4.65
C ALA A 337 0.00 -14.61 -5.86
N PHE A 338 0.69 -14.45 -6.99
CA PHE A 338 0.11 -13.93 -8.22
C PHE A 338 -0.95 -14.87 -8.80
N GLY A 339 -0.75 -16.20 -8.75
CA GLY A 339 -1.75 -17.17 -9.24
C GLY A 339 -3.08 -17.08 -8.50
N VAL A 340 -3.03 -16.96 -7.17
CA VAL A 340 -4.22 -16.75 -6.31
C VAL A 340 -4.92 -15.45 -6.71
N TYR A 341 -4.15 -14.36 -6.81
CA TYR A 341 -4.71 -13.04 -7.08
C TYR A 341 -5.23 -12.87 -8.52
N ARG A 342 -4.53 -13.41 -9.52
CA ARG A 342 -4.90 -13.36 -10.94
C ARG A 342 -6.22 -14.05 -11.20
N SER A 343 -6.47 -15.19 -10.53
CA SER A 343 -7.73 -15.91 -10.62
C SER A 343 -8.88 -15.10 -10.05
N ALA A 344 -8.67 -14.45 -8.90
CA ALA A 344 -9.65 -13.53 -8.31
C ALA A 344 -9.91 -12.32 -9.21
N LEU A 345 -8.87 -11.73 -9.81
CA LEU A 345 -8.98 -10.60 -10.72
C LEU A 345 -9.73 -10.92 -12.02
N ARG A 346 -9.61 -12.14 -12.56
CA ARG A 346 -10.41 -12.58 -13.72
C ARG A 346 -11.89 -12.61 -13.38
N LYS A 347 -12.25 -13.28 -12.29
CA LYS A 347 -13.64 -13.34 -11.79
C LYS A 347 -14.18 -11.95 -11.50
N TYR A 348 -13.35 -11.09 -10.90
CA TYR A 348 -13.67 -9.70 -10.62
C TYR A 348 -13.92 -8.89 -11.90
N ALA A 349 -13.05 -9.02 -12.92
CA ALA A 349 -13.19 -8.31 -14.18
C ALA A 349 -14.42 -8.78 -14.99
N GLU A 350 -14.76 -10.07 -14.92
CA GLU A 350 -15.99 -10.63 -15.46
C GLU A 350 -17.22 -10.06 -14.74
N GLY A 351 -17.23 -10.11 -13.41
CA GLY A 351 -18.32 -9.54 -12.60
C GLY A 351 -18.50 -8.03 -12.80
N LEU A 352 -17.42 -7.26 -13.00
CA LEU A 352 -17.52 -5.83 -13.30
C LEU A 352 -18.16 -5.54 -14.65
N ARG A 353 -17.90 -6.38 -15.67
CA ARG A 353 -18.54 -6.23 -17.00
C ARG A 353 -20.03 -6.51 -16.94
N GLU A 354 -20.44 -7.44 -16.07
CA GLU A 354 -21.85 -7.72 -15.83
C GLU A 354 -22.52 -6.59 -15.03
N ALA A 355 -21.79 -6.00 -14.07
CA ALA A 355 -22.29 -4.96 -13.20
C ALA A 355 -22.41 -3.57 -13.87
N VAL A 356 -21.75 -3.32 -15.00
CA VAL A 356 -21.89 -2.07 -15.78
C VAL A 356 -22.30 -2.38 -17.22
N GLN A 357 -23.57 -2.16 -17.54
CA GLN A 357 -24.15 -2.45 -18.86
C GLN A 357 -24.37 -1.18 -19.66
N ARG A 358 -23.92 -1.18 -20.91
CA ARG A 358 -24.21 -0.11 -21.87
C ARG A 358 -25.58 -0.35 -22.50
N VAL A 359 -26.46 0.63 -22.39
CA VAL A 359 -27.83 0.64 -22.94
C VAL A 359 -28.00 1.86 -23.83
N GLU A 360 -28.59 1.69 -25.01
CA GLU A 360 -28.96 2.81 -25.88
C GLU A 360 -30.43 3.13 -25.65
N VAL A 361 -30.74 4.35 -25.24
CA VAL A 361 -32.10 4.80 -24.87
C VAL A 361 -32.50 5.96 -25.78
N GLY A 362 -33.68 5.87 -26.40
CA GLY A 362 -34.25 6.90 -27.30
C GLY A 362 -34.64 6.37 -28.69
N GLU A 363 -35.43 7.15 -29.42
CA GLU A 363 -35.80 6.90 -30.83
C GLU A 363 -34.85 7.67 -31.77
N GLU A 364 -34.53 7.11 -32.94
CA GLU A 364 -33.65 7.77 -33.91
C GLU A 364 -34.25 9.11 -34.38
N PRO A 365 -33.45 10.20 -34.43
CA PRO A 365 -31.98 10.27 -34.39
C PRO A 365 -31.34 10.52 -33.00
N PHE A 366 -32.11 10.51 -31.90
CA PHE A 366 -31.69 10.95 -30.56
C PHE A 366 -31.37 9.78 -29.58
N LYS A 367 -30.61 8.77 -30.03
CA LYS A 367 -30.15 7.67 -29.16
C LYS A 367 -29.05 8.16 -28.20
N ASN A 368 -29.32 8.20 -26.91
CA ASN A 368 -28.33 8.50 -25.87
C ASN A 368 -27.71 7.20 -25.32
N VAL A 369 -26.40 7.22 -25.09
CA VAL A 369 -25.69 6.09 -24.47
C VAL A 369 -25.76 6.24 -22.95
N VAL A 370 -26.45 5.30 -22.30
CA VAL A 370 -26.60 5.22 -20.85
C VAL A 370 -25.84 3.99 -20.34
N TYR A 371 -25.05 4.17 -19.29
CA TYR A 371 -24.38 3.07 -18.59
C TYR A 371 -25.13 2.76 -17.30
N ALA A 372 -25.77 1.59 -17.21
CA ALA A 372 -26.43 1.12 -16.01
C ALA A 372 -25.42 0.37 -15.13
N ALA A 373 -25.18 0.86 -13.91
CA ALA A 373 -24.24 0.30 -12.96
C ALA A 373 -24.96 -0.23 -11.70
N ASP A 374 -24.66 -1.47 -11.31
CA ASP A 374 -25.10 -2.06 -10.04
C ASP A 374 -24.05 -1.81 -8.94
N LEU A 375 -24.31 -0.82 -8.08
CA LEU A 375 -23.40 -0.41 -7.02
C LEU A 375 -23.27 -1.48 -5.93
N GLY A 376 -24.32 -2.27 -5.68
CA GLY A 376 -24.30 -3.36 -4.71
C GLY A 376 -23.37 -4.49 -5.14
N GLN A 377 -23.48 -4.88 -6.41
CA GLN A 377 -22.59 -5.88 -7.02
C GLN A 377 -21.14 -5.37 -7.09
N ILE A 378 -20.91 -4.11 -7.51
CA ILE A 378 -19.57 -3.51 -7.54
C ILE A 378 -18.92 -3.48 -6.14
N LYS A 379 -19.70 -3.15 -5.10
CA LYS A 379 -19.21 -3.16 -3.71
C LYS A 379 -18.77 -4.56 -3.29
N GLN A 380 -19.61 -5.57 -3.51
CA GLN A 380 -19.30 -6.95 -3.15
C GLN A 380 -18.04 -7.44 -3.88
N LEU A 381 -17.96 -7.20 -5.19
CA LEU A 381 -16.80 -7.53 -6.01
C LEU A 381 -15.53 -6.83 -5.50
N ALA A 382 -15.62 -5.56 -5.09
CA ALA A 382 -14.48 -4.81 -4.55
C ALA A 382 -14.01 -5.37 -3.20
N GLU A 383 -14.92 -5.82 -2.33
CA GLU A 383 -14.58 -6.49 -1.07
C GLU A 383 -13.93 -7.86 -1.31
N GLU A 384 -14.45 -8.65 -2.25
CA GLU A 384 -13.89 -9.95 -2.63
C GLU A 384 -12.49 -9.82 -3.24
N GLU A 385 -12.28 -8.85 -4.15
CA GLU A 385 -10.97 -8.52 -4.70
C GLU A 385 -10.00 -8.06 -3.61
N GLY A 386 -10.46 -7.21 -2.68
CA GLY A 386 -9.67 -6.73 -1.55
C GLY A 386 -9.19 -7.88 -0.65
N LYS A 387 -10.09 -8.81 -0.30
CA LYS A 387 -9.75 -10.02 0.48
C LYS A 387 -8.75 -10.90 -0.27
N ALA A 388 -8.96 -11.12 -1.57
CA ALA A 388 -8.03 -11.91 -2.39
C ALA A 388 -6.65 -11.26 -2.49
N PHE A 389 -6.57 -9.93 -2.54
CA PHE A 389 -5.30 -9.22 -2.53
C PHE A 389 -4.60 -9.29 -1.17
N GLU A 390 -5.32 -9.12 -0.06
CA GLU A 390 -4.77 -9.30 1.29
C GLU A 390 -4.24 -10.72 1.49
N GLU A 391 -4.96 -11.72 1.01
CA GLU A 391 -4.54 -13.11 1.01
C GLU A 391 -3.25 -13.30 0.20
N ALA A 392 -3.19 -12.78 -1.02
CA ALA A 392 -2.00 -12.88 -1.86
C ALA A 392 -0.78 -12.18 -1.24
N LEU A 393 -0.98 -11.01 -0.60
CA LEU A 393 0.08 -10.34 0.16
C LEU A 393 0.55 -11.17 1.36
N ARG A 394 -0.38 -11.80 2.09
CA ARG A 394 -0.05 -12.68 3.20
C ARG A 394 0.77 -13.88 2.72
N VAL A 395 0.30 -14.59 1.70
CA VAL A 395 1.00 -15.73 1.09
C VAL A 395 2.40 -15.33 0.64
N LEU A 396 2.54 -14.19 -0.04
CA LEU A 396 3.84 -13.70 -0.48
C LEU A 396 4.80 -13.47 0.69
N ARG A 397 4.33 -12.84 1.77
CA ARG A 397 5.15 -12.53 2.96
C ARG A 397 5.56 -13.81 3.69
N GLU A 398 4.62 -14.71 3.92
CA GLU A 398 4.86 -15.99 4.59
C GLU A 398 5.90 -16.80 3.82
N ARG A 399 5.76 -16.92 2.50
CA ARG A 399 6.70 -17.64 1.64
C ARG A 399 8.08 -16.99 1.60
N LEU A 400 8.17 -15.67 1.42
CA LEU A 400 9.45 -14.98 1.41
C LEU A 400 10.18 -15.14 2.76
N ASN A 401 9.47 -15.05 3.88
CA ASN A 401 10.04 -15.24 5.20
C ASN A 401 10.44 -16.70 5.46
N GLU A 402 9.59 -17.66 5.07
CA GLU A 402 9.89 -19.09 5.15
C GLU A 402 11.19 -19.42 4.39
N TYR A 403 11.29 -18.97 3.14
CA TYR A 403 12.48 -19.21 2.31
C TYR A 403 13.72 -18.45 2.84
N ALA A 404 13.55 -17.23 3.36
CA ALA A 404 14.63 -16.46 3.96
C ALA A 404 15.23 -17.16 5.18
N VAL A 405 14.39 -17.70 6.06
CA VAL A 405 14.82 -18.42 7.28
C VAL A 405 15.39 -19.80 6.94
N LYS A 406 14.67 -20.58 6.12
CA LYS A 406 15.04 -21.97 5.81
C LYS A 406 16.34 -22.07 5.00
N HIS A 407 16.64 -21.10 4.15
CA HIS A 407 17.79 -21.14 3.25
C HIS A 407 18.87 -20.10 3.54
N GLY A 408 18.75 -19.33 4.64
CA GLY A 408 19.75 -18.33 5.03
C GLY A 408 19.83 -17.14 4.08
N LEU A 409 18.71 -16.74 3.47
CA LEU A 409 18.61 -15.72 2.42
C LEU A 409 17.99 -14.41 2.93
N ARG A 410 18.25 -14.04 4.19
CA ARG A 410 17.60 -12.88 4.85
C ARG A 410 17.76 -11.59 4.07
N ASP A 411 18.97 -11.21 3.68
CA ASP A 411 19.21 -9.93 2.99
C ASP A 411 18.59 -9.86 1.58
N PRO A 412 18.77 -10.84 0.67
CA PRO A 412 18.21 -10.75 -0.68
C PRO A 412 16.70 -10.97 -0.76
N LEU A 413 16.09 -11.58 0.27
CA LEU A 413 14.63 -11.77 0.38
C LEU A 413 13.96 -10.81 1.36
N ASP A 414 14.71 -9.91 2.01
CA ASP A 414 14.16 -8.94 2.96
C ASP A 414 13.07 -8.09 2.30
N VAL A 415 12.04 -7.77 3.07
CA VAL A 415 10.86 -7.05 2.59
C VAL A 415 10.69 -5.75 3.34
N ASN A 416 11.16 -4.66 2.75
CA ASN A 416 10.83 -3.32 3.20
C ASN A 416 9.54 -2.83 2.52
N GLU A 417 8.41 -2.94 3.21
CA GLU A 417 7.08 -2.54 2.67
C GLU A 417 7.03 -1.09 2.20
N GLY A 418 7.72 -0.20 2.93
CA GLY A 418 7.81 1.22 2.57
C GLY A 418 8.53 1.41 1.24
N VAL A 419 9.64 0.70 1.02
CA VAL A 419 10.37 0.74 -0.26
C VAL A 419 9.54 0.10 -1.38
N ALA A 420 8.86 -1.02 -1.11
CA ALA A 420 8.05 -1.73 -2.10
C ALA A 420 6.88 -0.88 -2.60
N ARG A 421 6.15 -0.21 -1.69
CA ARG A 421 5.08 0.71 -2.05
C ARG A 421 5.60 1.90 -2.86
N ARG A 422 6.75 2.47 -2.45
CA ARG A 422 7.40 3.54 -3.23
C ARG A 422 7.73 3.08 -4.64
N LEU A 423 8.35 1.90 -4.82
CA LEU A 423 8.68 1.36 -6.13
C LEU A 423 7.43 1.18 -7.00
N ALA A 424 6.35 0.63 -6.44
CA ALA A 424 5.09 0.43 -7.15
C ALA A 424 4.51 1.75 -7.71
N GLU A 425 4.62 2.83 -6.94
CA GLU A 425 4.03 4.13 -7.26
C GLU A 425 4.96 5.08 -8.04
N THR A 426 6.22 4.70 -8.23
CA THR A 426 7.29 5.56 -8.77
C THR A 426 7.09 5.90 -10.25
N LYS A 427 7.44 7.14 -10.63
CA LYS A 427 7.43 7.62 -12.03
C LYS A 427 8.66 7.13 -12.80
N HIS A 428 8.56 7.05 -14.14
CA HIS A 428 9.62 6.54 -15.02
C HIS A 428 11.05 7.07 -14.72
N PRO A 429 11.30 8.40 -14.59
CA PRO A 429 12.66 8.91 -14.38
C PRO A 429 13.32 8.38 -13.11
N GLU A 430 12.50 8.05 -12.12
CA GLU A 430 12.90 7.70 -10.76
C GLU A 430 13.08 6.19 -10.57
N LEU A 431 12.67 5.35 -11.54
CA LEU A 431 12.88 3.89 -11.49
C LEU A 431 14.36 3.50 -11.42
N SER A 432 15.26 4.36 -11.92
CA SER A 432 16.71 4.14 -11.84
C SER A 432 17.26 4.13 -10.41
N LYS A 433 16.56 4.78 -9.47
CA LYS A 433 16.96 4.85 -8.05
C LYS A 433 16.67 3.55 -7.27
N PHE A 434 15.91 2.63 -7.86
CA PHE A 434 15.57 1.33 -7.28
C PHE A 434 16.39 0.19 -7.89
N LYS A 435 17.62 0.47 -8.36
CA LYS A 435 18.49 -0.56 -8.96
C LYS A 435 18.93 -1.64 -7.97
N ASP A 436 19.13 -1.28 -6.69
CA ASP A 436 19.76 -2.13 -5.67
C ASP A 436 18.77 -2.69 -4.63
N VAL A 437 17.46 -2.64 -4.90
CA VAL A 437 16.46 -3.19 -3.96
C VAL A 437 16.46 -4.74 -3.99
N SER A 438 16.19 -5.35 -2.84
CA SER A 438 16.10 -6.80 -2.67
C SER A 438 15.03 -7.44 -3.58
N PHE A 439 15.17 -8.73 -3.87
CA PHE A 439 14.16 -9.46 -4.64
C PHE A 439 12.82 -9.54 -3.89
N GLY A 440 12.85 -9.60 -2.56
CA GLY A 440 11.66 -9.52 -1.71
C GLY A 440 10.89 -8.21 -1.89
N VAL A 441 11.60 -7.06 -1.89
CA VAL A 441 10.99 -5.75 -2.16
C VAL A 441 10.43 -5.67 -3.58
N LYS A 442 11.15 -6.16 -4.59
CA LYS A 442 10.64 -6.18 -5.99
C LYS A 442 9.41 -7.06 -6.14
N ALA A 443 9.36 -8.22 -5.49
CA ALA A 443 8.22 -9.13 -5.54
C ALA A 443 6.98 -8.52 -4.89
N LEU A 444 7.14 -7.92 -3.70
CA LEU A 444 6.05 -7.21 -3.03
C LEU A 444 5.57 -6.00 -3.86
N ALA A 445 6.50 -5.21 -4.40
CA ALA A 445 6.20 -4.08 -5.27
C ALA A 445 5.48 -4.52 -6.55
N ALA A 446 5.86 -5.67 -7.12
CA ALA A 446 5.23 -6.22 -8.31
C ALA A 446 3.78 -6.58 -8.04
N LEU A 447 3.47 -7.26 -6.93
CA LEU A 447 2.07 -7.60 -6.62
C LEU A 447 1.22 -6.34 -6.39
N ILE A 448 1.75 -5.34 -5.69
CA ILE A 448 1.09 -4.03 -5.50
C ILE A 448 0.88 -3.32 -6.85
N ALA A 449 1.93 -3.18 -7.65
CA ALA A 449 1.89 -2.46 -8.92
C ALA A 449 1.03 -3.18 -9.97
N TYR A 450 0.96 -4.51 -9.94
CA TYR A 450 0.07 -5.28 -10.79
C TYR A 450 -1.39 -4.99 -10.44
N ARG A 451 -1.75 -5.01 -9.15
CA ARG A 451 -3.07 -4.60 -8.67
C ARG A 451 -3.41 -3.21 -9.18
N GLU A 452 -2.52 -2.24 -8.95
CA GLU A 452 -2.74 -0.86 -9.42
C GLU A 452 -2.94 -0.77 -10.94
N TYR A 453 -2.11 -1.49 -11.72
CA TYR A 453 -2.21 -1.53 -13.17
C TYR A 453 -3.52 -2.16 -13.65
N ALA A 454 -3.90 -3.32 -13.08
CA ALA A 454 -5.15 -4.01 -13.39
C ALA A 454 -6.38 -3.15 -13.08
N LEU A 455 -6.28 -2.30 -12.07
CA LEU A 455 -7.30 -1.35 -11.62
C LEU A 455 -7.15 0.04 -12.25
N GLY A 456 -6.46 0.13 -13.40
CA GLY A 456 -6.44 1.33 -14.24
C GLY A 456 -5.40 2.40 -13.88
N ARG A 457 -4.60 2.25 -12.81
CA ARG A 457 -3.46 3.14 -12.54
C ARG A 457 -2.22 2.65 -13.31
N ARG A 458 -1.93 3.28 -14.43
CA ARG A 458 -0.79 2.96 -15.29
C ARG A 458 0.51 3.61 -14.79
N GLY A 459 1.05 3.07 -13.70
CA GLY A 459 2.40 3.44 -13.22
C GLY A 459 3.49 2.87 -14.12
N ALA A 460 4.67 3.51 -14.19
CA ALA A 460 5.78 3.02 -15.00
C ALA A 460 6.21 1.61 -14.57
N PHE A 461 6.36 1.36 -13.26
CA PHE A 461 6.65 0.00 -12.78
C PHE A 461 5.48 -0.97 -13.03
N GLY A 462 4.24 -0.53 -12.84
CA GLY A 462 3.04 -1.33 -13.14
C GLY A 462 2.99 -1.82 -14.60
N THR A 463 3.37 -0.97 -15.56
CA THR A 463 3.49 -1.35 -16.98
C THR A 463 4.53 -2.45 -17.20
N ALA A 464 5.68 -2.36 -16.52
CA ALA A 464 6.70 -3.39 -16.57
C ALA A 464 6.17 -4.71 -15.99
N VAL A 465 5.57 -4.63 -14.80
CA VAL A 465 5.03 -5.78 -14.06
C VAL A 465 3.95 -6.49 -14.87
N ARG A 466 2.99 -5.77 -15.46
CA ARG A 466 1.95 -6.37 -16.28
C ARG A 466 2.54 -7.14 -17.45
N TYR A 467 3.50 -6.57 -18.18
CA TYR A 467 4.16 -7.27 -19.28
C TYR A 467 4.83 -8.55 -18.80
N TRP A 468 5.70 -8.45 -17.79
CA TRP A 468 6.50 -9.59 -17.36
C TRP A 468 5.71 -10.68 -16.63
N LEU A 469 4.67 -10.36 -15.84
CA LEU A 469 3.86 -11.37 -15.16
C LEU A 469 2.88 -12.09 -16.10
N GLU A 470 2.31 -11.36 -17.07
CA GLU A 470 1.37 -11.94 -18.04
C GLU A 470 2.07 -12.81 -19.09
N GLU A 471 3.24 -12.38 -19.58
CA GLU A 471 4.07 -13.15 -20.52
C GLU A 471 4.88 -14.27 -19.84
N GLY A 472 4.77 -14.40 -18.51
CA GLY A 472 5.48 -15.41 -17.72
C GLY A 472 6.97 -15.11 -17.47
N GLY A 473 7.49 -13.96 -17.84
CA GLY A 473 8.87 -13.55 -17.53
C GLY A 473 9.07 -12.95 -16.13
N SER A 474 8.42 -13.47 -15.09
CA SER A 474 8.54 -12.95 -13.71
C SER A 474 9.96 -13.02 -13.15
N ALA A 475 10.76 -14.02 -13.56
CA ALA A 475 12.18 -14.08 -13.21
C ALA A 475 12.98 -12.91 -13.81
N TRP A 476 12.65 -12.48 -15.04
CA TRP A 476 13.26 -11.31 -15.67
C TRP A 476 12.87 -10.00 -14.98
N LEU A 477 11.60 -9.89 -14.52
CA LEU A 477 11.13 -8.75 -13.74
C LEU A 477 11.94 -8.54 -12.45
N LEU A 478 12.24 -9.62 -11.74
CA LEU A 478 13.02 -9.58 -10.50
C LEU A 478 14.52 -9.40 -10.76
N TYR A 479 15.04 -10.02 -11.81
CA TYR A 479 16.44 -9.91 -12.22
C TYR A 479 16.81 -8.49 -12.68
N TYR A 480 16.04 -7.90 -13.59
CA TYR A 480 16.36 -6.58 -14.12
C TYR A 480 16.24 -5.48 -13.07
N ALA A 481 17.02 -4.41 -13.26
CA ALA A 481 16.74 -3.14 -12.59
C ALA A 481 15.35 -2.64 -13.04
N PRO A 482 14.53 -2.03 -12.16
CA PRO A 482 13.17 -1.61 -12.51
C PRO A 482 13.04 -0.74 -13.76
N LYS A 483 13.99 0.18 -13.98
CA LYS A 483 14.05 0.99 -15.21
C LYS A 483 14.24 0.12 -16.46
N THR A 484 15.17 -0.83 -16.42
CA THR A 484 15.43 -1.75 -17.53
C THR A 484 14.24 -2.66 -17.81
N ALA A 485 13.58 -3.15 -16.76
CA ALA A 485 12.35 -3.94 -16.89
C ALA A 485 11.24 -3.15 -17.61
N TYR A 486 11.07 -1.87 -17.26
CA TYR A 486 10.13 -0.97 -17.93
C TYR A 486 10.53 -0.66 -19.37
N ASP A 487 11.77 -0.25 -19.62
CA ASP A 487 12.22 0.14 -20.96
C ASP A 487 12.07 -1.03 -21.97
N ARG A 488 12.25 -2.27 -21.50
CA ARG A 488 11.99 -3.48 -22.29
C ARG A 488 10.50 -3.75 -22.50
N ALA A 489 9.68 -3.59 -21.47
CA ALA A 489 8.22 -3.71 -21.59
C ALA A 489 7.62 -2.65 -22.53
N LYS A 490 8.11 -1.41 -22.48
CA LYS A 490 7.66 -0.31 -23.35
C LYS A 490 7.94 -0.58 -24.83
N LYS A 491 9.12 -1.12 -25.15
CA LYS A 491 9.49 -1.51 -26.51
C LYS A 491 8.56 -2.59 -27.10
N ALA A 492 7.88 -3.36 -26.27
CA ALA A 492 6.94 -4.39 -26.70
C ALA A 492 5.52 -3.86 -27.02
N GLY A 493 5.26 -2.55 -26.95
CA GLY A 493 4.01 -1.94 -27.45
C GLY A 493 2.76 -2.20 -26.59
N VAL A 494 2.91 -2.21 -25.27
CA VAL A 494 1.93 -2.78 -24.31
C VAL A 494 0.92 -1.74 -23.80
N GLU A 495 0.24 -0.98 -24.67
CA GLU A 495 -0.92 -0.15 -24.26
C GLU A 495 -2.25 -0.79 -24.71
N LYS A 496 -3.02 -1.32 -23.76
CA LYS A 496 -4.42 -1.73 -24.03
C LYS A 496 -5.31 -0.48 -23.99
N PRO A 497 -6.20 -0.24 -24.97
CA PRO A 497 -7.30 0.72 -24.80
C PRO A 497 -8.23 0.22 -23.68
N ALA A 498 -8.54 1.06 -22.70
CA ALA A 498 -9.59 0.73 -21.72
C ALA A 498 -10.95 1.05 -22.34
N ALA A 499 -11.90 0.13 -22.22
CA ALA A 499 -13.29 0.40 -22.60
C ALA A 499 -13.91 1.41 -21.62
N VAL A 500 -14.89 2.20 -22.04
CA VAL A 500 -15.52 3.23 -21.19
C VAL A 500 -16.21 2.59 -19.98
N GLU A 501 -16.79 1.41 -20.18
CA GLU A 501 -17.40 0.55 -19.16
C GLU A 501 -16.36 0.16 -18.08
N GLU A 502 -15.15 -0.25 -18.49
CA GLU A 502 -14.04 -0.59 -17.56
C GLU A 502 -13.62 0.66 -16.74
N LEU A 503 -13.66 1.86 -17.33
CA LEU A 503 -13.33 3.11 -16.65
C LEU A 503 -14.43 3.55 -15.66
N VAL A 504 -15.70 3.45 -16.05
CA VAL A 504 -16.85 3.77 -15.18
C VAL A 504 -16.90 2.81 -13.99
N ALA A 505 -16.74 1.51 -14.23
CA ALA A 505 -16.68 0.50 -13.17
C ALA A 505 -15.57 0.79 -12.14
N GLU A 506 -14.36 1.11 -12.61
CA GLU A 506 -13.25 1.46 -11.73
C GLU A 506 -13.50 2.77 -10.97
N ALA A 507 -14.11 3.77 -11.61
CA ALA A 507 -14.49 5.02 -10.95
C ALA A 507 -15.43 4.75 -9.76
N LEU A 508 -16.52 4.01 -9.99
CA LEU A 508 -17.52 3.69 -8.99
C LEU A 508 -16.95 2.78 -7.89
N ARG A 509 -16.09 1.82 -8.25
CA ARG A 509 -15.42 0.95 -7.27
C ARG A 509 -14.58 1.73 -6.26
N ARG A 510 -13.92 2.81 -6.68
CA ARG A 510 -13.11 3.65 -5.76
C ARG A 510 -13.94 4.34 -4.68
N LEU A 511 -15.27 4.41 -4.82
CA LEU A 511 -16.18 4.83 -3.75
C LEU A 511 -16.11 3.89 -2.53
N PHE A 512 -15.81 2.61 -2.76
CA PHE A 512 -15.85 1.55 -1.75
C PHE A 512 -14.46 1.15 -1.23
N LEU A 513 -13.37 1.80 -1.68
CA LEU A 513 -12.01 1.47 -1.22
C LEU A 513 -11.70 2.08 0.15
N LYS A 514 -11.05 1.29 1.02
CA LYS A 514 -10.74 1.59 2.44
C LYS A 514 -11.94 2.05 3.30
N PRO A 515 -13.04 1.27 3.40
CA PRO A 515 -14.20 1.64 4.22
C PRO A 515 -13.99 1.35 5.73
N ARG A 516 -12.78 1.49 6.27
CA ARG A 516 -12.52 1.41 7.73
C ARG A 516 -12.98 2.66 8.51
N ALA A 517 -13.83 3.44 7.88
CA ALA A 517 -14.51 4.56 8.46
C ALA A 517 -15.94 4.45 7.95
N ASP A 518 -16.90 4.24 8.86
CA ASP A 518 -18.35 4.35 8.59
C ASP A 518 -18.76 5.74 8.03
N ARG A 519 -17.80 6.59 7.65
CA ARG A 519 -17.87 8.04 7.41
C ARG A 519 -18.25 8.42 5.98
N TYR A 520 -17.97 7.57 4.99
CA TYR A 520 -18.47 7.74 3.60
C TYR A 520 -19.67 6.84 3.30
N ARG A 521 -20.22 6.18 4.32
CA ARG A 521 -21.45 5.39 4.19
C ARG A 521 -22.60 6.27 3.72
N ASP A 522 -22.77 7.43 4.33
CA ASP A 522 -23.80 8.42 3.96
C ASP A 522 -23.59 8.94 2.52
N PHE A 523 -22.33 9.01 2.05
CA PHE A 523 -22.00 9.40 0.68
C PHE A 523 -22.47 8.36 -0.33
N VAL A 524 -22.21 7.08 -0.02
CA VAL A 524 -22.62 5.93 -0.82
C VAL A 524 -24.13 5.73 -0.79
N GLU A 525 -24.78 5.94 0.37
CA GLU A 525 -26.23 5.91 0.53
C GLU A 525 -26.90 7.05 -0.25
N LEU A 526 -26.30 8.24 -0.29
CA LEU A 526 -26.78 9.37 -1.11
C LEU A 526 -26.72 9.06 -2.61
N LEU A 527 -25.76 8.27 -3.08
CA LEU A 527 -25.72 7.79 -4.47
C LEU A 527 -26.77 6.70 -4.78
N GLY A 528 -27.60 6.32 -3.79
CA GLY A 528 -28.81 5.51 -3.99
C GLY A 528 -28.67 4.03 -3.66
N GLY A 529 -27.51 3.56 -3.20
CA GLY A 529 -27.30 2.22 -2.61
C GLY A 529 -27.60 0.98 -3.48
N GLY A 530 -28.13 1.15 -4.70
CA GLY A 530 -28.61 0.08 -5.57
C GLY A 530 -28.11 0.23 -7.01
N LYS A 531 -28.92 0.82 -7.91
CA LYS A 531 -28.59 0.98 -9.34
C LYS A 531 -28.43 2.45 -9.72
N LEU A 532 -27.37 2.75 -10.44
CA LEU A 532 -27.02 4.07 -10.94
C LEU A 532 -27.03 4.04 -12.47
N ALA A 533 -27.67 5.01 -13.12
CA ALA A 533 -27.54 5.21 -14.57
C ALA A 533 -26.62 6.41 -14.83
N LEU A 534 -25.68 6.25 -15.77
CA LEU A 534 -24.73 7.28 -16.16
C LEU A 534 -24.92 7.65 -17.62
N GLU A 535 -25.30 8.89 -17.89
CA GLU A 535 -25.48 9.41 -19.25
C GLU A 535 -24.27 10.24 -19.66
N LEU A 536 -23.68 9.93 -20.82
CA LEU A 536 -22.48 10.62 -21.30
C LEU A 536 -22.80 12.01 -21.86
N GLU A 537 -22.29 13.06 -21.22
CA GLU A 537 -22.51 14.47 -21.61
C GLU A 537 -21.40 15.00 -22.54
N LYS A 538 -20.14 14.59 -22.31
CA LYS A 538 -18.97 15.08 -23.07
C LYS A 538 -17.86 14.03 -23.13
N ALA A 539 -17.18 13.91 -24.27
CA ALA A 539 -16.14 12.89 -24.48
C ALA A 539 -14.85 13.36 -25.22
N LYS A 540 -14.66 14.67 -25.48
CA LYS A 540 -13.50 15.15 -26.29
C LYS A 540 -12.14 14.91 -25.62
N SER A 541 -11.94 15.43 -24.41
CA SER A 541 -10.66 15.34 -23.66
C SER A 541 -10.81 14.66 -22.29
N SER A 542 -12.06 14.46 -21.86
CA SER A 542 -12.47 13.83 -20.61
C SER A 542 -13.88 13.28 -20.82
N TYR A 543 -14.21 12.14 -20.20
CA TYR A 543 -15.59 11.66 -20.12
C TYR A 543 -16.29 12.34 -18.95
N VAL A 544 -17.43 12.97 -19.20
CA VAL A 544 -18.28 13.57 -18.17
C VAL A 544 -19.64 12.88 -18.23
N PHE A 545 -20.09 12.34 -17.10
CA PHE A 545 -21.35 11.63 -16.98
C PHE A 545 -22.28 12.33 -16.00
N LYS A 546 -23.54 12.51 -16.41
CA LYS A 546 -24.64 12.81 -15.49
C LYS A 546 -25.05 11.53 -14.78
N LEU A 547 -25.40 11.63 -13.50
CA LEU A 547 -25.77 10.48 -12.68
C LEU A 547 -27.27 10.49 -12.42
N PHE A 548 -27.92 9.34 -12.54
CA PHE A 548 -29.34 9.15 -12.28
C PHE A 548 -29.54 7.99 -11.31
N ARG A 549 -30.47 8.16 -10.36
CA ARG A 549 -30.95 7.08 -9.49
C ARG A 549 -32.15 6.40 -10.13
N LEU A 550 -32.23 5.08 -9.97
CA LEU A 550 -33.43 4.29 -10.26
C LEU A 550 -34.33 4.23 -9.02
N GLU A 551 -35.54 4.79 -9.11
CA GLU A 551 -36.58 4.69 -8.07
C GLU A 551 -37.60 3.58 -8.39
N GLU A 552 -38.46 3.25 -7.41
CA GLU A 552 -39.55 2.27 -7.59
C GLU A 552 -40.41 2.63 -8.82
N GLY A 553 -40.57 1.69 -9.75
CA GLY A 553 -41.31 1.88 -11.00
C GLY A 553 -40.46 2.25 -12.24
N ASN A 554 -39.13 2.00 -12.24
CA ASN A 554 -38.21 2.29 -13.35
C ASN A 554 -38.07 3.79 -13.71
N LYS A 555 -38.42 4.69 -12.79
CA LYS A 555 -38.25 6.13 -13.00
C LYS A 555 -36.80 6.53 -12.75
N LEU A 556 -36.17 7.17 -13.74
CA LEU A 556 -34.85 7.78 -13.61
C LEU A 556 -35.00 9.17 -13.00
N VAL A 557 -34.34 9.40 -11.86
CA VAL A 557 -34.26 10.71 -11.21
C VAL A 557 -32.82 11.20 -11.27
N GLU A 558 -32.59 12.34 -11.92
CA GLU A 558 -31.25 12.94 -12.00
C GLU A 558 -30.76 13.25 -10.59
N LEU A 559 -29.52 12.87 -10.28
CA LEU A 559 -28.82 13.37 -9.10
C LEU A 559 -28.36 14.79 -9.41
N GLU A 560 -29.29 15.73 -9.32
CA GLU A 560 -29.06 17.14 -9.62
C GLU A 560 -27.80 17.66 -8.92
N GLY A 561 -26.90 18.23 -9.72
CA GLY A 561 -25.65 18.81 -9.26
C GLY A 561 -24.53 17.83 -8.90
N VAL A 562 -24.56 16.58 -9.41
CA VAL A 562 -23.44 15.62 -9.31
C VAL A 562 -23.07 15.06 -10.67
N LYS A 563 -21.80 15.20 -11.06
CA LYS A 563 -21.27 14.65 -12.32
C LYS A 563 -20.03 13.80 -12.09
N LEU A 564 -19.92 12.65 -12.77
CA LEU A 564 -18.69 11.87 -12.79
C LEU A 564 -17.80 12.31 -13.94
N ARG A 565 -16.58 12.74 -13.63
CA ARG A 565 -15.56 13.10 -14.61
C ARG A 565 -14.41 12.11 -14.58
N ILE A 566 -14.01 11.64 -15.76
CA ILE A 566 -12.87 10.76 -15.99
C ILE A 566 -11.95 11.41 -17.01
N GLU A 567 -10.72 11.73 -16.62
CA GLU A 567 -9.79 12.50 -17.42
C GLU A 567 -8.42 11.82 -17.50
N LYS A 568 -7.87 11.70 -18.73
CA LYS A 568 -6.50 11.21 -18.93
C LYS A 568 -5.52 12.37 -18.72
N VAL A 569 -4.67 12.26 -17.71
CA VAL A 569 -3.65 13.27 -17.38
C VAL A 569 -2.27 12.63 -17.43
N GLY A 570 -1.51 12.94 -18.49
CA GLY A 570 -0.23 12.28 -18.77
C GLY A 570 -0.39 10.77 -18.98
N GLU A 571 0.34 9.97 -18.20
CA GLU A 571 0.27 8.50 -18.23
C GLU A 571 -0.87 7.94 -17.33
N GLY A 572 -1.55 8.77 -16.54
CA GLY A 572 -2.56 8.35 -15.57
C GLY A 572 -4.00 8.76 -15.93
N ILE A 573 -4.97 8.23 -15.17
CA ILE A 573 -6.40 8.57 -15.27
C ILE A 573 -6.85 9.13 -13.93
N ILE A 574 -7.48 10.32 -13.95
CA ILE A 574 -8.09 10.98 -12.80
C ILE A 574 -9.60 10.73 -12.85
N TYR A 575 -10.15 10.33 -11.71
CA TYR A 575 -11.57 10.11 -11.51
C TYR A 575 -12.06 11.09 -10.45
N SER A 576 -13.12 11.84 -10.73
CA SER A 576 -13.66 12.81 -9.78
C SER A 576 -15.17 12.96 -9.90
N LEU A 577 -15.85 13.13 -8.76
CA LEU A 577 -17.24 13.58 -8.70
C LEU A 577 -17.24 15.10 -8.55
N GLU A 578 -17.75 15.82 -9.54
CA GLU A 578 -17.91 17.27 -9.53
C GLU A 578 -19.30 17.64 -9.00
N PHE A 579 -19.36 18.74 -8.25
CA PHE A 579 -20.57 19.18 -7.58
C PHE A 579 -20.98 20.59 -7.99
N ASP A 580 -22.24 20.76 -8.39
CA ASP A 580 -22.79 22.07 -8.77
C ASP A 580 -23.47 22.79 -7.57
N ASP A 581 -24.04 22.04 -6.61
CA ASP A 581 -24.66 22.57 -5.39
C ASP A 581 -23.68 22.62 -4.21
N ILE A 582 -22.85 23.66 -4.18
CA ILE A 582 -21.77 23.83 -3.22
C ILE A 582 -22.28 23.82 -1.76
N GLU A 583 -23.44 24.42 -1.47
CA GLU A 583 -23.97 24.54 -0.08
C GLU A 583 -24.33 23.19 0.53
N ARG A 584 -24.98 22.32 -0.25
CA ARG A 584 -25.34 20.97 0.18
C ARG A 584 -24.09 20.15 0.49
N TRP A 585 -23.08 20.21 -0.38
CA TRP A 585 -21.86 19.43 -0.23
C TRP A 585 -20.92 19.95 0.86
N GLN A 586 -20.97 21.25 1.12
CA GLN A 586 -20.27 21.85 2.24
C GLN A 586 -20.77 21.35 3.59
N LYS A 587 -22.09 21.20 3.76
CA LYS A 587 -22.68 20.57 4.96
C LYS A 587 -22.29 19.10 5.08
N PHE A 588 -22.25 18.38 3.96
CA PHE A 588 -21.88 16.98 3.92
C PHE A 588 -20.45 16.73 4.45
N PHE A 589 -19.48 17.56 4.06
CA PHE A 589 -18.10 17.51 4.58
C PHE A 589 -17.87 18.37 5.83
N GLY A 590 -18.93 18.71 6.57
CA GLY A 590 -18.86 19.60 7.73
C GLY A 590 -17.92 19.08 8.82
N GLN A 591 -17.89 17.76 9.06
CA GLN A 591 -17.01 17.16 10.08
C GLN A 591 -15.53 17.25 9.70
N GLU A 592 -15.18 16.98 8.43
CA GLU A 592 -13.82 17.16 7.90
C GLU A 592 -13.36 18.61 8.02
N LEU A 593 -14.23 19.55 7.64
CA LEU A 593 -13.96 20.98 7.72
C LEU A 593 -13.76 21.40 9.18
N GLU A 594 -14.65 20.99 10.09
CA GLU A 594 -14.54 21.31 11.51
C GLU A 594 -13.25 20.77 12.13
N ALA A 595 -12.85 19.54 11.77
CA ALA A 595 -11.58 18.96 12.19
C ALA A 595 -10.37 19.78 11.69
N ALA A 596 -10.40 20.21 10.42
CA ALA A 596 -9.36 21.08 9.87
C ALA A 596 -9.35 22.47 10.52
N MET A 597 -10.51 23.04 10.86
CA MET A 597 -10.62 24.32 11.56
C MET A 597 -10.04 24.24 12.98
N LYS A 598 -10.39 23.20 13.76
CA LYS A 598 -9.82 22.97 15.10
C LYS A 598 -8.31 22.76 15.04
N ALA A 599 -7.84 22.02 14.05
CA ALA A 599 -6.41 21.83 13.82
C ALA A 599 -5.69 23.12 13.44
N ALA A 600 -6.34 24.02 12.67
CA ALA A 600 -5.78 25.33 12.32
C ALA A 600 -5.52 26.19 13.57
N GLU A 601 -6.40 26.15 14.57
CA GLU A 601 -6.18 26.85 15.84
C GLU A 601 -4.94 26.31 16.58
N GLU A 602 -4.76 24.99 16.61
CA GLU A 602 -3.57 24.37 17.20
C GLU A 602 -2.30 24.75 16.43
N VAL A 603 -2.34 24.70 15.10
CA VAL A 603 -1.21 25.12 14.25
C VAL A 603 -0.82 26.56 14.55
N GLY A 604 -1.78 27.48 14.54
CA GLY A 604 -1.52 28.91 14.78
C GLY A 604 -0.91 29.21 16.15
N ARG A 605 -1.28 28.47 17.21
CA ARG A 605 -0.71 28.64 18.57
C ARG A 605 0.68 28.04 18.73
N ARG A 606 1.10 27.14 17.84
CA ARG A 606 2.34 26.36 17.94
C ARG A 606 3.35 26.68 16.83
N LEU A 607 3.14 27.78 16.10
CA LEU A 607 4.12 28.29 15.15
C LEU A 607 5.35 28.83 15.93
N PRO A 608 6.57 28.37 15.60
CA PRO A 608 7.78 28.85 16.28
C PRO A 608 8.11 30.31 16.01
N VAL A 609 7.67 30.85 14.86
CA VAL A 609 7.82 32.26 14.49
C VAL A 609 6.45 32.92 14.49
N GLU A 610 6.29 33.99 15.28
CA GLU A 610 5.01 34.70 15.39
C GLU A 610 4.66 35.49 14.13
N ASP A 611 5.68 36.01 13.44
CA ASP A 611 5.50 36.67 12.14
C ASP A 611 5.04 35.67 11.08
N ARG A 612 3.83 35.89 10.55
CA ARG A 612 3.19 35.01 9.56
C ARG A 612 3.70 35.23 8.14
N PHE A 613 4.19 36.43 7.82
CA PHE A 613 4.58 36.78 6.46
C PHE A 613 5.64 35.82 5.87
N PRO A 614 6.71 35.43 6.60
CA PRO A 614 7.65 34.40 6.15
C PRO A 614 6.97 33.12 5.65
N TYR A 615 6.03 32.56 6.42
CA TYR A 615 5.28 31.36 6.05
C TYR A 615 4.40 31.60 4.82
N MET A 616 3.66 32.72 4.80
CA MET A 616 2.78 33.09 3.70
C MET A 616 3.56 33.27 2.39
N GLY A 617 4.75 33.88 2.44
CA GLY A 617 5.63 34.03 1.28
C GLY A 617 6.03 32.69 0.66
N GLY A 618 6.29 31.67 1.49
CA GLY A 618 6.56 30.30 1.01
C GLY A 618 5.35 29.63 0.36
N TRP A 619 4.16 29.80 0.93
CA TRP A 619 2.91 29.26 0.39
C TRP A 619 2.45 29.96 -0.90
N VAL A 620 2.65 31.27 -0.99
CA VAL A 620 2.32 32.10 -2.17
C VAL A 620 3.26 31.79 -3.35
N ASN A 621 4.51 31.40 -3.08
CA ASN A 621 5.41 30.84 -4.09
C ASN A 621 4.93 29.47 -4.64
N SER A 622 4.18 28.69 -3.86
CA SER A 622 3.75 27.33 -4.21
C SER A 622 2.26 27.24 -4.55
N ASP A 623 1.46 26.64 -3.65
CA ASP A 623 0.07 26.22 -3.85
C ASP A 623 -0.95 27.37 -3.71
N VAL A 624 -0.57 28.52 -3.15
CA VAL A 624 -1.42 29.71 -3.03
C VAL A 624 -1.18 30.64 -4.22
N ALA A 625 -2.22 30.85 -5.03
CA ALA A 625 -2.18 31.74 -6.17
C ALA A 625 -2.78 33.12 -5.82
N ILE A 626 -2.21 34.18 -6.40
CA ILE A 626 -2.85 35.50 -6.47
C ILE A 626 -3.61 35.55 -7.80
N THR A 627 -4.94 35.62 -7.73
CA THR A 627 -5.81 35.68 -8.91
C THR A 627 -6.71 36.92 -8.84
N ARG A 628 -7.50 37.15 -9.88
CA ARG A 628 -8.55 38.19 -9.86
C ARG A 628 -9.92 37.52 -9.79
N ASN A 629 -10.78 38.02 -8.92
CA ASN A 629 -12.17 37.58 -8.84
C ASN A 629 -12.99 38.17 -10.01
N ARG A 630 -14.28 37.81 -10.09
CA ARG A 630 -15.19 38.31 -11.15
C ARG A 630 -15.37 39.84 -11.16
N LYS A 631 -15.11 40.50 -10.02
CA LYS A 631 -15.15 41.97 -9.89
C LYS A 631 -13.80 42.63 -10.23
N GLY A 632 -12.79 41.84 -10.61
CA GLY A 632 -11.45 42.33 -10.95
C GLY A 632 -10.53 42.57 -9.74
N GLU A 633 -10.99 42.29 -8.52
CA GLU A 633 -10.24 42.45 -7.28
C GLU A 633 -9.25 41.30 -7.09
N ARG A 634 -8.07 41.59 -6.54
CA ARG A 634 -7.04 40.58 -6.27
C ARG A 634 -7.44 39.73 -5.06
N VAL A 635 -7.43 38.41 -5.24
CA VAL A 635 -7.77 37.42 -4.22
C VAL A 635 -6.70 36.36 -4.13
N LEU A 636 -6.51 35.82 -2.94
CA LEU A 636 -5.68 34.65 -2.68
C LEU A 636 -6.55 33.40 -2.83
N GLN A 637 -6.05 32.40 -3.53
CA GLN A 637 -6.77 31.16 -3.76
C GLN A 637 -5.85 29.95 -3.64
N MET A 638 -6.34 28.91 -2.97
CA MET A 638 -5.67 27.61 -2.86
C MET A 638 -6.66 26.49 -3.16
N SER A 639 -6.20 25.37 -3.72
CA SER A 639 -6.97 24.13 -3.76
C SER A 639 -6.17 22.97 -3.19
N THR A 640 -6.77 22.16 -2.33
CA THR A 640 -6.10 21.00 -1.72
C THR A 640 -7.07 19.84 -1.48
N SER A 641 -6.53 18.62 -1.51
CA SER A 641 -7.23 17.40 -1.05
C SER A 641 -6.68 16.89 0.29
N HIS A 642 -5.79 17.65 0.92
CA HIS A 642 -5.14 17.33 2.18
C HIS A 642 -5.67 18.21 3.31
N LEU A 643 -6.31 17.59 4.31
CA LEU A 643 -6.85 18.32 5.46
C LEU A 643 -5.78 19.04 6.27
N TRP A 644 -4.57 18.47 6.36
CA TRP A 644 -3.45 19.13 7.03
C TRP A 644 -2.99 20.41 6.32
N GLN A 645 -2.98 20.45 4.98
CA GLN A 645 -2.67 21.68 4.21
C GLN A 645 -3.77 22.73 4.42
N LEU A 646 -5.03 22.29 4.45
CA LEU A 646 -6.15 23.19 4.73
C LEU A 646 -6.04 23.79 6.13
N ALA A 647 -5.72 22.98 7.14
CA ALA A 647 -5.51 23.44 8.51
C ALA A 647 -4.35 24.44 8.63
N GLU A 648 -3.19 24.11 8.06
CA GLU A 648 -2.00 24.96 8.11
C GLU A 648 -2.25 26.31 7.42
N THR A 649 -2.79 26.29 6.19
CA THR A 649 -3.04 27.53 5.46
C THR A 649 -4.21 28.32 6.01
N ARG A 650 -5.22 27.67 6.61
CA ARG A 650 -6.27 28.37 7.36
C ARG A 650 -5.68 29.17 8.52
N ALA A 651 -4.70 28.62 9.24
CA ALA A 651 -4.03 29.32 10.34
C ALA A 651 -3.26 30.56 9.86
N LEU A 652 -2.71 30.52 8.64
CA LEU A 652 -1.91 31.60 8.06
C LEU A 652 -2.75 32.68 7.37
N PHE A 653 -3.67 32.27 6.49
CA PHE A 653 -4.40 33.16 5.58
C PHE A 653 -5.79 33.56 6.07
N ASP A 654 -6.33 32.88 7.09
CA ASP A 654 -7.67 33.13 7.60
C ASP A 654 -8.71 33.13 6.45
N TRP A 655 -8.73 32.04 5.67
CA TRP A 655 -9.62 31.83 4.52
C TRP A 655 -11.09 32.19 4.80
N SER A 656 -11.63 33.21 4.13
CA SER A 656 -13.01 33.68 4.33
C SER A 656 -14.05 32.80 3.63
N ASP A 657 -13.66 32.13 2.55
CA ASP A 657 -14.51 31.28 1.74
C ASP A 657 -13.79 29.94 1.50
N ILE A 658 -14.39 28.83 1.95
CA ILE A 658 -13.83 27.48 1.76
C ILE A 658 -14.96 26.65 1.19
N VAL A 659 -14.80 26.10 -0.01
CA VAL A 659 -15.83 25.31 -0.68
C VAL A 659 -15.32 23.92 -1.03
N ALA A 660 -16.14 22.91 -0.81
CA ALA A 660 -15.91 21.55 -1.29
C ALA A 660 -16.61 21.39 -2.65
N PHE A 661 -15.86 21.46 -3.75
CA PHE A 661 -16.44 21.53 -5.10
C PHE A 661 -16.32 20.23 -5.89
N ARG A 662 -15.48 19.28 -5.44
CA ARG A 662 -15.39 17.94 -6.01
C ARG A 662 -14.81 16.93 -5.04
N VAL A 663 -14.99 15.64 -5.33
CA VAL A 663 -14.35 14.52 -4.63
C VAL A 663 -13.52 13.72 -5.61
N ASN A 664 -12.21 13.64 -5.35
CA ASN A 664 -11.31 12.79 -6.12
C ASN A 664 -11.47 11.33 -5.68
N LEU A 665 -11.69 10.43 -6.64
CA LEU A 665 -11.81 9.00 -6.40
C LEU A 665 -10.44 8.36 -6.57
N THR A 666 -9.79 8.10 -5.43
CA THR A 666 -8.42 7.59 -5.37
C THR A 666 -8.39 6.13 -4.93
N LEU A 667 -7.25 5.46 -5.10
CA LEU A 667 -7.05 4.10 -4.56
C LEU A 667 -7.03 4.07 -3.03
N GLU A 668 -6.92 5.22 -2.37
CA GLU A 668 -7.06 5.36 -0.93
C GLU A 668 -8.52 5.61 -0.50
N GLY A 669 -9.45 5.67 -1.45
CA GLY A 669 -10.84 6.03 -1.25
C GLY A 669 -11.17 7.45 -1.74
N PRO A 670 -12.42 7.90 -1.52
CA PRO A 670 -12.87 9.25 -1.84
C PRO A 670 -12.11 10.31 -1.03
N LYS A 671 -11.62 11.36 -1.70
CA LYS A 671 -10.96 12.51 -1.06
C LYS A 671 -11.63 13.82 -1.49
N PRO A 672 -12.28 14.56 -0.56
CA PRO A 672 -12.83 15.86 -0.90
C PRO A 672 -11.72 16.82 -1.30
N GLN A 673 -11.98 17.63 -2.31
CA GLN A 673 -11.11 18.71 -2.73
C GLN A 673 -11.73 20.04 -2.32
N PHE A 674 -11.00 20.74 -1.45
CA PHE A 674 -11.37 22.04 -0.94
C PHE A 674 -10.71 23.12 -1.78
N GLN A 675 -11.45 24.17 -2.08
CA GLN A 675 -10.94 25.41 -2.61
C GLN A 675 -11.16 26.50 -1.56
N ALA A 676 -10.08 27.16 -1.17
CA ALA A 676 -10.11 28.22 -0.18
C ALA A 676 -9.74 29.55 -0.84
N ARG A 677 -10.45 30.62 -0.47
CA ARG A 677 -10.27 31.98 -1.00
C ARG A 677 -10.33 33.01 0.12
N THR A 678 -9.56 34.08 -0.04
CA THR A 678 -9.62 35.28 0.80
C THR A 678 -9.13 36.51 0.04
N SER A 679 -9.34 37.71 0.59
CA SER A 679 -8.83 38.96 0.01
C SER A 679 -7.30 39.01 0.07
N LEU A 680 -6.67 39.67 -0.92
CA LEU A 680 -5.23 39.98 -0.86
C LEU A 680 -4.87 40.82 0.37
N GLU A 681 -5.82 41.57 0.95
CA GLU A 681 -5.60 42.39 2.17
C GLU A 681 -5.04 41.57 3.34
N LYS A 682 -5.33 40.27 3.43
CA LYS A 682 -4.75 39.41 4.48
C LYS A 682 -3.24 39.25 4.34
N LEU A 683 -2.72 39.23 3.10
CA LEU A 683 -1.29 39.26 2.84
C LEU A 683 -0.70 40.65 3.10
N ASP A 684 -1.42 41.71 2.71
CA ASP A 684 -0.99 43.09 2.96
C ASP A 684 -0.89 43.40 4.46
N GLU A 685 -1.84 42.93 5.27
CA GLU A 685 -1.83 43.03 6.72
C GLU A 685 -0.61 42.29 7.32
N ALA A 686 -0.30 41.08 6.85
CA ALA A 686 0.87 40.33 7.30
C ALA A 686 2.18 41.04 6.93
N ILE A 687 2.27 41.63 5.73
CA ILE A 687 3.42 42.44 5.29
C ILE A 687 3.59 43.65 6.20
N ARG A 688 2.52 44.40 6.48
CA ARG A 688 2.54 45.58 7.34
C ARG A 688 3.03 45.26 8.75
N ARG A 689 2.47 44.22 9.38
CA ARG A 689 2.91 43.76 10.71
C ARG A 689 4.37 43.29 10.71
N SER A 690 4.80 42.61 9.64
CA SER A 690 6.19 42.18 9.49
C SER A 690 7.15 43.38 9.37
N ALA A 691 6.73 44.46 8.70
CA ALA A 691 7.50 45.70 8.54
C ALA A 691 7.57 46.55 9.84
N GLU A 692 6.58 46.43 10.72
CA GLU A 692 6.53 47.13 12.01
C GLU A 692 7.46 46.51 13.08
N GLY A 693 7.58 45.18 13.14
CA GLY A 693 8.38 44.52 14.17
C GLY A 693 8.82 43.08 13.88
N GLY A 694 8.62 42.61 12.64
CA GLY A 694 8.92 41.24 12.22
C GLY A 694 10.14 41.11 11.32
N TRP A 695 10.05 40.17 10.39
CA TRP A 695 11.12 39.85 9.44
C TRP A 695 11.47 41.03 8.54
N LEU A 696 10.47 41.70 7.96
CA LEU A 696 10.67 42.85 7.08
C LEU A 696 11.26 44.05 7.83
N HIS A 697 10.85 44.28 9.08
CA HIS A 697 11.44 45.30 9.95
C HIS A 697 12.93 45.08 10.15
N MET A 698 13.33 43.84 10.44
CA MET A 698 14.73 43.45 10.63
C MET A 698 15.60 43.69 9.38
N LEU A 699 14.98 43.63 8.19
CA LEU A 699 15.63 43.94 6.92
C LEU A 699 15.62 45.43 6.56
N GLY A 700 14.98 46.28 7.37
CA GLY A 700 14.76 47.69 7.07
C GLY A 700 13.84 47.90 5.86
N VAL A 701 12.86 47.02 5.69
CA VAL A 701 11.86 47.09 4.62
C VAL A 701 10.65 47.87 5.12
N GLU A 702 10.37 49.00 4.48
CA GLU A 702 9.17 49.81 4.73
C GLU A 702 8.15 49.53 3.63
N ALA A 703 7.30 48.52 3.83
CA ALA A 703 6.24 48.13 2.89
C ALA A 703 4.92 47.93 3.62
N GLY A 704 3.85 48.57 3.13
CA GLY A 704 2.50 48.45 3.70
C GLY A 704 1.58 47.49 2.94
N SER A 705 2.04 46.98 1.79
CA SER A 705 1.29 46.12 0.88
C SER A 705 2.22 45.24 0.03
N TRP A 706 1.65 44.26 -0.65
CA TRP A 706 2.31 43.41 -1.65
C TRP A 706 2.91 44.22 -2.79
N ASP A 707 2.23 45.27 -3.26
CA ASP A 707 2.74 46.14 -4.32
C ASP A 707 3.91 47.03 -3.86
N ASP A 708 3.88 47.51 -2.62
CA ASP A 708 5.03 48.22 -2.02
C ASP A 708 6.23 47.28 -1.90
N LEU A 709 6.01 46.05 -1.41
CA LEU A 709 7.08 45.07 -1.23
C LEU A 709 7.74 44.69 -2.56
N LYS A 710 6.95 44.44 -3.62
CA LYS A 710 7.48 44.18 -4.96
C LYS A 710 8.35 45.33 -5.46
N ARG A 711 7.90 46.58 -5.30
CA ARG A 711 8.69 47.78 -5.67
C ARG A 711 9.97 47.88 -4.86
N TRP A 712 9.90 47.62 -3.55
CA TRP A 712 11.07 47.62 -2.69
C TRP A 712 12.10 46.57 -3.13
N VAL A 713 11.68 45.32 -3.39
CA VAL A 713 12.57 44.26 -3.89
C VAL A 713 13.16 44.63 -5.25
N ALA A 714 12.38 45.20 -6.17
CA ALA A 714 12.87 45.65 -7.48
C ALA A 714 13.90 46.80 -7.37
N GLY A 715 13.76 47.66 -6.36
CA GLY A 715 14.71 48.74 -6.03
C GLY A 715 16.03 48.22 -5.47
N HIS A 716 16.00 47.12 -4.72
CA HIS A 716 17.18 46.49 -4.09
C HIS A 716 17.72 45.27 -4.86
N TRP A 717 17.28 45.08 -6.11
CA TRP A 717 17.58 43.90 -6.92
C TRP A 717 19.08 43.70 -7.20
N GLY A 718 19.88 44.76 -7.20
CA GLY A 718 21.33 44.68 -7.38
C GLY A 718 22.00 43.77 -6.35
N ILE A 719 21.59 43.86 -5.08
CA ILE A 719 22.09 43.02 -3.99
C ILE A 719 21.80 41.54 -4.30
N VAL A 720 20.60 41.24 -4.79
CA VAL A 720 20.16 39.87 -5.11
C VAL A 720 20.99 39.27 -6.24
N VAL A 721 21.21 40.04 -7.31
CA VAL A 721 21.99 39.63 -8.48
C VAL A 721 23.45 39.39 -8.09
N ASP A 722 24.07 40.32 -7.37
CA ASP A 722 25.48 40.21 -6.96
C ASP A 722 25.70 39.07 -5.97
N ALA A 723 24.75 38.82 -5.07
CA ALA A 723 24.78 37.69 -4.15
C ALA A 723 24.64 36.34 -4.86
N ALA A 724 23.78 36.26 -5.88
CA ALA A 724 23.56 35.05 -6.66
C ALA A 724 24.74 34.74 -7.60
N ALA A 725 25.29 35.76 -8.26
CA ALA A 725 26.46 35.62 -9.14
C ALA A 725 27.68 35.09 -8.39
N ARG A 726 27.94 35.61 -7.17
CA ARG A 726 29.03 35.14 -6.30
C ARG A 726 28.91 33.68 -5.86
N ARG A 727 27.68 33.16 -5.72
CA ARG A 727 27.45 31.80 -5.19
C ARG A 727 27.29 30.73 -6.25
N LEU A 728 26.74 31.09 -7.41
CA LEU A 728 26.46 30.14 -8.48
C LEU A 728 27.44 30.31 -9.64
N SER A 729 27.33 31.43 -10.36
CA SER A 729 28.25 31.87 -11.42
C SER A 729 27.79 33.20 -12.01
N GLU A 730 28.68 33.92 -12.69
CA GLU A 730 28.36 35.18 -13.38
C GLU A 730 27.27 35.01 -14.46
N GLY A 731 27.16 33.82 -15.06
CA GLY A 731 26.15 33.52 -16.09
C GLY A 731 24.70 33.64 -15.61
N VAL A 732 24.46 33.65 -14.29
CA VAL A 732 23.13 33.79 -13.70
C VAL A 732 22.62 35.24 -13.74
N ARG A 733 23.51 36.23 -13.85
CA ARG A 733 23.18 37.67 -13.81
C ARG A 733 22.13 38.05 -14.86
N GLY A 734 22.35 37.65 -16.12
CA GLY A 734 21.41 37.94 -17.21
C GLY A 734 20.03 37.30 -17.02
N GLU A 735 19.96 36.09 -16.46
CA GLU A 735 18.69 35.41 -16.16
C GLU A 735 17.91 36.13 -15.04
N LEU A 736 18.60 36.62 -14.01
CA LEU A 736 17.99 37.33 -12.88
C LEU A 736 17.61 38.78 -13.21
N GLU A 737 18.40 39.48 -14.04
CA GLU A 737 18.05 40.83 -14.50
C GLU A 737 16.74 40.82 -15.31
N ALA A 738 16.49 39.76 -16.10
CA ALA A 738 15.23 39.58 -16.80
C ALA A 738 14.01 39.34 -15.88
N LEU A 739 14.22 38.84 -14.65
CA LEU A 739 13.16 38.68 -13.66
C LEU A 739 12.76 40.02 -13.03
N ARG A 740 13.71 40.94 -12.81
CA ARG A 740 13.46 42.26 -12.20
C ARG A 740 12.31 43.00 -12.88
N ASN A 741 12.35 43.05 -14.22
CA ASN A 741 11.37 43.77 -15.04
C ASN A 741 9.99 43.09 -15.05
N LYS A 742 9.91 41.84 -14.59
CA LYS A 742 8.68 41.05 -14.51
C LYS A 742 8.08 41.02 -13.10
N LEU A 743 8.69 41.70 -12.13
CA LEU A 743 8.16 41.78 -10.76
C LEU A 743 6.81 42.49 -10.66
N ASN A 744 6.36 43.23 -11.68
CA ASN A 744 4.99 43.77 -11.69
C ASN A 744 3.92 42.69 -11.94
N ASP A 745 4.29 41.54 -12.53
CA ASP A 745 3.40 40.40 -12.73
C ASP A 745 3.34 39.56 -11.43
N ASP A 746 2.16 39.51 -10.80
CA ASP A 746 1.94 38.75 -9.56
C ASP A 746 2.30 37.27 -9.69
N LYS A 747 2.16 36.68 -10.89
CA LYS A 747 2.53 35.29 -11.15
C LYS A 747 4.04 35.06 -11.04
N VAL A 748 4.85 36.07 -11.38
CA VAL A 748 6.31 36.01 -11.28
C VAL A 748 6.76 36.46 -9.90
N ALA A 749 6.23 37.57 -9.41
CA ALA A 749 6.60 38.16 -8.13
C ALA A 749 6.43 37.18 -6.96
N ARG A 750 5.34 36.42 -6.96
CA ARG A 750 5.07 35.43 -5.90
C ARG A 750 6.17 34.39 -5.76
N GLU A 751 6.82 34.01 -6.86
CA GLU A 751 7.89 33.01 -6.85
C GLU A 751 9.28 33.61 -6.57
N VAL A 752 9.40 34.95 -6.64
CA VAL A 752 10.68 35.67 -6.61
C VAL A 752 10.92 36.43 -5.31
N VAL A 753 9.88 37.06 -4.74
CA VAL A 753 10.03 37.97 -3.59
C VAL A 753 10.63 37.26 -2.36
N ALA A 754 10.11 36.08 -2.00
CA ALA A 754 10.59 35.34 -0.83
C ALA A 754 12.07 34.92 -0.92
N PRO A 755 12.56 34.24 -1.98
CA PRO A 755 13.98 33.89 -2.08
C PRO A 755 14.90 35.12 -2.25
N ALA A 756 14.42 36.20 -2.87
CA ALA A 756 15.16 37.47 -2.93
C ALA A 756 15.37 38.09 -1.54
N LEU A 757 14.32 38.14 -0.70
CA LEU A 757 14.44 38.62 0.68
C LEU A 757 15.35 37.75 1.53
N LEU A 758 15.34 36.42 1.34
CA LEU A 758 16.26 35.51 2.03
C LEU A 758 17.73 35.75 1.65
N LEU A 759 18.02 36.10 0.40
CA LEU A 759 19.36 36.49 -0.04
C LEU A 759 19.79 37.82 0.58
N ILE A 760 18.90 38.83 0.55
CA ILE A 760 19.18 40.13 1.18
C ILE A 760 19.43 39.96 2.69
N GLN A 761 18.68 39.09 3.36
CA GLN A 761 18.91 38.75 4.76
C GLN A 761 20.32 38.21 4.98
N ALA A 762 20.73 37.20 4.21
CA ALA A 762 22.03 36.58 4.37
C ALA A 762 23.19 37.56 4.09
N GLU A 763 23.02 38.48 3.13
CA GLU A 763 24.02 39.51 2.82
C GLU A 763 24.13 40.61 3.87
N ARG A 764 22.99 41.10 4.39
CA ARG A 764 22.98 42.24 5.31
C ARG A 764 23.20 41.85 6.76
N LEU A 765 22.68 40.69 7.17
CA LEU A 765 22.61 40.28 8.58
C LEU A 765 23.45 39.03 8.88
N GLY A 766 23.96 38.35 7.85
CA GLY A 766 24.66 37.06 8.00
C GLY A 766 23.73 35.90 8.33
N VAL A 767 24.31 34.74 8.64
CA VAL A 767 23.58 33.52 9.01
C VAL A 767 23.83 33.19 10.48
N ASN A 768 22.78 33.32 11.28
CA ASN A 768 22.73 33.00 12.71
C ASN A 768 21.34 32.42 13.07
N GLU A 769 21.15 32.01 14.33
CA GLU A 769 19.90 31.41 14.81
C GLU A 769 18.65 32.29 14.55
N ALA A 770 18.77 33.61 14.72
CA ALA A 770 17.67 34.55 14.49
C ALA A 770 17.29 34.67 13.00
N THR A 771 18.26 34.61 12.08
CA THR A 771 17.98 34.58 10.63
C THR A 771 17.50 33.22 10.13
N LEU A 772 17.99 32.13 10.73
CA LEU A 772 17.59 30.75 10.42
C LEU A 772 16.12 30.48 10.74
N ARG A 773 15.56 31.15 11.76
CA ARG A 773 14.12 31.02 12.08
C ARG A 773 13.24 31.48 10.92
N TYR A 774 13.56 32.61 10.30
CA TYR A 774 12.80 33.17 9.17
C TYR A 774 13.06 32.40 7.90
N PHE A 775 14.31 31.97 7.67
CA PHE A 775 14.64 31.06 6.59
C PHE A 775 13.82 29.76 6.67
N GLY A 776 13.80 29.12 7.84
CA GLY A 776 13.04 27.90 8.08
C GLY A 776 11.53 28.10 7.89
N ALA A 777 10.98 29.23 8.34
CA ALA A 777 9.57 29.58 8.13
C ALA A 777 9.22 29.75 6.64
N VAL A 778 10.03 30.47 5.86
CA VAL A 778 9.83 30.62 4.40
C VAL A 778 9.92 29.27 3.68
N ILE A 779 10.97 28.49 3.98
CA ILE A 779 11.16 27.15 3.41
C ILE A 779 10.01 26.23 3.76
N SER A 780 9.43 26.35 4.96
CA SER A 780 8.34 25.48 5.37
C SER A 780 7.09 25.65 4.49
N GLY A 781 6.78 26.86 4.04
CA GLY A 781 5.66 27.08 3.11
C GLY A 781 5.96 26.56 1.71
N ALA A 782 7.20 26.70 1.24
CA ALA A 782 7.62 26.17 -0.06
C ALA A 782 7.63 24.63 -0.08
N ILE A 783 8.15 23.98 0.97
CA ILE A 783 8.12 22.51 1.11
C ILE A 783 6.69 22.02 1.38
N GLY A 784 5.93 22.73 2.21
CA GLY A 784 4.55 22.41 2.56
C GLY A 784 3.62 22.37 1.35
N GLY A 785 3.81 23.27 0.39
CA GLY A 785 3.07 23.31 -0.87
C GLY A 785 3.51 22.26 -1.90
N ASP A 786 4.27 22.68 -2.91
CA ASP A 786 4.66 21.86 -4.06
C ASP A 786 6.00 21.10 -3.87
N GLY A 787 6.78 21.47 -2.85
CA GLY A 787 8.04 20.82 -2.53
C GLY A 787 7.89 19.36 -2.05
N TYR A 788 9.02 18.67 -1.92
CA TYR A 788 9.09 17.25 -1.61
C TYR A 788 10.19 16.95 -0.60
N VAL A 789 9.94 16.02 0.32
CA VAL A 789 10.91 15.53 1.32
C VAL A 789 10.92 14.01 1.28
N SER A 790 12.10 13.41 1.19
CA SER A 790 12.26 11.97 1.31
C SER A 790 13.49 11.60 2.13
N ALA A 791 13.24 10.96 3.27
CA ALA A 791 14.31 10.40 4.10
C ALA A 791 15.02 9.26 3.36
N ALA A 792 14.26 8.41 2.65
CA ALA A 792 14.82 7.27 1.92
C ALA A 792 15.74 7.69 0.77
N MET A 793 15.41 8.77 0.05
CA MET A 793 16.28 9.31 -1.00
C MET A 793 17.34 10.27 -0.47
N LYS A 794 17.27 10.62 0.83
CA LYS A 794 18.05 11.71 1.43
C LYS A 794 17.99 12.97 0.57
N GLU A 795 16.79 13.34 0.14
CA GLU A 795 16.58 14.40 -0.86
C GLU A 795 15.41 15.29 -0.43
N VAL A 796 15.63 16.61 -0.55
CA VAL A 796 14.59 17.63 -0.44
C VAL A 796 14.55 18.40 -1.75
N LYS A 797 13.37 18.60 -2.33
CA LYS A 797 13.19 19.31 -3.60
C LYS A 797 12.20 20.47 -3.44
N LEU A 798 12.51 21.59 -4.06
CA LEU A 798 11.58 22.69 -4.29
C LEU A 798 11.25 22.73 -5.78
N ALA A 799 9.96 22.78 -6.13
CA ALA A 799 9.54 22.92 -7.52
C ALA A 799 9.52 24.40 -7.93
N SER A 800 9.74 24.67 -9.21
CA SER A 800 9.74 26.01 -9.76
C SER A 800 9.25 26.02 -11.21
N GLY A 801 8.46 27.04 -11.55
CA GLY A 801 7.93 27.21 -12.90
C GLY A 801 8.96 27.71 -13.92
N LYS A 802 10.06 28.32 -13.47
CA LYS A 802 11.07 28.96 -14.35
C LYS A 802 12.49 28.69 -13.87
N ARG A 803 13.41 28.46 -14.82
CA ARG A 803 14.83 28.23 -14.54
C ARG A 803 15.47 29.34 -13.69
N ALA A 804 15.25 30.59 -14.05
CA ALA A 804 15.79 31.74 -13.33
C ALA A 804 15.32 31.80 -11.87
N VAL A 805 14.08 31.37 -11.59
CA VAL A 805 13.54 31.27 -10.23
C VAL A 805 14.17 30.09 -9.48
N ALA A 806 14.36 28.95 -10.14
CA ALA A 806 15.09 27.81 -9.58
C ALA A 806 16.55 28.17 -9.24
N LEU A 807 17.23 28.93 -10.09
CA LEU A 807 18.57 29.47 -9.82
C LEU A 807 18.56 30.44 -8.64
N LEU A 808 17.56 31.32 -8.55
CA LEU A 808 17.41 32.23 -7.41
C LEU A 808 17.24 31.47 -6.08
N TRP A 809 16.41 30.42 -6.07
CA TRP A 809 16.29 29.51 -4.93
C TRP A 809 17.59 28.77 -4.63
N GLY A 810 18.31 28.31 -5.64
CA GLY A 810 19.62 27.68 -5.47
C GLY A 810 20.64 28.62 -4.82
N ALA A 811 20.68 29.89 -5.24
CA ALA A 811 21.51 30.92 -4.64
C ALA A 811 21.09 31.23 -3.19
N ALA A 812 19.77 31.35 -2.95
CA ALA A 812 19.24 31.58 -1.61
C ALA A 812 19.63 30.45 -0.66
N LEU A 813 19.44 29.18 -1.05
CA LEU A 813 19.82 28.01 -0.25
C LEU A 813 21.34 27.95 -0.01
N ALA A 814 22.14 28.23 -1.03
CA ALA A 814 23.60 28.30 -0.90
C ALA A 814 24.05 29.37 0.11
N ALA A 815 23.31 30.49 0.23
CA ALA A 815 23.59 31.52 1.21
C ALA A 815 23.44 31.05 2.66
N TYR A 816 22.62 30.01 2.91
CA TYR A 816 22.49 29.36 4.21
C TYR A 816 23.37 28.11 4.35
N GLY A 817 24.29 27.88 3.40
CA GLY A 817 25.20 26.73 3.38
C GLY A 817 24.47 25.43 3.09
N ILE A 818 23.52 25.46 2.15
CA ILE A 818 22.80 24.28 1.64
C ILE A 818 23.07 24.18 0.15
N GLU A 819 23.88 23.22 -0.25
CA GLU A 819 24.20 22.99 -1.66
C GLU A 819 23.04 22.30 -2.39
N THR A 820 22.71 22.79 -3.59
CA THR A 820 21.61 22.26 -4.38
C THR A 820 21.96 22.14 -5.85
N LYS A 821 21.22 21.27 -6.55
CA LYS A 821 21.30 21.11 -8.00
C LYS A 821 19.98 21.50 -8.64
N VAL A 822 20.03 22.41 -9.59
CA VAL A 822 18.90 22.73 -10.47
C VAL A 822 18.78 21.64 -11.54
N ARG A 823 17.59 21.06 -11.72
CA ARG A 823 17.34 19.98 -12.69
C ARG A 823 16.19 20.34 -13.62
N ASP A 824 16.33 19.93 -14.88
CA ASP A 824 15.33 20.15 -15.93
C ASP A 824 14.44 18.91 -16.09
N GLY A 825 13.12 19.12 -16.03
CA GLY A 825 12.08 18.09 -16.19
C GLY A 825 10.82 18.62 -16.88
N ARG A 826 9.62 18.29 -16.36
CA ARG A 826 8.35 18.94 -16.79
C ARG A 826 8.19 20.38 -16.26
N GLY A 827 9.14 20.80 -15.41
CA GLY A 827 9.39 22.12 -14.83
C GLY A 827 10.84 22.16 -14.34
N PHE A 828 11.19 23.08 -13.44
CA PHE A 828 12.54 23.15 -12.85
C PHE A 828 12.48 22.76 -11.37
N ASP A 829 13.38 21.87 -10.93
CA ASP A 829 13.47 21.48 -9.51
C ASP A 829 14.81 21.95 -8.92
N VAL A 830 14.78 22.43 -7.68
CA VAL A 830 15.97 22.73 -6.87
C VAL A 830 16.10 21.63 -5.82
N ALA A 831 17.10 20.76 -5.97
CA ALA A 831 17.24 19.56 -5.15
C ALA A 831 18.48 19.64 -4.23
N ALA A 832 18.27 19.57 -2.92
CA ALA A 832 19.30 19.30 -1.91
C ALA A 832 19.44 17.78 -1.72
N SER A 833 20.64 17.27 -1.41
CA SER A 833 20.89 15.84 -1.23
C SER A 833 21.82 15.56 -0.04
N GLY A 834 21.72 14.38 0.57
CA GLY A 834 22.61 13.96 1.66
C GLY A 834 22.50 14.86 2.89
N GLY A 835 23.65 15.33 3.41
CA GLY A 835 23.72 16.18 4.60
C GLY A 835 22.97 17.52 4.44
N ASP A 836 23.02 18.13 3.25
CA ASP A 836 22.28 19.37 2.95
C ASP A 836 20.76 19.13 2.99
N ALA A 837 20.30 17.97 2.52
CA ALA A 837 18.90 17.58 2.60
C ALA A 837 18.47 17.31 4.06
N ALA A 838 19.32 16.67 4.86
CA ALA A 838 19.10 16.47 6.29
C ALA A 838 18.96 17.82 7.01
N ARG A 839 19.88 18.75 6.75
CA ARG A 839 19.85 20.10 7.32
C ARG A 839 18.59 20.88 6.93
N LEU A 840 18.24 20.86 5.64
CA LEU A 840 17.05 21.55 5.14
C LEU A 840 15.75 20.95 5.71
N ALA A 841 15.68 19.61 5.82
CA ALA A 841 14.57 18.91 6.45
C ALA A 841 14.46 19.19 7.96
N GLY A 842 15.59 19.26 8.66
CA GLY A 842 15.68 19.65 10.06
C GLY A 842 15.12 21.05 10.27
N LEU A 843 15.58 22.04 9.50
CA LEU A 843 15.08 23.43 9.58
C LEU A 843 13.58 23.53 9.23
N TYR A 844 13.12 22.78 8.23
CA TYR A 844 11.69 22.67 7.91
C TYR A 844 10.86 22.18 9.11
N PHE A 845 11.30 21.10 9.77
CA PHE A 845 10.59 20.58 10.93
C PHE A 845 10.68 21.50 12.16
N LEU A 846 11.85 22.11 12.39
CA LEU A 846 12.06 22.96 13.57
C LEU A 846 11.25 24.26 13.51
N TYR A 847 11.16 24.90 12.35
CA TYR A 847 10.53 26.22 12.19
C TYR A 847 9.20 26.20 11.43
N GLY A 848 8.79 25.07 10.83
CA GLY A 848 7.53 24.93 10.12
C GLY A 848 6.30 24.72 11.01
N ALA A 849 5.18 24.33 10.38
CA ALA A 849 3.98 23.92 11.11
C ALA A 849 4.24 22.73 12.05
N PRO A 850 3.55 22.64 13.20
CA PRO A 850 3.74 21.53 14.12
C PRO A 850 3.25 20.21 13.51
N LEU A 851 3.95 19.13 13.83
CA LEU A 851 3.43 17.80 13.55
C LEU A 851 2.27 17.48 14.51
N LEU A 852 1.06 17.46 13.97
CA LEU A 852 -0.17 17.18 14.71
C LEU A 852 -0.25 15.71 15.13
N GLU A 853 -0.76 15.46 16.33
CA GLU A 853 -1.00 14.12 16.88
C GLU A 853 -2.50 13.82 16.89
N GLY A 854 -2.91 12.55 16.81
CA GLY A 854 -4.32 12.16 16.69
C GLY A 854 -4.70 11.72 15.27
N ASP A 855 -5.68 12.39 14.65
CA ASP A 855 -6.25 12.02 13.34
C ASP A 855 -5.17 12.00 12.25
N ASP A 856 -4.94 10.81 11.66
CA ASP A 856 -3.93 10.60 10.63
C ASP A 856 -4.15 11.46 9.38
N ARG A 857 -5.38 11.95 9.12
CA ARG A 857 -5.68 12.86 7.99
C ARG A 857 -5.06 14.24 8.15
N LEU A 858 -4.81 14.65 9.40
CA LEU A 858 -4.19 15.92 9.77
C LEU A 858 -2.65 15.80 9.90
N LYS A 859 -2.10 14.60 9.73
CA LYS A 859 -0.64 14.39 9.75
C LYS A 859 -0.04 14.69 8.38
N SER A 860 0.87 15.65 8.34
CA SER A 860 1.68 15.90 7.15
C SER A 860 2.70 14.79 6.95
N HIS A 861 2.56 14.03 5.87
CA HIS A 861 3.57 13.02 5.48
C HIS A 861 4.95 13.66 5.24
N LYS A 862 4.99 14.92 4.77
CA LYS A 862 6.25 15.65 4.55
C LYS A 862 6.95 15.96 5.86
N LEU A 863 6.21 16.38 6.90
CA LEU A 863 6.79 16.58 8.24
C LEU A 863 7.29 15.25 8.83
N VAL A 864 6.57 14.15 8.64
CA VAL A 864 7.02 12.82 9.09
C VAL A 864 8.33 12.42 8.41
N GLU A 865 8.44 12.59 7.10
CA GLU A 865 9.68 12.35 6.36
C GLU A 865 10.79 13.32 6.76
N ALA A 866 10.45 14.59 7.07
CA ALA A 866 11.41 15.58 7.54
C ALA A 866 11.97 15.26 8.91
N VAL A 867 11.17 14.70 9.83
CA VAL A 867 11.67 14.22 11.13
C VAL A 867 12.69 13.11 10.94
N ARG A 868 12.38 12.13 10.07
CA ARG A 868 13.28 11.00 9.78
C ARG A 868 14.59 11.46 9.14
N LEU A 869 14.52 12.36 8.16
CA LEU A 869 15.69 12.84 7.43
C LEU A 869 16.52 13.82 8.28
N GLY A 870 15.86 14.73 9.01
CA GLY A 870 16.52 15.70 9.89
C GLY A 870 17.24 15.07 11.07
N ALA A 871 16.78 13.91 11.56
CA ALA A 871 17.48 13.15 12.60
C ALA A 871 18.91 12.73 12.19
N GLU A 872 19.20 12.58 10.88
CA GLU A 872 20.56 12.24 10.42
C GLU A 872 21.58 13.36 10.70
N GLY A 873 21.16 14.63 10.59
CA GLY A 873 21.99 15.81 10.83
C GLY A 873 22.26 16.09 12.32
N LEU A 874 21.48 15.46 13.20
CA LEU A 874 21.40 15.83 14.61
C LEU A 874 22.71 15.54 15.35
N SER A 875 23.16 16.49 16.17
CA SER A 875 24.35 16.38 17.03
C SER A 875 23.94 16.48 18.50
N VAL A 876 24.53 15.62 19.33
CA VAL A 876 24.31 15.58 20.77
C VAL A 876 25.66 15.60 21.48
N SER A 877 25.80 16.51 22.45
CA SER A 877 26.99 16.63 23.30
C SER A 877 26.57 16.91 24.74
N TRP A 878 27.46 16.70 25.70
CA TRP A 878 27.21 17.03 27.10
C TRP A 878 28.45 17.59 27.80
N GLU A 879 28.25 18.42 28.82
CA GLU A 879 29.30 19.05 29.61
C GLU A 879 28.81 19.37 31.04
N GLY A 880 29.68 19.95 31.87
CA GLY A 880 29.27 20.56 33.14
C GLY A 880 28.73 19.57 34.18
N LEU A 881 29.27 18.34 34.21
CA LEU A 881 28.91 17.33 35.21
C LEU A 881 29.25 17.83 36.62
N ARG A 882 28.23 17.94 37.47
CA ARG A 882 28.30 18.61 38.78
C ARG A 882 27.51 17.87 39.85
N ARG A 883 28.02 17.95 41.10
CA ARG A 883 27.36 17.49 42.33
C ARG A 883 27.61 18.52 43.42
N ARG A 884 26.56 19.10 44.02
CA ARG A 884 26.69 20.22 44.97
C ARG A 884 27.06 19.80 46.40
N THR A 885 26.75 18.58 46.81
CA THR A 885 27.07 18.00 48.14
C THR A 885 27.33 16.50 48.02
N GLU A 886 27.95 15.87 49.02
CA GLU A 886 28.19 14.41 49.06
C GLU A 886 26.91 13.57 49.06
N ASP A 887 25.75 14.17 49.35
CA ASP A 887 24.40 13.59 49.21
C ASP A 887 23.56 14.29 48.12
N GLY A 888 24.19 15.16 47.33
CA GLY A 888 23.51 16.08 46.42
C GLY A 888 23.11 15.44 45.08
N LEU A 889 22.10 16.05 44.45
CA LEU A 889 21.64 15.69 43.12
C LEU A 889 22.76 15.85 42.08
N VAL A 890 23.02 14.79 41.33
CA VAL A 890 23.97 14.81 40.20
C VAL A 890 23.27 15.43 38.99
N ALA A 891 23.93 16.39 38.36
CA ALA A 891 23.42 17.07 37.17
C ALA A 891 24.48 17.22 36.09
N ALA A 892 24.04 17.29 34.83
CA ALA A 892 24.88 17.59 33.67
C ALA A 892 24.08 18.46 32.68
N ASP A 893 24.79 19.16 31.80
CA ASP A 893 24.18 19.90 30.71
C ASP A 893 24.30 19.09 29.42
N LEU A 894 23.19 18.80 28.75
CA LEU A 894 23.15 18.11 27.46
C LEU A 894 22.74 19.11 26.39
N THR A 895 23.54 19.28 25.35
CA THR A 895 23.23 20.12 24.20
C THR A 895 22.80 19.26 23.02
N ILE A 896 21.60 19.53 22.50
CA ILE A 896 21.11 18.94 21.24
C ILE A 896 21.07 20.06 20.20
N SER A 897 21.64 19.80 19.03
CA SER A 897 21.69 20.77 17.94
C SER A 897 21.40 20.16 16.57
N GLU A 898 20.74 20.93 15.72
CA GLU A 898 20.46 20.60 14.32
C GLU A 898 20.47 21.88 13.46
N GLY A 899 21.10 21.83 12.28
CA GLY A 899 21.04 22.89 11.28
C GLY A 899 21.54 24.28 11.69
N GLY A 900 22.37 24.39 12.74
CA GLY A 900 22.84 25.65 13.31
C GLY A 900 22.00 26.17 14.49
N VAL A 901 21.02 25.38 14.95
CA VAL A 901 20.19 25.64 16.13
C VAL A 901 20.62 24.72 17.25
N ALA A 902 20.79 25.23 18.48
CA ALA A 902 21.20 24.44 19.64
C ALA A 902 20.39 24.78 20.88
N VAL A 903 19.98 23.75 21.63
CA VAL A 903 19.31 23.89 22.93
C VAL A 903 20.04 23.08 23.98
N LYS A 904 20.31 23.71 25.12
CA LYS A 904 20.92 23.10 26.30
C LYS A 904 19.85 22.67 27.30
N TYR A 905 19.85 21.39 27.65
CA TYR A 905 18.95 20.73 28.59
C TYR A 905 19.69 20.39 29.89
N ASN A 906 19.00 20.47 31.02
CA ASN A 906 19.53 19.95 32.27
C ASN A 906 19.18 18.46 32.39
N VAL A 907 20.18 17.63 32.60
CA VAL A 907 20.03 16.20 32.93
C VAL A 907 20.24 16.03 34.42
N TYR A 908 19.26 15.46 35.11
CA TYR A 908 19.35 15.11 36.52
C TYR A 908 19.34 13.58 36.68
N LEU A 909 20.29 13.06 37.44
CA LEU A 909 20.31 11.66 37.86
C LEU A 909 19.73 11.57 39.28
N ARG A 910 18.49 11.08 39.39
CA ARG A 910 17.76 10.89 40.66
C ARG A 910 17.44 9.40 40.84
N ASP A 911 16.18 9.05 41.15
CA ASP A 911 15.67 7.68 40.98
C ASP A 911 15.49 7.29 39.51
N ALA A 912 15.55 8.27 38.62
CA ALA A 912 15.55 8.12 37.17
C ALA A 912 16.43 9.19 36.54
N ILE A 913 16.80 8.98 35.27
CA ILE A 913 17.32 10.04 34.38
C ILE A 913 16.16 10.95 34.00
N VAL A 914 16.27 12.23 34.36
CA VAL A 914 15.29 13.28 34.02
C VAL A 914 15.99 14.33 33.18
N LEU A 915 15.52 14.50 31.95
CA LEU A 915 15.94 15.58 31.07
C LEU A 915 14.89 16.70 31.12
N GLN A 916 15.33 17.92 31.38
CA GLN A 916 14.48 19.09 31.61
C GLN A 916 14.97 20.32 30.85
N PHE A 917 14.04 21.03 30.22
CA PHE A 917 14.20 22.39 29.73
C PHE A 917 13.08 23.28 30.27
N GLN A 918 13.38 24.54 30.61
CA GLN A 918 12.38 25.50 31.08
C GLN A 918 12.65 26.90 30.50
N SER A 919 11.60 27.60 30.10
CA SER A 919 11.67 28.99 29.64
C SER A 919 10.33 29.70 29.80
N THR A 920 10.35 31.04 29.84
CA THR A 920 9.17 31.90 29.70
C THR A 920 8.81 32.14 28.23
N ASP A 921 9.76 31.91 27.32
CA ASP A 921 9.56 32.01 25.88
C ASP A 921 8.97 30.69 25.33
N TRP A 922 7.72 30.76 24.89
CA TRP A 922 6.98 29.63 24.30
C TRP A 922 7.64 29.10 23.03
N SER A 923 8.12 29.98 22.14
CA SER A 923 8.79 29.58 20.90
C SER A 923 10.07 28.80 21.21
N ARG A 924 10.82 29.22 22.23
CA ARG A 924 12.01 28.47 22.69
C ARG A 924 11.67 27.10 23.24
N VAL A 925 10.53 26.96 23.93
CA VAL A 925 10.06 25.70 24.53
C VAL A 925 9.57 24.73 23.46
N GLU A 926 8.79 25.21 22.49
CA GLU A 926 8.35 24.40 21.35
C GLU A 926 9.56 23.93 20.52
N LEU A 927 10.54 24.81 20.29
CA LEU A 927 11.79 24.45 19.61
C LEU A 927 12.57 23.36 20.37
N ALA A 928 12.65 23.45 21.70
CA ALA A 928 13.26 22.42 22.54
C ALA A 928 12.50 21.07 22.43
N ALA A 929 11.17 21.10 22.47
CA ALA A 929 10.37 19.91 22.28
C ALA A 929 10.56 19.28 20.89
N ARG A 930 10.69 20.10 19.83
CA ARG A 930 10.94 19.64 18.45
C ARG A 930 12.33 19.02 18.29
N LEU A 931 13.38 19.58 18.89
CA LEU A 931 14.71 18.95 18.88
C LEU A 931 14.72 17.58 19.57
N LEU A 932 13.99 17.42 20.67
CA LEU A 932 13.81 16.11 21.30
C LEU A 932 13.06 15.12 20.40
N ARG A 933 12.05 15.59 19.64
CA ARG A 933 11.34 14.76 18.66
C ARG A 933 12.25 14.32 17.51
N LEU A 934 13.13 15.19 17.03
CA LEU A 934 14.15 14.82 16.04
C LEU A 934 15.10 13.76 16.59
N ALA A 935 15.40 13.79 17.89
CA ALA A 935 16.21 12.78 18.58
C ALA A 935 15.41 11.53 19.01
N GLY A 936 14.20 11.29 18.47
CA GLY A 936 13.39 10.10 18.74
C GLY A 936 12.63 10.10 20.09
N VAL A 937 12.53 11.24 20.77
CA VAL A 937 11.91 11.35 22.10
C VAL A 937 10.61 12.16 22.07
N SER A 938 9.50 11.55 22.51
CA SER A 938 8.20 12.23 22.65
C SER A 938 8.13 13.05 23.95
N ALA A 939 8.49 14.33 23.87
CA ALA A 939 8.48 15.22 25.02
C ALA A 939 7.13 15.93 25.20
N GLU A 940 6.67 16.02 26.46
CA GLU A 940 5.46 16.76 26.83
C GLU A 940 5.83 18.19 27.22
N VAL A 941 5.17 19.18 26.63
CA VAL A 941 5.24 20.58 27.04
C VAL A 941 4.16 20.84 28.09
N LYS A 942 4.52 21.36 29.26
CA LYS A 942 3.58 21.67 30.35
C LYS A 942 3.82 23.08 30.90
N LYS A 943 2.73 23.82 31.09
CA LYS A 943 2.73 25.06 31.89
C LYS A 943 2.75 24.68 33.37
N VAL A 944 3.64 25.29 34.15
CA VAL A 944 3.70 25.05 35.60
C VAL A 944 3.19 26.28 36.34
N GLY A 945 2.06 26.14 37.04
CA GLY A 945 1.42 27.20 37.82
C GLY A 945 0.96 28.42 36.99
N ASP A 946 0.64 29.51 37.68
CA ASP A 946 0.21 30.78 37.07
C ASP A 946 1.39 31.68 36.64
N GLY A 947 2.63 31.29 36.98
CA GLY A 947 3.84 32.11 36.78
C GLY A 947 4.38 32.18 35.35
N GLY A 948 3.64 31.73 34.34
CA GLY A 948 4.02 31.88 32.92
C GLY A 948 5.23 31.07 32.44
N ILE A 949 5.77 30.13 33.23
CA ILE A 949 6.92 29.29 32.86
C ILE A 949 6.47 27.96 32.26
N TRP A 950 7.03 27.61 31.11
CA TRP A 950 6.80 26.35 30.42
C TRP A 950 7.97 25.40 30.55
N HIS A 951 7.66 24.11 30.64
CA HIS A 951 8.64 23.05 30.84
C HIS A 951 8.51 21.95 29.80
N VAL A 952 9.65 21.40 29.40
CA VAL A 952 9.77 20.17 28.63
C VAL A 952 10.45 19.12 29.48
N TYR A 953 9.80 17.96 29.66
CA TYR A 953 10.35 16.85 30.45
C TYR A 953 10.39 15.55 29.65
N ALA A 954 11.49 14.80 29.81
CA ALA A 954 11.60 13.41 29.37
C ALA A 954 12.28 12.57 30.46
N TYR A 955 11.64 11.45 30.81
CA TYR A 955 12.15 10.49 31.79
C TYR A 955 12.85 9.32 31.11
N THR A 956 13.64 8.53 31.85
CA THR A 956 14.44 7.40 31.35
C THR A 956 13.72 6.51 30.33
N ASP A 957 12.45 6.14 30.58
CA ASP A 957 11.69 5.26 29.67
C ASP A 957 11.42 5.91 28.29
N LYS A 958 11.26 7.24 28.24
CA LYS A 958 11.12 8.01 27.00
C LYS A 958 12.48 8.32 26.38
N LEU A 959 13.49 8.62 27.20
CA LEU A 959 14.86 8.87 26.71
C LEU A 959 15.46 7.62 26.05
N ALA A 960 15.11 6.43 26.54
CA ALA A 960 15.51 5.16 25.95
C ALA A 960 14.86 4.91 24.56
N THR A 961 13.78 5.60 24.17
CA THR A 961 13.27 5.54 22.78
C THR A 961 14.06 6.42 21.83
N GLY A 962 14.92 7.27 22.36
CA GLY A 962 15.69 8.21 21.57
C GLY A 962 16.69 7.51 20.65
N ASP A 963 17.14 8.27 19.66
CA ASP A 963 18.15 7.83 18.73
C ASP A 963 19.47 7.52 19.45
N GLU A 964 20.28 6.66 18.83
CA GLU A 964 21.53 6.15 19.38
C GLU A 964 22.45 7.26 19.90
N LYS A 965 22.63 8.34 19.14
CA LYS A 965 23.44 9.51 19.55
C LYS A 965 23.00 10.10 20.90
N LEU A 966 21.68 10.21 21.13
CA LEU A 966 21.14 10.72 22.40
C LEU A 966 21.34 9.71 23.52
N ARG A 967 21.07 8.43 23.26
CA ARG A 967 21.22 7.35 24.25
C ARG A 967 22.67 7.21 24.69
N ASP A 968 23.62 7.30 23.76
CA ASP A 968 25.05 7.21 24.02
C ASP A 968 25.55 8.40 24.85
N ALA A 969 25.11 9.62 24.52
CA ALA A 969 25.43 10.80 25.32
C ALA A 969 24.94 10.66 26.77
N LEU A 970 23.70 10.19 26.96
CA LEU A 970 23.15 9.94 28.30
C LEU A 970 23.87 8.78 29.01
N ALA A 971 24.23 7.72 28.31
CA ALA A 971 24.97 6.59 28.86
C ALA A 971 26.37 7.01 29.31
N ASN A 972 27.04 7.87 28.54
CA ASN A 972 28.33 8.44 28.90
C ASN A 972 28.27 9.31 30.16
N ILE A 973 27.22 10.12 30.33
CA ILE A 973 26.98 10.85 31.58
C ILE A 973 26.90 9.86 32.76
N VAL A 974 26.14 8.77 32.62
CA VAL A 974 25.99 7.76 33.68
C VAL A 974 27.32 7.04 33.97
N ARG A 975 28.08 6.62 32.95
CA ARG A 975 29.39 5.97 33.10
C ARG A 975 30.37 6.87 33.85
N GLU A 976 30.45 8.16 33.49
CA GLU A 976 31.31 9.11 34.18
C GLU A 976 30.90 9.29 35.66
N THR A 977 29.60 9.25 35.96
CA THR A 977 29.13 9.34 37.35
C THR A 977 29.42 8.11 38.18
N ILE A 978 29.44 6.92 37.57
CA ILE A 978 29.90 5.67 38.20
C ILE A 978 31.39 5.77 38.49
N ALA A 979 32.20 6.21 37.51
CA ALA A 979 33.65 6.35 37.66
C ALA A 979 34.04 7.27 38.84
N ARG A 980 33.20 8.25 39.16
CA ARG A 980 33.37 9.17 40.30
C ARG A 980 32.75 8.68 41.61
N GLY A 981 32.07 7.53 41.61
CA GLY A 981 31.40 6.98 42.80
C GLY A 981 30.18 7.78 43.27
N TRP A 982 29.55 8.56 42.39
CA TRP A 982 28.47 9.49 42.76
C TRP A 982 27.07 8.86 42.70
N VAL A 983 26.93 7.67 42.11
CA VAL A 983 25.66 6.95 41.95
C VAL A 983 25.86 5.49 42.33
N ASN A 984 24.84 4.87 42.95
CA ASN A 984 24.85 3.44 43.28
C ASN A 984 24.97 2.58 42.01
N ALA A 985 25.96 1.67 41.99
CA ALA A 985 26.27 0.83 40.82
C ALA A 985 25.06 0.04 40.29
N GLY A 986 24.24 -0.56 41.18
CA GLY A 986 23.06 -1.33 40.77
C GLY A 986 21.96 -0.48 40.11
N LYS A 987 21.76 0.77 40.58
CA LYS A 987 20.83 1.72 39.92
C LYS A 987 21.36 2.16 38.55
N ALA A 988 22.67 2.41 38.46
CA ALA A 988 23.30 2.90 37.25
C ALA A 988 23.39 1.82 36.15
N GLU A 989 23.69 0.56 36.52
CA GLU A 989 23.64 -0.60 35.61
C GLU A 989 22.26 -0.74 34.96
N PHE A 990 21.18 -0.57 35.72
CA PHE A 990 19.82 -0.62 35.19
C PHE A 990 19.53 0.49 34.16
N TRP A 991 20.02 1.71 34.38
CA TRP A 991 19.86 2.79 33.40
C TRP A 991 20.69 2.55 32.14
N LEU A 992 21.94 2.10 32.30
CA LEU A 992 22.81 1.75 31.18
C LEU A 992 22.22 0.62 30.35
N GLU A 993 21.67 -0.42 30.97
CA GLU A 993 21.01 -1.51 30.26
C GLU A 993 19.84 -1.01 29.38
N LYS A 994 19.06 -0.04 29.86
CA LYS A 994 17.96 0.58 29.10
C LYS A 994 18.45 1.49 27.98
N LEU A 995 19.54 2.23 28.19
CA LEU A 995 20.08 3.15 27.21
C LEU A 995 20.86 2.41 26.11
N GLU A 996 21.66 1.39 26.44
CA GLU A 996 22.47 0.63 25.49
C GLU A 996 21.64 -0.28 24.60
N LYS A 997 20.71 -1.05 25.19
CA LYS A 997 19.76 -1.86 24.41
C LYS A 997 18.82 -0.99 23.58
N GLY A 998 18.69 0.28 23.96
CA GLY A 998 17.60 1.14 23.55
C GLY A 998 16.27 0.56 24.02
N ARG A 999 15.20 1.31 23.82
CA ARG A 999 13.87 0.70 23.80
C ARG A 999 13.69 0.00 22.46
N VAL A 1000 14.52 -1.02 22.19
CA VAL A 1000 13.97 -2.22 21.58
C VAL A 1000 12.92 -2.66 22.60
N LEU A 1001 11.68 -2.23 22.38
CA LEU A 1001 10.55 -3.04 22.79
C LEU A 1001 10.89 -4.42 22.24
N MET A 1002 11.46 -5.30 23.07
CA MET A 1002 11.27 -6.73 22.87
C MET A 1002 9.76 -6.86 22.65
N GLU A 1003 9.42 -7.26 21.44
CA GLU A 1003 8.28 -6.79 20.67
C GLU A 1003 6.97 -6.66 21.48
N GLY A 1004 6.25 -5.55 21.30
CA GLY A 1004 4.80 -5.49 21.50
C GLY A 1004 4.24 -5.43 22.93
N TRP A 1005 4.91 -5.89 23.98
CA TRP A 1005 4.27 -6.09 25.30
C TRP A 1005 4.19 -4.82 26.20
N PRO A 1006 3.09 -4.57 26.94
CA PRO A 1006 2.93 -3.40 27.82
C PRO A 1006 3.55 -3.56 29.22
N LYS A 1007 3.61 -2.47 29.99
CA LYS A 1007 4.16 -2.45 31.36
C LYS A 1007 3.12 -2.97 32.37
N TYR A 1008 3.46 -4.07 33.06
CA TYR A 1008 2.66 -4.63 34.16
C TYR A 1008 3.07 -4.05 35.53
N GLU A 1009 2.08 -3.66 36.34
CA GLU A 1009 2.21 -3.45 37.78
C GLU A 1009 2.31 -4.81 38.47
N VAL A 1010 3.39 -5.03 39.22
CA VAL A 1010 3.60 -6.25 40.01
C VAL A 1010 3.88 -5.83 41.44
N ARG A 1011 3.11 -6.32 42.41
CA ARG A 1011 3.26 -5.99 43.84
C ARG A 1011 2.63 -7.03 44.74
N LEU A 1012 2.97 -7.01 46.02
CA LEU A 1012 2.23 -7.72 47.07
C LEU A 1012 1.17 -6.80 47.69
N VAL A 1013 -0.03 -7.32 47.89
CA VAL A 1013 -1.05 -6.65 48.74
C VAL A 1013 -0.85 -7.04 50.21
N ARG A 1014 -1.45 -6.30 51.15
CA ARG A 1014 -1.31 -6.53 52.60
C ARG A 1014 -1.62 -7.96 53.06
N SER A 1015 -2.40 -8.73 52.28
CA SER A 1015 -2.68 -10.14 52.53
C SER A 1015 -1.59 -11.11 52.06
N GLY A 1016 -0.48 -10.63 51.50
CA GLY A 1016 0.61 -11.46 50.96
C GLY A 1016 0.35 -12.04 49.56
N ALA A 1017 -0.76 -11.67 48.90
CA ALA A 1017 -1.06 -12.13 47.54
C ALA A 1017 -0.32 -11.31 46.47
N LEU A 1018 0.18 -11.98 45.43
CA LEU A 1018 0.80 -11.34 44.27
C LEU A 1018 -0.26 -10.75 43.35
N VAL A 1019 -0.13 -9.46 43.05
CA VAL A 1019 -0.94 -8.73 42.08
C VAL A 1019 -0.12 -8.52 40.82
N VAL A 1020 -0.64 -8.94 39.67
CA VAL A 1020 -0.08 -8.64 38.34
C VAL A 1020 -1.16 -7.96 37.51
N LYS A 1021 -0.97 -6.69 37.16
CA LYS A 1021 -2.02 -5.85 36.56
C LYS A 1021 -1.48 -4.93 35.48
N PHE A 1022 -2.12 -4.90 34.31
CA PHE A 1022 -1.95 -3.87 33.31
C PHE A 1022 -3.12 -2.87 33.40
N SER A 1023 -2.86 -1.56 33.36
CA SER A 1023 -3.90 -0.53 33.41
C SER A 1023 -3.69 0.52 32.32
N SER A 1024 -4.76 0.93 31.64
CA SER A 1024 -4.73 1.97 30.61
C SER A 1024 -6.04 2.75 30.57
N PRO A 1025 -6.02 4.08 30.34
CA PRO A 1025 -7.23 4.83 30.03
C PRO A 1025 -7.74 4.56 28.60
N ASN A 1026 -6.91 4.01 27.71
CA ASN A 1026 -7.28 3.72 26.33
C ASN A 1026 -7.94 2.32 26.23
N PRO A 1027 -9.22 2.22 25.80
CA PRO A 1027 -9.91 0.94 25.64
C PRO A 1027 -9.22 0.00 24.65
N ASP A 1028 -8.64 0.51 23.56
CA ASP A 1028 -7.95 -0.30 22.55
C ASP A 1028 -6.70 -0.97 23.10
N SER A 1029 -6.03 -0.32 24.05
CA SER A 1029 -4.87 -0.92 24.72
C SER A 1029 -5.28 -2.07 25.63
N ILE A 1030 -6.42 -1.94 26.32
CA ILE A 1030 -6.97 -3.00 27.18
C ILE A 1030 -7.44 -4.18 26.33
N ALA A 1031 -8.15 -3.91 25.23
CA ALA A 1031 -8.60 -4.93 24.29
C ALA A 1031 -7.42 -5.67 23.65
N ARG A 1032 -6.39 -4.95 23.22
CA ARG A 1032 -5.17 -5.54 22.63
C ARG A 1032 -4.43 -6.44 23.61
N GLU A 1033 -4.32 -6.04 24.88
CA GLU A 1033 -3.62 -6.88 25.86
C GLU A 1033 -4.44 -8.11 26.26
N ALA A 1034 -5.76 -7.96 26.40
CA ALA A 1034 -6.64 -9.11 26.60
C ALA A 1034 -6.55 -10.12 25.44
N GLN A 1035 -6.51 -9.62 24.21
CA GLN A 1035 -6.36 -10.43 23.01
C GLN A 1035 -5.01 -11.15 22.96
N ARG A 1036 -3.91 -10.48 23.32
CA ARG A 1036 -2.58 -11.10 23.39
C ARG A 1036 -2.52 -12.23 24.41
N LEU A 1037 -3.12 -12.05 25.58
CA LEU A 1037 -3.19 -13.13 26.58
C LEU A 1037 -4.00 -14.32 26.05
N LYS A 1038 -5.07 -14.08 25.26
CA LYS A 1038 -5.84 -15.14 24.58
C LYS A 1038 -5.01 -15.89 23.54
N GLU A 1039 -4.27 -15.17 22.71
CA GLU A 1039 -3.39 -15.77 21.69
C GLU A 1039 -2.27 -16.62 22.30
N MET A 1040 -1.81 -16.28 23.51
CA MET A 1040 -0.87 -17.08 24.28
C MET A 1040 -1.51 -18.35 24.88
N GLY A 1041 -2.84 -18.47 24.88
CA GLY A 1041 -3.59 -19.59 25.47
C GLY A 1041 -4.16 -19.33 26.87
N LEU A 1042 -4.17 -18.08 27.33
CA LEU A 1042 -4.87 -17.70 28.58
C LEU A 1042 -6.33 -17.35 28.30
N GLU A 1043 -7.21 -17.54 29.27
CA GLU A 1043 -8.64 -17.34 29.08
C GLU A 1043 -9.17 -16.26 30.01
N GLU A 1044 -9.99 -15.38 29.44
CA GLU A 1044 -10.64 -14.30 30.16
C GLU A 1044 -11.73 -14.84 31.11
N GLY A 1045 -11.70 -14.38 32.36
CA GLY A 1045 -12.53 -14.86 33.46
C GLY A 1045 -11.95 -16.06 34.22
N ARG A 1046 -10.88 -16.70 33.70
CA ARG A 1046 -10.23 -17.88 34.31
C ARG A 1046 -8.77 -17.62 34.67
N HIS A 1047 -7.98 -17.15 33.71
CA HIS A 1047 -6.56 -16.85 33.87
C HIS A 1047 -6.30 -15.35 34.10
N PHE A 1048 -7.16 -14.50 33.53
CA PHE A 1048 -7.12 -13.06 33.76
C PHE A 1048 -8.53 -12.46 33.70
N THR A 1049 -8.71 -11.25 34.22
CA THR A 1049 -9.96 -10.50 34.16
C THR A 1049 -9.76 -9.15 33.48
N VAL A 1050 -10.77 -8.67 32.77
CA VAL A 1050 -10.71 -7.40 32.03
C VAL A 1050 -11.81 -6.47 32.54
N LYS A 1051 -11.44 -5.21 32.75
CA LYS A 1051 -12.37 -4.11 32.98
C LYS A 1051 -12.13 -3.03 31.95
N MET A 1052 -13.12 -2.76 31.12
CA MET A 1052 -13.06 -1.66 30.15
C MET A 1052 -13.12 -0.29 30.84
N PRO A 1053 -12.41 0.72 30.32
CA PRO A 1053 -12.50 2.09 30.84
C PRO A 1053 -13.87 2.70 30.52
N LYS A 1054 -14.60 3.15 31.55
CA LYS A 1054 -15.85 3.94 31.44
C LYS A 1054 -15.66 5.27 32.18
N GLY A 1055 -14.99 6.23 31.55
CA GLY A 1055 -14.66 7.54 32.17
C GLY A 1055 -13.47 7.51 33.16
N GLY A 1056 -12.70 6.42 33.21
CA GLY A 1056 -11.52 6.25 34.07
C GLY A 1056 -10.56 5.20 33.49
N LYS A 1057 -9.59 4.68 34.28
CA LYS A 1057 -8.66 3.64 33.79
C LYS A 1057 -9.31 2.25 33.76
N GLY A 1058 -9.23 1.58 32.62
CA GLY A 1058 -9.50 0.16 32.48
C GLY A 1058 -8.28 -0.67 32.91
N TYR A 1059 -8.47 -1.98 33.08
CA TYR A 1059 -7.37 -2.87 33.44
C TYR A 1059 -7.53 -4.30 32.94
N VAL A 1060 -6.40 -4.99 32.82
CA VAL A 1060 -6.27 -6.44 32.69
C VAL A 1060 -5.56 -6.94 33.93
N TYR A 1061 -6.18 -7.84 34.70
CA TYR A 1061 -5.65 -8.37 35.94
C TYR A 1061 -5.39 -9.87 35.80
N ILE A 1062 -4.13 -10.29 35.94
CA ILE A 1062 -3.71 -11.69 35.83
C ILE A 1062 -3.84 -12.36 37.20
N LEU A 1063 -4.53 -13.50 37.22
CA LEU A 1063 -4.78 -14.29 38.42
C LEU A 1063 -3.55 -15.16 38.75
N LYS A 1064 -3.43 -15.63 40.00
CA LYS A 1064 -2.36 -16.56 40.43
C LYS A 1064 -2.26 -17.75 39.47
N ASP A 1065 -3.41 -18.39 39.22
CA ASP A 1065 -3.53 -19.56 38.35
C ASP A 1065 -3.19 -19.21 36.89
N GLY A 1066 -3.45 -17.98 36.45
CA GLY A 1066 -3.05 -17.51 35.11
C GLY A 1066 -1.54 -17.38 34.95
N LEU A 1067 -0.83 -16.91 35.97
CA LEU A 1067 0.64 -16.86 35.95
C LEU A 1067 1.26 -18.27 36.04
N ALA A 1068 0.70 -19.15 36.87
CA ALA A 1068 1.12 -20.55 36.96
C ALA A 1068 0.89 -21.29 35.63
N TYR A 1069 -0.28 -21.11 35.00
CA TYR A 1069 -0.58 -21.73 33.71
C TYR A 1069 0.28 -21.17 32.58
N ALA A 1070 0.57 -19.87 32.56
CA ALA A 1070 1.57 -19.31 31.64
C ALA A 1070 2.96 -19.93 31.86
N ALA A 1071 3.36 -20.20 33.10
CA ALA A 1071 4.61 -20.90 33.39
C ALA A 1071 4.60 -22.36 32.90
N TRP A 1072 3.48 -23.06 33.04
CA TRP A 1072 3.30 -24.39 32.47
C TRP A 1072 3.38 -24.39 30.94
N LEU A 1073 2.66 -23.47 30.28
CA LEU A 1073 2.68 -23.28 28.83
C LEU A 1073 4.08 -22.97 28.30
N SER A 1074 4.92 -22.29 29.08
CA SER A 1074 6.32 -22.02 28.70
C SER A 1074 7.19 -23.28 28.55
N VAL A 1075 6.77 -24.41 29.14
CA VAL A 1075 7.51 -25.68 29.12
C VAL A 1075 6.79 -26.73 28.28
N TYR A 1076 5.47 -26.88 28.48
CA TYR A 1076 4.67 -27.97 27.93
C TYR A 1076 3.63 -27.52 26.88
N GLY A 1077 3.66 -26.25 26.46
CA GLY A 1077 2.81 -25.78 25.36
C GLY A 1077 3.00 -26.63 24.10
N LYS A 1078 1.91 -26.96 23.41
CA LYS A 1078 1.93 -27.85 22.24
C LYS A 1078 2.63 -27.21 21.03
N ASP A 1079 2.58 -25.88 20.96
CA ASP A 1079 3.16 -25.05 19.90
C ASP A 1079 4.48 -24.39 20.38
N GLU A 1080 5.46 -24.22 19.48
CA GLU A 1080 6.73 -23.56 19.78
C GLU A 1080 6.57 -22.04 19.99
N ASP A 1081 5.73 -21.38 19.20
CA ASP A 1081 5.44 -19.94 19.32
C ASP A 1081 4.69 -19.66 20.63
N GLN A 1082 3.75 -20.53 21.00
CA GLN A 1082 3.05 -20.44 22.28
C GLN A 1082 4.00 -20.59 23.47
N ARG A 1083 4.92 -21.57 23.42
CA ARG A 1083 5.95 -21.77 24.46
C ARG A 1083 6.84 -20.55 24.59
N LYS A 1084 7.29 -19.99 23.47
CA LYS A 1084 8.14 -18.80 23.44
C LYS A 1084 7.43 -17.56 24.00
N LEU A 1085 6.20 -17.30 23.56
CA LEU A 1085 5.37 -16.20 24.06
C LEU A 1085 5.12 -16.30 25.58
N ALA A 1086 4.79 -17.50 26.06
CA ALA A 1086 4.58 -17.77 27.47
C ALA A 1086 5.86 -17.63 28.29
N ALA A 1087 7.00 -18.11 27.78
CA ALA A 1087 8.30 -17.96 28.41
C ALA A 1087 8.70 -16.47 28.53
N ASP A 1088 8.51 -15.69 27.46
CA ASP A 1088 8.83 -14.26 27.44
C ASP A 1088 7.94 -13.47 28.41
N PHE A 1089 6.65 -13.79 28.46
CA PHE A 1089 5.71 -13.20 29.40
C PHE A 1089 6.11 -13.49 30.86
N VAL A 1090 6.39 -14.76 31.20
CA VAL A 1090 6.79 -15.17 32.56
C VAL A 1090 8.10 -14.51 32.98
N LYS A 1091 9.11 -14.52 32.09
CA LYS A 1091 10.39 -13.84 32.32
C LYS A 1091 10.19 -12.36 32.63
N ARG A 1092 9.24 -11.71 31.94
CA ARG A 1092 8.92 -10.31 32.19
C ARG A 1092 8.23 -10.07 33.54
N ILE A 1093 7.29 -10.92 33.94
CA ILE A 1093 6.65 -10.79 35.26
C ILE A 1093 7.66 -10.98 36.38
N LEU A 1094 8.56 -11.96 36.27
CA LEU A 1094 9.64 -12.17 37.24
C LEU A 1094 10.57 -10.95 37.35
N ARG A 1095 10.99 -10.37 36.21
CA ARG A 1095 11.77 -9.13 36.18
C ARG A 1095 11.03 -7.98 36.89
N ARG A 1096 9.72 -7.84 36.66
CA ARG A 1096 8.91 -6.80 37.31
C ARG A 1096 8.69 -7.05 38.80
N ALA A 1097 8.65 -8.31 39.22
CA ALA A 1097 8.59 -8.68 40.63
C ALA A 1097 9.91 -8.33 41.35
N GLU A 1098 11.05 -8.56 40.71
CA GLU A 1098 12.37 -8.13 41.19
C GLU A 1098 12.45 -6.61 41.35
N GLU A 1099 11.98 -5.84 40.37
CA GLU A 1099 11.89 -4.37 40.46
C GLU A 1099 10.96 -3.88 41.60
N ALA A 1100 10.02 -4.70 42.05
CA ALA A 1100 9.04 -4.38 43.09
C ALA A 1100 9.51 -4.75 44.52
N GLY A 1101 10.59 -5.53 44.64
CA GLY A 1101 11.20 -5.93 45.91
C GLY A 1101 11.37 -7.44 46.07
N GLU A 1102 12.32 -7.83 46.92
CA GLU A 1102 12.75 -9.23 47.10
C GLU A 1102 11.61 -10.17 47.51
N ASP A 1103 10.70 -9.72 48.39
CA ASP A 1103 9.54 -10.53 48.80
C ASP A 1103 8.55 -10.77 47.65
N VAL A 1104 8.39 -9.77 46.77
CA VAL A 1104 7.54 -9.87 45.58
C VAL A 1104 8.15 -10.85 44.59
N ARG A 1105 9.47 -10.78 44.38
CA ARG A 1105 10.24 -11.71 43.55
C ARG A 1105 10.09 -13.15 44.03
N LYS A 1106 10.33 -13.42 45.32
CA LYS A 1106 10.19 -14.77 45.90
C LYS A 1106 8.79 -15.34 45.68
N LYS A 1107 7.75 -14.52 45.88
CA LYS A 1107 6.37 -14.96 45.66
C LYS A 1107 6.07 -15.26 44.19
N ALA A 1108 6.56 -14.44 43.27
CA ALA A 1108 6.39 -14.68 41.84
C ALA A 1108 7.16 -15.94 41.37
N GLU A 1109 8.39 -16.14 41.85
CA GLU A 1109 9.18 -17.34 41.57
C GLU A 1109 8.51 -18.62 42.10
N GLU A 1110 7.90 -18.57 43.29
CA GLU A 1110 7.15 -19.68 43.86
C GLU A 1110 6.00 -20.12 42.92
N ILE A 1111 5.20 -19.16 42.44
CA ILE A 1111 4.08 -19.42 41.52
C ILE A 1111 4.58 -19.98 40.17
N VAL A 1112 5.68 -19.44 39.64
CA VAL A 1112 6.26 -19.89 38.37
C VAL A 1112 6.85 -21.30 38.51
N LYS A 1113 7.55 -21.60 39.61
CA LYS A 1113 8.08 -22.94 39.90
C LYS A 1113 6.95 -23.96 40.06
N GLU A 1114 5.88 -23.58 40.74
CA GLU A 1114 4.67 -24.40 40.91
C GLU A 1114 4.05 -24.77 39.56
N GLY A 1115 3.83 -23.78 38.68
CA GLY A 1115 3.28 -24.02 37.34
C GLY A 1115 4.17 -24.89 36.45
N LYS A 1116 5.49 -24.68 36.47
CA LYS A 1116 6.46 -25.51 35.71
C LYS A 1116 6.53 -26.97 36.20
N ALA A 1117 6.12 -27.25 37.43
CA ALA A 1117 6.13 -28.59 38.00
C ALA A 1117 4.90 -29.42 37.61
N TRP A 1118 3.84 -28.81 37.04
CA TRP A 1118 2.66 -29.55 36.61
C TRP A 1118 2.99 -30.51 35.46
N GLY A 1119 2.57 -31.77 35.60
CA GLY A 1119 2.86 -32.84 34.65
C GLY A 1119 4.33 -33.27 34.54
N SER A 1120 5.20 -32.84 35.46
CA SER A 1120 6.65 -33.15 35.43
C SER A 1120 7.03 -34.56 35.93
N LEU A 1121 6.14 -35.23 36.67
CA LEU A 1121 6.33 -36.56 37.24
C LEU A 1121 5.43 -37.58 36.54
N LYS A 1122 5.78 -38.87 36.63
CA LYS A 1122 4.95 -39.99 36.16
C LYS A 1122 4.54 -40.87 37.33
N LEU A 1123 3.31 -41.36 37.30
CA LEU A 1123 2.80 -42.36 38.27
C LEU A 1123 3.30 -43.76 37.94
N LYS A 1124 3.64 -44.01 36.67
CA LYS A 1124 4.27 -45.26 36.25
C LYS A 1124 5.57 -45.47 37.02
N ASP A 1125 5.72 -46.65 37.62
CA ASP A 1125 6.87 -47.06 38.44
C ASP A 1125 7.09 -46.23 39.73
N PHE A 1126 6.09 -45.46 40.16
CA PHE A 1126 6.20 -44.66 41.39
C PHE A 1126 6.33 -45.56 42.63
N LYS A 1127 7.44 -45.39 43.35
CA LYS A 1127 7.70 -46.00 44.66
C LYS A 1127 8.30 -44.95 45.59
N LYS A 1128 7.74 -44.78 46.80
CA LYS A 1128 8.27 -43.82 47.78
C LYS A 1128 8.02 -44.28 49.22
N GLU A 1129 8.99 -44.01 50.08
CA GLU A 1129 8.86 -44.15 51.53
C GLU A 1129 8.40 -42.83 52.15
N VAL A 1130 7.43 -42.92 53.06
CA VAL A 1130 6.92 -41.78 53.81
C VAL A 1130 6.61 -42.18 55.23
N GLU A 1131 6.84 -41.26 56.16
CA GLU A 1131 6.45 -41.39 57.55
C GLU A 1131 5.08 -40.75 57.76
N VAL A 1132 4.16 -41.42 58.44
CA VAL A 1132 2.85 -40.90 58.88
C VAL A 1132 2.63 -41.36 60.31
N ASP A 1133 2.29 -40.43 61.20
CA ASP A 1133 2.05 -40.70 62.63
C ASP A 1133 3.16 -41.54 63.31
N GLY A 1134 4.43 -41.25 62.98
CA GLY A 1134 5.61 -41.94 63.54
C GLY A 1134 5.88 -43.33 62.97
N LYS A 1135 5.16 -43.75 61.92
CA LYS A 1135 5.30 -45.04 61.25
C LYS A 1135 5.72 -44.85 59.78
N THR A 1136 6.69 -45.62 59.32
CA THR A 1136 7.14 -45.57 57.93
C THR A 1136 6.33 -46.52 57.05
N TYR A 1137 5.88 -46.02 55.89
CA TYR A 1137 5.16 -46.77 54.88
C TYR A 1137 5.87 -46.70 53.54
N VAL A 1138 5.86 -47.82 52.81
CA VAL A 1138 6.28 -47.91 51.41
C VAL A 1138 5.03 -47.89 50.55
N VAL A 1139 4.95 -46.93 49.62
CA VAL A 1139 3.85 -46.77 48.67
C VAL A 1139 4.37 -47.11 47.27
N LYS A 1140 3.71 -48.06 46.59
CA LYS A 1140 3.98 -48.41 45.19
C LYS A 1140 2.70 -48.32 44.37
N VAL A 1141 2.67 -47.45 43.35
CA VAL A 1141 1.50 -47.27 42.47
C VAL A 1141 1.51 -48.31 41.35
N ILE A 1142 0.34 -48.89 41.09
CA ILE A 1142 0.11 -49.98 40.12
C ILE A 1142 -0.86 -49.54 39.01
N GLY A 1143 -1.82 -48.66 39.34
CA GLY A 1143 -2.79 -48.15 38.37
C GLY A 1143 -3.36 -46.81 38.80
N TRP A 1144 -3.95 -46.07 37.86
CA TRP A 1144 -4.51 -44.74 38.12
C TRP A 1144 -5.60 -44.40 37.09
N SER A 1145 -6.56 -43.59 37.53
CA SER A 1145 -7.48 -42.88 36.65
C SER A 1145 -7.92 -41.56 37.30
N ALA A 1146 -8.20 -40.56 36.47
CA ALA A 1146 -8.78 -39.30 36.91
C ALA A 1146 -9.87 -38.90 35.92
N GLU A 1147 -11.12 -38.80 36.40
CA GLU A 1147 -12.27 -38.52 35.56
C GLU A 1147 -13.17 -37.44 36.19
N PRO A 1148 -13.57 -36.41 35.42
CA PRO A 1148 -14.64 -35.53 35.82
C PRO A 1148 -15.99 -36.25 35.67
N GLU A 1149 -16.78 -36.28 36.75
CA GLU A 1149 -18.11 -36.90 36.81
C GLU A 1149 -19.18 -35.87 37.22
N LYS A 1150 -20.46 -36.15 36.93
CA LYS A 1150 -21.60 -35.40 37.49
C LYS A 1150 -22.22 -36.18 38.65
N SER A 1151 -22.37 -35.53 39.80
CA SER A 1151 -23.18 -36.08 40.90
C SER A 1151 -24.65 -36.20 40.52
N GLN A 1152 -25.42 -36.99 41.28
CA GLN A 1152 -26.88 -37.15 41.11
C GLN A 1152 -27.66 -35.82 41.10
N ASN A 1153 -27.10 -34.75 41.69
CA ASN A 1153 -27.67 -33.41 41.72
C ASN A 1153 -27.10 -32.48 40.63
N GLY A 1154 -26.45 -33.04 39.60
CA GLY A 1154 -25.84 -32.31 38.48
C GLY A 1154 -24.58 -31.51 38.83
N LYS A 1155 -24.01 -31.67 40.04
CA LYS A 1155 -22.76 -30.97 40.41
C LYS A 1155 -21.54 -31.68 39.83
N PRO A 1156 -20.62 -30.99 39.15
CA PRO A 1156 -19.37 -31.57 38.67
C PRO A 1156 -18.45 -31.96 39.84
N LEU A 1157 -17.89 -33.15 39.75
CA LEU A 1157 -16.96 -33.79 40.69
C LEU A 1157 -15.74 -34.26 39.92
N LEU A 1158 -14.60 -34.38 40.60
CA LEU A 1158 -13.41 -35.04 40.05
C LEU A 1158 -13.12 -36.26 40.91
N ARG A 1159 -13.14 -37.44 40.31
CA ARG A 1159 -12.67 -38.66 40.98
C ARG A 1159 -11.26 -38.97 40.53
N ILE A 1160 -10.35 -39.02 41.51
CA ILE A 1160 -9.01 -39.54 41.33
C ILE A 1160 -8.99 -40.93 41.97
N ARG A 1161 -8.69 -41.96 41.18
CA ARG A 1161 -8.52 -43.34 41.64
C ARG A 1161 -7.06 -43.72 41.47
N ILE A 1162 -6.44 -44.19 42.54
CA ILE A 1162 -5.06 -44.68 42.54
C ILE A 1162 -5.07 -46.09 43.09
N THR A 1163 -4.65 -47.06 42.30
CA THR A 1163 -4.39 -48.43 42.75
C THR A 1163 -2.95 -48.52 43.21
N ALA A 1164 -2.75 -48.80 44.50
CA ALA A 1164 -1.42 -48.86 45.09
C ALA A 1164 -1.28 -50.00 46.09
N GLU A 1165 -0.07 -50.56 46.16
CA GLU A 1165 0.41 -51.40 47.25
C GLU A 1165 0.98 -50.47 48.33
N VAL A 1166 0.40 -50.52 49.54
CA VAL A 1166 0.89 -49.76 50.70
C VAL A 1166 1.20 -50.75 51.82
N GLY A 1167 2.45 -50.79 52.26
CA GLY A 1167 2.92 -51.63 53.36
C GLY A 1167 3.64 -50.82 54.41
N ARG A 1168 3.57 -51.26 55.67
CA ARG A 1168 4.29 -50.63 56.79
C ARG A 1168 5.68 -51.26 56.91
N VAL A 1169 6.67 -50.45 57.27
CA VAL A 1169 8.04 -50.93 57.51
C VAL A 1169 8.20 -51.23 59.00
N GLU A 1170 8.56 -52.47 59.32
CA GLU A 1170 8.96 -52.91 60.66
C GLU A 1170 10.33 -53.58 60.58
N GLY A 1171 11.37 -52.95 61.13
CA GLY A 1171 12.76 -53.38 60.96
C GLY A 1171 13.22 -53.27 59.50
N GLU A 1172 13.73 -54.37 58.94
CA GLU A 1172 14.13 -54.48 57.52
C GLU A 1172 13.00 -55.03 56.61
N HIS A 1173 11.82 -55.36 57.15
CA HIS A 1173 10.74 -56.01 56.42
C HIS A 1173 9.54 -55.09 56.19
N ILE A 1174 8.93 -55.20 55.02
CA ILE A 1174 7.64 -54.57 54.71
C ILE A 1174 6.53 -55.53 55.11
N VAL A 1175 5.83 -55.20 56.18
CA VAL A 1175 4.67 -55.93 56.71
C VAL A 1175 3.35 -55.26 56.26
N ASP A 1176 2.23 -55.98 56.37
CA ASP A 1176 0.88 -55.47 56.10
C ASP A 1176 0.68 -54.83 54.71
N ARG A 1177 1.24 -55.46 53.68
CA ARG A 1177 1.08 -55.03 52.28
C ARG A 1177 -0.37 -55.16 51.84
N VAL A 1178 -1.01 -54.02 51.58
CA VAL A 1178 -2.37 -53.98 51.06
C VAL A 1178 -2.36 -53.36 49.68
N VAL A 1179 -2.80 -54.14 48.68
CA VAL A 1179 -3.10 -53.64 47.33
C VAL A 1179 -4.57 -53.25 47.31
N ARG A 1180 -4.86 -51.97 47.05
CA ARG A 1180 -6.23 -51.50 46.90
C ARG A 1180 -6.34 -50.29 45.98
N GLU A 1181 -7.55 -50.04 45.50
CA GLU A 1181 -7.92 -48.81 44.82
C GLU A 1181 -8.38 -47.75 45.84
N TYR A 1182 -7.66 -46.63 45.87
CA TYR A 1182 -7.91 -45.46 46.70
C TYR A 1182 -8.62 -44.40 45.86
N THR A 1183 -9.89 -44.13 46.16
CA THR A 1183 -10.69 -43.10 45.47
C THR A 1183 -10.84 -41.82 46.27
N ILE A 1184 -10.35 -40.70 45.74
CA ILE A 1184 -10.52 -39.35 46.29
C ILE A 1184 -11.52 -38.60 45.41
N THR A 1185 -12.57 -38.07 46.01
CA THR A 1185 -13.58 -37.30 45.27
C THR A 1185 -13.48 -35.82 45.61
N TYR A 1186 -13.09 -35.01 44.63
CA TYR A 1186 -13.05 -33.56 44.72
C TYR A 1186 -14.37 -32.92 44.31
N SER A 1187 -14.77 -31.92 45.08
CA SER A 1187 -15.96 -31.09 44.85
C SER A 1187 -15.64 -29.64 45.17
N ARG A 1188 -16.45 -28.71 44.66
CA ARG A 1188 -16.38 -27.29 45.06
C ARG A 1188 -17.27 -27.01 46.26
N ARG A 1189 -16.71 -26.40 47.30
CA ARG A 1189 -17.43 -25.94 48.48
C ARG A 1189 -18.22 -24.67 48.12
N ARG A 1190 -19.54 -24.66 48.37
CA ARG A 1190 -20.45 -23.59 47.91
C ARG A 1190 -20.13 -22.18 48.42
N ALA A 1191 -19.53 -22.04 49.60
CA ALA A 1191 -19.37 -20.73 50.26
C ALA A 1191 -18.17 -19.93 49.73
N ASP A 1192 -17.09 -20.60 49.35
CA ASP A 1192 -15.79 -20.01 49.00
C ASP A 1192 -15.22 -20.57 47.68
N ASN A 1193 -15.98 -21.43 46.99
CA ASN A 1193 -15.57 -22.18 45.80
C ASN A 1193 -14.25 -22.96 45.98
N ALA A 1194 -13.91 -23.33 47.22
CA ALA A 1194 -12.70 -24.08 47.50
C ALA A 1194 -12.79 -25.53 46.98
N ALA A 1195 -11.69 -26.05 46.43
CA ALA A 1195 -11.59 -27.44 46.03
C ALA A 1195 -11.39 -28.32 47.27
N GLU A 1196 -12.40 -29.11 47.63
CA GLU A 1196 -12.36 -30.06 48.75
C GLU A 1196 -12.45 -31.50 48.24
N GLY A 1197 -11.39 -32.27 48.50
CA GLY A 1197 -11.33 -33.71 48.31
C GLY A 1197 -11.81 -34.46 49.54
N ARG A 1198 -12.61 -35.51 49.33
CA ARG A 1198 -13.10 -36.39 50.38
C ARG A 1198 -12.82 -37.83 50.00
N ALA A 1199 -12.23 -38.55 50.94
CA ALA A 1199 -12.08 -39.99 50.92
C ALA A 1199 -12.55 -40.57 52.25
N TYR A 1200 -12.86 -41.86 52.28
CA TYR A 1200 -13.31 -42.56 53.49
C TYR A 1200 -12.52 -43.85 53.64
N ALA A 1201 -12.10 -44.13 54.87
CA ALA A 1201 -11.46 -45.39 55.20
C ALA A 1201 -12.48 -46.56 55.17
N ARG A 1202 -12.03 -47.74 54.78
CA ARG A 1202 -12.85 -48.96 54.65
C ARG A 1202 -12.51 -49.97 55.76
N GLY A 1203 -13.50 -50.74 56.19
CA GLY A 1203 -13.34 -51.82 57.16
C GLY A 1203 -14.56 -51.97 58.08
N ASP A 1204 -14.97 -53.19 58.38
CA ASP A 1204 -16.14 -53.45 59.22
C ASP A 1204 -15.81 -53.16 60.70
N ALA A 1205 -14.64 -53.58 61.17
CA ALA A 1205 -14.13 -53.29 62.51
C ALA A 1205 -13.47 -51.88 62.59
N PRO A 1206 -13.58 -51.18 63.75
CA PRO A 1206 -12.93 -49.89 63.97
C PRO A 1206 -11.41 -49.91 63.75
N GLU A 1207 -10.73 -50.94 64.23
CA GLU A 1207 -9.27 -51.11 64.11
C GLU A 1207 -8.82 -51.23 62.64
N VAL A 1208 -9.61 -51.94 61.82
CA VAL A 1208 -9.35 -52.09 60.38
C VAL A 1208 -9.52 -50.74 59.67
N ARG A 1209 -10.53 -49.95 60.06
CA ARG A 1209 -10.74 -48.59 59.52
C ARG A 1209 -9.59 -47.64 59.87
N GLU A 1210 -9.05 -47.71 61.08
CA GLU A 1210 -7.94 -46.85 61.50
C GLU A 1210 -6.66 -47.17 60.71
N ALA A 1211 -6.30 -48.45 60.61
CA ALA A 1211 -5.16 -48.90 59.81
C ALA A 1211 -5.33 -48.54 58.32
N ASP A 1212 -6.56 -48.59 57.82
CA ASP A 1212 -6.89 -48.18 56.46
C ASP A 1212 -6.76 -46.66 56.24
N ALA A 1213 -7.12 -45.85 57.23
CA ALA A 1213 -6.94 -44.40 57.21
C ALA A 1213 -5.46 -43.99 57.23
N GLU A 1214 -4.63 -44.66 58.03
CA GLU A 1214 -3.17 -44.47 58.04
C GLU A 1214 -2.55 -44.76 56.67
N ARG A 1215 -2.89 -45.91 56.05
CA ARG A 1215 -2.42 -46.25 54.69
C ARG A 1215 -2.87 -45.24 53.64
N TYR A 1216 -4.09 -44.70 53.78
CA TYR A 1216 -4.60 -43.67 52.88
C TYR A 1216 -3.80 -42.36 53.02
N SER A 1217 -3.50 -41.96 54.26
CA SER A 1217 -2.69 -40.78 54.54
C SER A 1217 -1.26 -40.92 54.03
N ALA A 1218 -0.67 -42.12 54.15
CA ALA A 1218 0.63 -42.45 53.56
C ALA A 1218 0.62 -42.31 52.03
N LEU A 1219 -0.39 -42.85 51.34
CA LEU A 1219 -0.53 -42.68 49.90
C LEU A 1219 -0.59 -41.19 49.50
N ILE A 1220 -1.44 -40.41 50.15
CA ILE A 1220 -1.62 -38.98 49.83
C ILE A 1220 -0.32 -38.21 50.12
N LYS A 1221 0.36 -38.47 51.25
CA LYS A 1221 1.65 -37.83 51.58
C LYS A 1221 2.75 -38.22 50.59
N ALA A 1222 2.79 -39.48 50.16
CA ALA A 1222 3.76 -39.94 49.17
C ALA A 1222 3.61 -39.17 47.85
N LEU A 1223 2.38 -39.06 47.36
CA LEU A 1223 2.07 -38.43 46.08
C LEU A 1223 2.14 -36.90 46.12
N THR A 1224 1.69 -36.27 47.20
CA THR A 1224 1.54 -34.80 47.25
C THR A 1224 2.61 -34.10 48.08
N GLY A 1225 3.32 -34.83 48.95
CA GLY A 1225 4.24 -34.27 49.94
C GLY A 1225 3.55 -33.63 51.15
N LYS A 1226 2.22 -33.71 51.25
CA LYS A 1226 1.40 -33.13 52.34
C LYS A 1226 0.51 -34.20 52.96
N GLU A 1227 0.39 -34.19 54.28
CA GLU A 1227 -0.52 -35.08 55.01
C GLU A 1227 -1.96 -34.56 54.94
N PRO A 1228 -2.94 -35.43 54.65
CA PRO A 1228 -4.33 -35.05 54.63
C PRO A 1228 -4.88 -34.92 56.06
N LYS A 1229 -6.01 -34.22 56.21
CA LYS A 1229 -6.70 -34.11 57.51
C LYS A 1229 -7.57 -35.33 57.75
N VAL A 1230 -7.38 -36.03 58.87
CA VAL A 1230 -8.20 -37.17 59.27
C VAL A 1230 -9.29 -36.70 60.25
N HIS A 1231 -10.54 -37.09 60.01
CA HIS A 1231 -11.69 -36.73 60.84
C HIS A 1231 -12.50 -37.98 61.20
N HIS A 1232 -12.63 -38.28 62.48
CA HIS A 1232 -13.51 -39.33 63.02
C HIS A 1232 -14.93 -38.80 63.14
N LEU A 1233 -15.88 -39.43 62.45
CA LEU A 1233 -17.29 -39.06 62.45
C LEU A 1233 -18.07 -39.82 63.54
N LYS A 1234 -19.17 -39.22 64.02
CA LYS A 1234 -20.01 -39.79 65.09
C LYS A 1234 -20.65 -41.14 64.76
N ASP A 1235 -20.74 -41.49 63.48
CA ASP A 1235 -21.25 -42.77 62.97
C ASP A 1235 -20.15 -43.84 62.80
N GLY A 1236 -18.95 -43.57 63.33
CA GLY A 1236 -17.78 -44.43 63.25
C GLY A 1236 -17.00 -44.32 61.94
N ARG A 1237 -17.48 -43.63 60.90
CA ARG A 1237 -16.74 -43.48 59.65
C ARG A 1237 -15.52 -42.56 59.84
N ILE A 1238 -14.41 -42.88 59.19
CA ILE A 1238 -13.22 -42.02 59.17
C ILE A 1238 -13.15 -41.32 57.81
N LYS A 1239 -13.17 -39.99 57.82
CA LYS A 1239 -13.09 -39.15 56.63
C LYS A 1239 -11.69 -38.57 56.49
N ILE A 1240 -11.08 -38.76 55.33
CA ILE A 1240 -9.82 -38.14 54.94
C ILE A 1240 -10.12 -36.93 54.05
N GLY A 1241 -9.75 -35.74 54.52
CA GLY A 1241 -9.97 -34.46 53.87
C GLY A 1241 -8.71 -33.99 53.14
N CYS A 1242 -8.83 -33.77 51.83
CA CYS A 1242 -7.78 -33.23 50.98
C CYS A 1242 -8.12 -31.80 50.55
N GLY A 1243 -7.20 -30.86 50.75
CA GLY A 1243 -7.35 -29.46 50.32
C GLY A 1243 -6.81 -29.18 48.91
N ARG A 1244 -6.77 -27.90 48.54
CA ARG A 1244 -6.19 -27.40 47.28
C ARG A 1244 -4.71 -27.78 47.13
N GLU A 1245 -3.92 -27.68 48.20
CA GLU A 1245 -2.50 -28.06 48.19
C GLU A 1245 -2.25 -29.53 47.79
N HIS A 1246 -3.18 -30.43 48.15
CA HIS A 1246 -3.10 -31.84 47.77
C HIS A 1246 -3.45 -32.02 46.29
N LEU A 1247 -4.44 -31.27 45.80
CA LEU A 1247 -4.82 -31.26 44.39
C LEU A 1247 -3.69 -30.73 43.51
N ASP A 1248 -3.01 -29.66 43.93
CA ASP A 1248 -1.84 -29.10 43.25
C ASP A 1248 -0.65 -30.07 43.28
N GLY A 1249 -0.53 -30.87 44.36
CA GLY A 1249 0.40 -32.01 44.44
C GLY A 1249 0.12 -33.09 43.39
N PHE A 1250 -1.16 -33.49 43.22
CA PHE A 1250 -1.56 -34.45 42.19
C PHE A 1250 -1.34 -33.93 40.76
N MET A 1251 -1.44 -32.60 40.53
CA MET A 1251 -1.18 -31.98 39.24
C MET A 1251 0.28 -32.13 38.78
N ARG A 1252 1.21 -32.54 39.63
CA ARG A 1252 2.60 -32.83 39.22
C ARG A 1252 2.71 -34.06 38.32
N TYR A 1253 1.72 -34.95 38.35
CA TYR A 1253 1.74 -36.19 37.58
C TYR A 1253 1.10 -36.00 36.20
N THR A 1254 1.82 -36.36 35.15
CA THR A 1254 1.36 -36.22 33.75
C THR A 1254 0.02 -36.92 33.53
N GLU A 1255 -0.23 -38.03 34.22
CA GLU A 1255 -1.43 -38.84 34.03
C GLU A 1255 -2.68 -38.30 34.74
N LEU A 1256 -2.52 -37.35 35.66
CA LEU A 1256 -3.62 -36.73 36.40
C LEU A 1256 -3.87 -35.27 35.99
N VAL A 1257 -2.82 -34.56 35.55
CA VAL A 1257 -2.85 -33.10 35.36
C VAL A 1257 -3.95 -32.64 34.40
N ASP A 1258 -4.15 -33.31 33.28
CA ASP A 1258 -5.15 -32.92 32.27
C ASP A 1258 -6.58 -33.03 32.81
N ALA A 1259 -6.90 -34.14 33.50
CA ALA A 1259 -8.22 -34.35 34.09
C ALA A 1259 -8.50 -33.38 35.24
N ILE A 1260 -7.48 -33.10 36.06
CA ILE A 1260 -7.56 -32.10 37.13
C ILE A 1260 -7.77 -30.70 36.53
N MET A 1261 -6.99 -30.31 35.52
CA MET A 1261 -7.13 -29.02 34.84
C MET A 1261 -8.50 -28.87 34.21
N LYS A 1262 -8.98 -29.88 33.49
CA LYS A 1262 -10.32 -29.89 32.89
C LYS A 1262 -11.42 -29.73 33.94
N TRP A 1263 -11.33 -30.43 35.08
CA TRP A 1263 -12.32 -30.26 36.15
C TRP A 1263 -12.25 -28.88 36.80
N LEU A 1264 -11.05 -28.34 37.03
CA LEU A 1264 -10.88 -26.98 37.55
C LEU A 1264 -11.45 -25.94 36.58
N GLU A 1265 -11.27 -26.17 35.29
CA GLU A 1265 -11.78 -25.35 34.19
C GLU A 1265 -13.32 -25.36 34.12
N GLU A 1266 -13.94 -26.53 34.22
CA GLU A 1266 -15.41 -26.70 34.22
C GLU A 1266 -16.07 -26.14 35.48
N THR A 1267 -15.37 -26.16 36.62
CA THR A 1267 -15.91 -25.73 37.92
C THR A 1267 -15.60 -24.28 38.30
N SER A 1268 -14.76 -23.58 37.52
CA SER A 1268 -14.39 -22.18 37.79
C SER A 1268 -15.51 -21.17 37.50
N ARG A 1269 -16.54 -21.54 36.73
CA ARG A 1269 -17.70 -20.69 36.43
C ARG A 1269 -18.93 -21.17 37.19
N ARG A 1270 -19.08 -20.72 38.44
CA ARG A 1270 -20.38 -20.56 39.10
C ARG A 1270 -20.26 -19.75 40.38
#